data_AF-A0A3A9VE70-F1
#
_entry.id   AF-A0A3A9VE70-F1
#
_cell.length_a   1.000
_cell.length_b   1.000
_cell.length_c   1.000
_cell.angle_alpha   90.00
_cell.angle_beta   90.00
_cell.angle_gamma   90.00
#
_symmetry.space_group_name_H-M   'P 1'
#
loop_
_entity.id
_entity.type
_entity.pdbx_description
1 polymer ?
#
loop_
_entity_poly.entity_id
_entity_poly.type
_entity_poly.pdbx_seq_one_letter_code
_entity_poly.pdbx_strand_id
1 'polypeptide(L)'
;MTKKLVGSCIVGLSLVTLSLLVLPPRNKNDEKQSSNQEDIVSLRKQHSEHLANSPFKETIKLTKKERKAKGLPPKQYFEQMWELTINPQTGKTSPENIQNLQKELKSKRGNAKSAPGDSQSNPWIERGPNDIGGRTRAILFDPNDSSNRRVYAGGVSGGLWVNNNITSSTSQWSRVQNVPGNLSVTSLTVDPRNSNIWYMGTGEQYTAGDVVGNGVYRSVDGGSSWQALTIPAAGGGNINFNANNLFISGIFYVNDIVAWNNTAQNRTELFVGVGAHSYGDAAGPANWLGFQTAGLYRSIDGGSTWNRIESTNMRFDFRGTDYSYIPNDFEIGADNTLWMGTITTPGIGGDGGGRVFSSTNGATWTQVTVLADANRVELETSTTDANKIYALTQGVSDPIHIYRTTNKFGNVTATALPNDADAGIPDNDFTRGQAFYDLMIEADPNNDDIVYVGGIDLFRSTNSGNSWSQISKWSNNSGLASLPVSLVHADQHAMTFRPGNSNQAIFGNDGGIFYASSLSTASSSNVFGARNNNYNVTQYVKAGIGPNGTGDVVGIFSAGAQDNGSQAFRNASAGINGSEELSDGDGFYTFVDKDGEYMTATFTNNNIYRFNLPWDGRGRRQGGATTLLRENSGDFVNQMGYDSDRDYLLSNATVRNADNTSTFAIKTIDVANNRNANITNTLLTSKPTAFIASPFANATWYVGTATGGLLRLTGVGVGSANWTEITTPFVGSVSSVRLGATANDIMVTIHNYGVTSVWLTSNGGTSWTSKEGDLPDIPVRDILQNPLDRTEVILATQLGVWVTKNFDATNPNWSQAYNGMSDASVTSFDYWAVNGDDNNNKIIASTYGRGVFTGSFTSNSVADTQAPSAPTNLTASNTTQTTVDLSWSASTDNVGVSGYEVLQDGAVLGSVTGTNTTVSGLTANTSYTFRVRATDAAGNTSGNSNSVAVTTASAGGGGTSGCTAGVSSFPYNEGFESGLGGWTQGSGDDFDWIRQSGGTPSNSTGPSSADQGSFYVYVETSNPNNPSKTTILNSPCFNLAGETAASFTFRYQMTGNAVGELKLDASSNNGASWTQVWSRSGDQGAPWNSASVDLTSYVGDSVQLRFVGTSGSSWQGDMAVDTIALSTGGTSTPTDICEGVAPYNGTGQGYVAGDRVTFRGDLYERTATGWVNLGACGTTTTSNVTTAGLNEIQNLSFNFIVYPNPATGNTLYFTAQTSSTITYKIMNMVGQVVGNGTSNDGSINIQDLSRGTYFMEMTTDNFEKSVKAFVRN
;
A
#
# COMPACT_ATOMS: atom_id res chain seq x y z
N MET A 1 19.20 -7.67 70.87
CA MET A 1 19.43 -6.83 72.06
C MET A 1 18.80 -5.46 71.83
N THR A 2 17.90 -5.08 72.74
CA THR A 2 17.58 -3.71 73.23
C THR A 2 17.16 -2.55 72.29
N LYS A 3 15.95 -2.04 72.60
CA LYS A 3 15.30 -0.77 72.24
C LYS A 3 16.13 0.50 72.53
N LYS A 4 15.81 1.62 71.84
CA LYS A 4 15.62 3.01 72.37
C LYS A 4 14.98 3.91 71.27
N LEU A 5 13.76 4.43 71.46
CA LEU A 5 13.32 5.76 71.99
C LEU A 5 13.59 6.95 71.02
N VAL A 6 12.59 7.61 70.41
CA VAL A 6 11.57 8.61 70.90
C VAL A 6 12.08 10.06 70.94
N GLY A 7 11.35 10.98 70.30
CA GLY A 7 11.10 12.34 70.83
C GLY A 7 11.03 13.53 69.86
N SER A 8 9.80 14.00 69.57
CA SER A 8 9.29 15.41 69.56
C SER A 8 9.97 16.49 68.65
N CYS A 9 9.35 17.56 68.13
CA CYS A 9 8.25 18.42 68.61
C CYS A 9 7.85 19.51 67.57
N ILE A 10 6.64 20.08 67.75
CA ILE A 10 6.19 21.48 67.53
C ILE A 10 5.49 21.92 66.22
N VAL A 11 4.30 22.48 66.49
CA VAL A 11 3.25 23.10 65.68
C VAL A 11 3.50 24.60 65.49
N GLY A 12 3.11 25.15 64.33
CA GLY A 12 2.86 26.58 64.12
C GLY A 12 1.61 26.78 63.26
N LEU A 13 0.58 27.41 63.83
CA LEU A 13 -0.72 27.71 63.22
C LEU A 13 -0.82 29.22 62.98
N SER A 14 -1.34 29.68 61.83
CA SER A 14 -1.93 31.03 61.70
C SER A 14 -2.87 31.16 60.48
N LEU A 15 -4.15 31.37 60.81
CA LEU A 15 -5.26 32.09 60.14
C LEU A 15 -5.57 31.90 58.64
N VAL A 16 -6.76 31.34 58.37
CA VAL A 16 -7.51 31.44 57.11
C VAL A 16 -8.66 32.43 57.28
N THR A 17 -8.74 33.44 56.41
CA THR A 17 -9.89 34.33 56.23
C THR A 17 -10.97 33.65 55.38
N LEU A 18 -12.19 33.57 55.90
CA LEU A 18 -13.35 32.99 55.23
C LEU A 18 -14.04 34.09 54.39
N SER A 19 -13.95 33.99 53.06
CA SER A 19 -14.78 34.75 52.13
C SER A 19 -15.76 33.79 51.45
N LEU A 20 -17.06 33.90 51.77
CA LEU A 20 -18.11 33.16 51.04
C LEU A 20 -18.18 33.71 49.61
N LEU A 21 -17.71 32.92 48.63
CA LEU A 21 -18.12 33.05 47.23
C LEU A 21 -19.26 32.05 46.99
N VAL A 22 -20.45 32.57 46.69
CA VAL A 22 -21.55 31.78 46.16
C VAL A 22 -21.21 31.46 44.70
N LEU A 23 -20.86 30.21 44.40
CA LEU A 23 -20.70 29.72 43.03
C LEU A 23 -22.09 29.39 42.45
N PRO A 24 -22.37 29.75 41.17
CA PRO A 24 -23.58 29.33 40.50
C PRO A 24 -23.55 27.81 40.25
N PRO A 25 -24.71 27.14 40.08
CA PRO A 25 -24.77 25.70 39.90
C PRO A 25 -23.97 25.28 38.66
N ARG A 26 -23.01 24.37 38.86
CA ARG A 26 -22.21 23.72 37.81
C ARG A 26 -23.15 22.89 36.92
N ASN A 27 -23.04 23.06 35.61
CA ASN A 27 -23.78 22.27 34.63
C ASN A 27 -23.34 20.80 34.70
N LYS A 28 -24.30 19.87 34.79
CA LYS A 28 -24.05 18.41 34.78
C LYS A 28 -23.32 17.87 33.55
N ASN A 29 -23.12 18.69 32.51
CA ASN A 29 -22.37 18.32 31.32
C ASN A 29 -20.84 18.45 31.52
N ASP A 30 -20.37 19.33 32.41
CA ASP A 30 -18.93 19.52 32.65
C ASP A 30 -18.33 18.39 33.52
N GLU A 31 -19.11 17.80 34.43
CA GLU A 31 -18.68 16.65 35.25
C GLU A 31 -18.49 15.35 34.43
N LYS A 32 -19.16 15.23 33.28
CA LYS A 32 -19.11 14.04 32.42
C LYS A 32 -17.94 14.07 31.42
N GLN A 33 -17.45 15.25 31.06
CA GLN A 33 -16.23 15.41 30.25
C GLN A 33 -14.96 15.31 31.10
N SER A 34 -14.97 15.82 32.35
CA SER A 34 -13.82 15.69 33.25
C SER A 34 -13.59 14.24 33.69
N SER A 35 -14.65 13.46 33.92
CA SER A 35 -14.52 12.04 34.31
C SER A 35 -13.85 11.20 33.21
N ASN A 36 -14.24 11.39 31.94
CA ASN A 36 -13.67 10.63 30.82
C ASN A 36 -12.18 10.93 30.59
N GLN A 37 -11.72 12.17 30.84
CA GLN A 37 -10.32 12.54 30.67
C GLN A 37 -9.46 12.05 31.86
N GLU A 38 -9.99 12.07 33.08
CA GLU A 38 -9.35 11.45 34.25
C GLU A 38 -9.21 9.93 34.07
N ASP A 39 -10.23 9.27 33.50
CA ASP A 39 -10.20 7.83 33.21
C ASP A 39 -9.13 7.47 32.15
N ILE A 40 -9.00 8.25 31.07
CA ILE A 40 -7.96 8.05 30.05
C ILE A 40 -6.56 8.23 30.63
N VAL A 41 -6.33 9.29 31.42
CA VAL A 41 -5.03 9.53 32.07
C VAL A 41 -4.69 8.39 33.04
N SER A 42 -5.68 7.91 33.80
CA SER A 42 -5.52 6.75 34.69
C SER A 42 -5.16 5.49 33.90
N LEU A 43 -5.85 5.18 32.82
CA LEU A 43 -5.57 4.03 31.96
C LEU A 43 -4.20 4.12 31.26
N ARG A 44 -3.78 5.31 30.82
CA ARG A 44 -2.42 5.51 30.28
C ARG A 44 -1.34 5.28 31.32
N LYS A 45 -1.57 5.75 32.55
CA LYS A 45 -0.67 5.49 33.67
C LYS A 45 -0.60 4.00 33.97
N GLN A 46 -1.74 3.34 34.03
CA GLN A 46 -1.83 1.89 34.22
C GLN A 46 -1.09 1.12 33.12
N HIS A 47 -1.29 1.49 31.85
CA HIS A 47 -0.57 0.90 30.72
C HIS A 47 0.94 1.15 30.80
N SER A 48 1.36 2.37 31.15
CA SER A 48 2.76 2.69 31.40
C SER A 48 3.36 1.85 32.53
N GLU A 49 2.59 1.58 33.59
CA GLU A 49 3.00 0.68 34.66
C GLU A 49 3.09 -0.77 34.18
N HIS A 50 2.18 -1.23 33.31
CA HIS A 50 2.27 -2.56 32.69
C HIS A 50 3.52 -2.69 31.81
N LEU A 51 3.85 -1.69 31.00
CA LEU A 51 5.09 -1.65 30.20
C LEU A 51 6.33 -1.58 31.10
N ALA A 52 6.32 -0.74 32.13
CA ALA A 52 7.43 -0.59 33.07
C ALA A 52 7.64 -1.84 33.94
N ASN A 53 6.62 -2.68 34.10
CA ASN A 53 6.67 -3.98 34.76
C ASN A 53 6.56 -5.12 33.74
N SER A 54 6.92 -4.84 32.48
CA SER A 54 6.93 -5.84 31.42
C SER A 54 7.74 -7.06 31.89
N PRO A 55 7.21 -8.27 31.68
CA PRO A 55 7.90 -9.52 31.97
C PRO A 55 9.21 -9.67 31.18
N PHE A 56 9.35 -8.93 30.07
CA PHE A 56 10.56 -8.90 29.24
C PHE A 56 11.47 -7.72 29.53
N LYS A 57 11.14 -6.85 30.51
CA LYS A 57 11.93 -5.65 30.83
C LYS A 57 13.40 -5.95 31.07
N GLU A 58 13.71 -7.10 31.65
CA GLU A 58 15.09 -7.53 31.92
C GLU A 58 15.68 -8.33 30.76
N THR A 59 14.88 -9.10 30.01
CA THR A 59 15.37 -9.92 28.89
C THR A 59 15.60 -9.11 27.61
N ILE A 60 14.77 -8.11 27.34
CA ILE A 60 14.87 -7.20 26.19
C ILE A 60 16.14 -6.34 26.22
N LYS A 61 16.73 -6.16 27.41
CA LYS A 61 18.00 -5.42 27.59
C LYS A 61 19.24 -6.27 27.37
N LEU A 62 19.07 -7.60 27.33
CA LEU A 62 20.20 -8.52 27.19
C LEU A 62 20.73 -8.49 25.76
N THR A 63 22.05 -8.41 25.64
CA THR A 63 22.73 -8.61 24.35
C THR A 63 22.45 -10.02 23.82
N LYS A 64 22.63 -10.24 22.50
CA LYS A 64 22.53 -11.59 21.89
C LYS A 64 23.35 -12.63 22.67
N LYS A 65 24.54 -12.26 23.16
CA LYS A 65 25.41 -13.11 23.97
C LYS A 65 24.84 -13.43 25.36
N GLU A 66 24.21 -12.47 26.03
CA GLU A 66 23.60 -12.67 27.35
C GLU A 66 22.28 -13.43 27.25
N ARG A 67 21.47 -13.18 26.20
CA ARG A 67 20.26 -13.97 25.89
C ARG A 67 20.63 -15.43 25.67
N LYS A 68 21.67 -15.65 24.84
CA LYS A 68 22.30 -16.96 24.63
C LYS A 68 22.68 -17.62 25.96
N ALA A 69 23.37 -16.90 26.84
CA ALA A 69 23.77 -17.43 28.15
C ALA A 69 22.59 -17.77 29.10
N LYS A 70 21.37 -17.29 28.79
CA LYS A 70 20.15 -17.57 29.55
C LYS A 70 19.18 -18.51 28.84
N GLY A 71 19.58 -19.11 27.71
CA GLY A 71 18.71 -20.00 26.93
C GLY A 71 17.49 -19.29 26.33
N LEU A 72 17.60 -17.97 26.08
CA LEU A 72 16.54 -17.19 25.44
C LEU A 72 16.80 -17.10 23.93
N PRO A 73 15.74 -17.05 23.08
CA PRO A 73 15.89 -16.80 21.66
C PRO A 73 16.74 -15.57 21.39
N PRO A 74 17.64 -15.58 20.39
CA PRO A 74 18.58 -14.49 20.15
C PRO A 74 17.92 -13.17 19.76
N LYS A 75 16.63 -13.19 19.38
CA LYS A 75 15.91 -12.06 18.79
C LYS A 75 14.76 -11.61 19.68
N GLN A 76 14.45 -10.31 19.64
CA GLN A 76 13.52 -9.66 20.58
C GLN A 76 12.20 -9.24 19.92
N TYR A 77 11.96 -9.63 18.66
CA TYR A 77 10.80 -9.17 17.89
C TYR A 77 9.46 -9.48 18.57
N PHE A 78 9.25 -10.70 19.06
CA PHE A 78 8.00 -11.07 19.73
C PHE A 78 7.87 -10.42 21.11
N GLU A 79 8.94 -10.32 21.89
CA GLU A 79 8.94 -9.54 23.15
C GLU A 79 8.56 -8.06 22.90
N GLN A 80 8.98 -7.51 21.77
CA GLN A 80 8.59 -6.16 21.35
C GLN A 80 7.13 -6.09 20.90
N MET A 81 6.66 -7.06 20.10
CA MET A 81 5.26 -7.13 19.65
C MET A 81 4.29 -7.36 20.80
N TRP A 82 4.71 -8.11 21.83
CA TRP A 82 4.02 -8.22 23.11
C TRP A 82 3.72 -6.85 23.69
N GLU A 83 4.77 -6.06 23.97
CA GLU A 83 4.66 -4.76 24.62
C GLU A 83 3.76 -3.82 23.81
N LEU A 84 3.87 -3.89 22.48
CA LEU A 84 3.06 -3.08 21.59
C LEU A 84 1.58 -3.52 21.62
N THR A 85 1.27 -4.81 21.82
CA THR A 85 -0.10 -5.33 21.65
C THR A 85 -0.86 -5.59 22.95
N ILE A 86 -0.23 -5.50 24.13
CA ILE A 86 -0.92 -5.77 25.41
C ILE A 86 -2.16 -4.91 25.62
N ASN A 87 -3.24 -5.51 26.11
CA ASN A 87 -4.42 -4.74 26.49
C ASN A 87 -4.09 -3.76 27.63
N PRO A 88 -4.29 -2.44 27.46
CA PRO A 88 -3.91 -1.42 28.44
C PRO A 88 -4.59 -1.55 29.81
N GLN A 89 -5.79 -2.14 29.85
CA GLN A 89 -6.55 -2.33 31.08
C GLN A 89 -6.09 -3.57 31.87
N THR A 90 -5.62 -4.61 31.17
CA THR A 90 -5.32 -5.91 31.81
C THR A 90 -3.83 -6.23 31.87
N GLY A 91 -3.01 -5.62 31.02
CA GLY A 91 -1.59 -5.96 30.83
C GLY A 91 -1.36 -7.24 30.01
N LYS A 92 -2.38 -7.73 29.28
CA LYS A 92 -2.38 -9.07 28.65
C LYS A 92 -2.60 -9.09 27.13
N THR A 93 -2.07 -10.16 26.54
CA THR A 93 -2.49 -10.83 25.30
C THR A 93 -3.96 -11.19 25.14
N SER A 94 -4.51 -11.33 23.93
CA SER A 94 -5.71 -12.15 23.66
C SER A 94 -5.63 -12.92 22.33
N PRO A 95 -4.57 -13.72 22.10
CA PRO A 95 -4.35 -14.44 20.83
C PRO A 95 -5.48 -15.41 20.45
N GLU A 96 -6.25 -15.89 21.42
CA GLU A 96 -7.42 -16.75 21.22
C GLU A 96 -8.50 -16.12 20.33
N ASN A 97 -8.60 -14.78 20.31
CA ASN A 97 -9.56 -14.05 19.50
C ASN A 97 -9.33 -14.28 18.01
N ILE A 98 -8.07 -14.37 17.58
CA ILE A 98 -7.68 -14.55 16.18
C ILE A 98 -8.18 -15.88 15.63
N GLN A 99 -8.06 -16.96 16.41
CA GLN A 99 -8.47 -18.30 15.96
C GLN A 99 -9.99 -18.42 15.79
N ASN A 100 -10.75 -17.82 16.71
CA ASN A 100 -12.21 -17.79 16.64
C ASN A 100 -12.68 -16.94 15.45
N LEU A 101 -12.10 -15.75 15.29
CA LEU A 101 -12.39 -14.83 14.19
C LEU A 101 -12.08 -15.46 12.82
N GLN A 102 -10.97 -16.18 12.68
CA GLN A 102 -10.61 -16.84 11.42
C GLN A 102 -11.65 -17.90 11.00
N LYS A 103 -12.23 -18.65 11.95
CA LYS A 103 -13.30 -19.64 11.67
C LYS A 103 -14.57 -18.95 11.21
N GLU A 104 -14.95 -17.85 11.87
CA GLU A 104 -16.12 -17.05 11.53
C GLU A 104 -15.99 -16.41 10.14
N LEU A 105 -14.85 -15.81 9.83
CA LEU A 105 -14.64 -15.15 8.53
C LEU A 105 -14.67 -16.14 7.36
N LYS A 106 -14.17 -17.36 7.55
CA LYS A 106 -14.22 -18.42 6.51
C LYS A 106 -15.65 -18.78 6.11
N SER A 107 -16.63 -18.71 7.02
CA SER A 107 -18.03 -19.03 6.72
C SER A 107 -18.81 -17.86 6.10
N LYS A 108 -18.28 -16.63 6.17
CA LYS A 108 -18.97 -15.38 5.77
C LYS A 108 -18.52 -14.78 4.43
N ARG A 109 -17.69 -15.46 3.63
CA ARG A 109 -17.06 -14.86 2.42
C ARG A 109 -18.08 -14.63 1.28
N GLY A 110 -18.30 -13.37 0.90
CA GLY A 110 -19.04 -12.95 -0.30
C GLY A 110 -19.32 -11.43 -0.37
N ASN A 111 -19.38 -10.90 -1.62
CA ASN A 111 -19.72 -9.55 -2.12
C ASN A 111 -18.57 -8.54 -2.42
N ALA A 112 -18.76 -7.83 -3.55
CA ALA A 112 -17.82 -7.01 -4.32
C ALA A 112 -17.34 -5.74 -3.59
N LYS A 113 -16.03 -5.46 -3.70
CA LYS A 113 -15.35 -4.25 -3.18
C LYS A 113 -14.36 -3.76 -4.28
N SER A 114 -13.59 -2.67 -4.05
CA SER A 114 -12.60 -2.06 -4.99
C SER A 114 -11.16 -1.93 -4.44
N ALA A 115 -10.94 -2.33 -3.18
CA ALA A 115 -9.62 -2.30 -2.54
C ALA A 115 -8.77 -3.50 -2.96
N PRO A 116 -7.43 -3.38 -2.96
CA PRO A 116 -6.59 -4.52 -3.30
C PRO A 116 -6.90 -5.76 -2.44
N GLY A 117 -7.07 -6.90 -3.11
CA GLY A 117 -7.43 -8.19 -2.50
C GLY A 117 -8.93 -8.42 -2.31
N ASP A 118 -9.80 -7.58 -2.85
CA ASP A 118 -11.27 -7.68 -2.74
C ASP A 118 -11.94 -8.75 -3.62
N SER A 119 -11.27 -9.18 -4.70
CA SER A 119 -11.85 -9.91 -5.81
C SER A 119 -10.74 -10.56 -6.65
N GLN A 120 -11.10 -11.49 -7.53
CA GLN A 120 -10.15 -12.14 -8.44
C GLN A 120 -9.55 -11.18 -9.48
N SER A 121 -10.28 -10.12 -9.85
CA SER A 121 -9.83 -9.10 -10.79
C SER A 121 -8.89 -8.05 -10.17
N ASN A 122 -8.82 -7.95 -8.85
CA ASN A 122 -7.92 -7.06 -8.11
C ASN A 122 -7.23 -7.80 -6.94
N PRO A 123 -6.40 -8.83 -7.21
CA PRO A 123 -5.73 -9.62 -6.18
C PRO A 123 -4.57 -8.87 -5.53
N TRP A 124 -4.21 -9.25 -4.29
CA TRP A 124 -2.84 -9.03 -3.82
C TRP A 124 -1.88 -9.93 -4.59
N ILE A 125 -0.86 -9.34 -5.22
CA ILE A 125 0.14 -10.05 -6.03
C ILE A 125 1.40 -10.22 -5.20
N GLU A 126 1.76 -11.47 -4.89
CA GLU A 126 3.02 -11.81 -4.22
C GLU A 126 4.20 -11.43 -5.12
N ARG A 127 5.24 -10.80 -4.55
CA ARG A 127 6.44 -10.35 -5.30
C ARG A 127 7.71 -11.10 -4.96
N GLY A 128 7.67 -12.00 -3.98
CA GLY A 128 8.81 -12.81 -3.58
C GLY A 128 9.23 -12.59 -2.14
N PRO A 129 10.44 -13.03 -1.79
CA PRO A 129 11.49 -13.58 -2.66
C PRO A 129 11.16 -14.99 -3.19
N ASN A 130 11.71 -15.34 -4.34
CA ASN A 130 11.66 -16.70 -4.89
C ASN A 130 12.88 -17.54 -4.54
N ASP A 131 13.89 -16.97 -3.89
CA ASP A 131 15.22 -17.55 -3.70
C ASP A 131 15.63 -17.66 -2.23
N ILE A 132 14.84 -17.09 -1.31
CA ILE A 132 15.06 -17.11 0.12
C ILE A 132 13.90 -17.82 0.80
N GLY A 133 14.19 -19.01 1.34
CA GLY A 133 13.18 -19.94 1.82
C GLY A 133 12.68 -19.70 3.24
N GLY A 134 13.46 -19.03 4.08
CA GLY A 134 13.15 -18.86 5.51
C GLY A 134 13.21 -20.17 6.31
N ARG A 135 13.03 -20.06 7.64
CA ARG A 135 13.17 -21.16 8.59
C ARG A 135 12.22 -22.33 8.35
N THR A 136 12.80 -23.47 7.95
CA THR A 136 12.11 -24.73 7.62
C THR A 136 12.31 -25.78 8.69
N ARG A 137 11.23 -26.42 9.14
CA ARG A 137 11.24 -27.43 10.21
C ARG A 137 10.70 -28.80 9.81
N ALA A 138 9.77 -28.87 8.87
CA ALA A 138 9.20 -30.12 8.41
C ALA A 138 9.55 -30.37 6.95
N ILE A 139 10.05 -31.57 6.62
CA ILE A 139 10.33 -32.01 5.25
C ILE A 139 9.88 -33.46 5.10
N LEU A 140 9.15 -33.77 4.02
CA LEU A 140 8.67 -35.10 3.73
C LEU A 140 8.76 -35.40 2.24
N PHE A 141 9.47 -36.46 1.85
CA PHE A 141 9.34 -37.02 0.50
C PHE A 141 7.96 -37.66 0.36
N ASP A 142 7.28 -37.39 -0.76
CA ASP A 142 5.98 -37.99 -1.05
C ASP A 142 6.14 -39.52 -1.24
N PRO A 143 5.63 -40.36 -0.33
CA PRO A 143 5.72 -41.82 -0.45
C PRO A 143 4.97 -42.38 -1.65
N ASN A 144 4.05 -41.61 -2.25
CA ASN A 144 3.28 -42.01 -3.43
C ASN A 144 3.97 -41.60 -4.74
N ASP A 145 5.04 -40.82 -4.69
CA ASP A 145 5.80 -40.42 -5.87
C ASP A 145 6.80 -41.52 -6.26
N SER A 146 6.44 -42.27 -7.30
CA SER A 146 7.31 -43.30 -7.88
C SER A 146 8.69 -42.81 -8.34
N SER A 147 8.90 -41.51 -8.53
CA SER A 147 10.18 -40.95 -8.94
C SER A 147 11.12 -40.64 -7.75
N ASN A 148 10.60 -40.64 -6.52
CA ASN A 148 11.29 -40.22 -5.30
C ASN A 148 11.92 -38.82 -5.44
N ARG A 149 11.15 -37.85 -5.96
CA ARG A 149 11.60 -36.47 -6.22
C ARG A 149 10.59 -35.43 -5.73
N ARG A 150 9.34 -35.79 -5.48
CA ARG A 150 8.32 -34.90 -4.94
C ARG A 150 8.44 -34.78 -3.43
N VAL A 151 8.38 -33.55 -2.92
CA VAL A 151 8.66 -33.21 -1.52
C VAL A 151 7.67 -32.19 -1.02
N TYR A 152 7.25 -32.34 0.24
CA TYR A 152 6.49 -31.36 0.99
C TYR A 152 7.39 -30.73 2.06
N ALA A 153 7.21 -29.44 2.32
CA ALA A 153 7.95 -28.72 3.35
C ALA A 153 7.11 -27.65 4.03
N GLY A 154 7.45 -27.36 5.29
CA GLY A 154 6.82 -26.33 6.09
C GLY A 154 7.81 -25.72 7.08
N GLY A 155 7.51 -24.49 7.48
CA GLY A 155 8.35 -23.70 8.39
C GLY A 155 7.59 -23.19 9.61
N VAL A 156 8.27 -22.37 10.40
CA VAL A 156 7.68 -21.72 11.58
C VAL A 156 6.59 -20.68 11.24
N SER A 157 6.44 -20.37 9.96
CA SER A 157 5.38 -19.55 9.37
C SER A 157 5.14 -19.98 7.92
N GLY A 158 4.16 -19.38 7.25
CA GLY A 158 4.01 -19.53 5.80
C GLY A 158 3.27 -20.77 5.31
N GLY A 159 2.84 -21.67 6.20
CA GLY A 159 2.04 -22.85 5.87
C GLY A 159 2.83 -24.00 5.23
N LEU A 160 2.13 -24.85 4.47
CA LEU A 160 2.68 -26.05 3.82
C LEU A 160 2.88 -25.84 2.32
N TRP A 161 3.99 -26.35 1.79
CA TRP A 161 4.41 -26.22 0.40
C TRP A 161 4.77 -27.58 -0.21
N VAL A 162 4.68 -27.68 -1.53
CA VAL A 162 5.05 -28.87 -2.30
C VAL A 162 5.94 -28.53 -3.49
N ASN A 163 6.97 -29.33 -3.74
CA ASN A 163 7.85 -29.29 -4.91
C ASN A 163 7.76 -30.63 -5.65
N ASN A 164 7.54 -30.61 -6.97
CA ASN A 164 7.35 -31.85 -7.74
C ASN A 164 8.66 -32.51 -8.19
N ASN A 165 9.80 -31.83 -8.11
CA ASN A 165 11.10 -32.39 -8.46
C ASN A 165 12.26 -31.68 -7.74
N ILE A 166 12.48 -32.03 -6.48
CA ILE A 166 13.49 -31.40 -5.63
C ILE A 166 14.92 -31.56 -6.12
N THR A 167 15.19 -32.55 -6.97
CA THR A 167 16.54 -32.77 -7.52
C THR A 167 16.93 -31.69 -8.52
N SER A 168 15.94 -31.05 -9.16
CA SER A 168 16.14 -29.92 -10.06
C SER A 168 16.13 -28.59 -9.30
N SER A 169 17.16 -27.77 -9.49
CA SER A 169 17.19 -26.41 -8.94
C SER A 169 16.14 -25.47 -9.57
N THR A 170 15.62 -25.79 -10.75
CA THR A 170 14.60 -25.00 -11.44
C THR A 170 13.17 -25.36 -11.01
N SER A 171 12.97 -26.46 -10.27
CA SER A 171 11.64 -26.89 -9.85
C SER A 171 11.07 -25.93 -8.82
N GLN A 172 9.86 -25.42 -9.07
CA GLN A 172 9.19 -24.45 -8.22
C GLN A 172 8.39 -25.13 -7.12
N TRP A 173 8.38 -24.49 -5.95
CA TRP A 173 7.43 -24.80 -4.89
C TRP A 173 6.07 -24.17 -5.18
N SER A 174 5.03 -24.81 -4.66
CA SER A 174 3.67 -24.31 -4.69
C SER A 174 3.03 -24.50 -3.33
N ARG A 175 2.30 -23.51 -2.85
CA ARG A 175 1.57 -23.62 -1.58
C ARG A 175 0.48 -24.68 -1.70
N VAL A 176 0.38 -25.55 -0.72
CA VAL A 176 -0.72 -26.50 -0.59
C VAL A 176 -2.00 -25.72 -0.23
N GLN A 177 -3.02 -25.85 -1.07
CA GLN A 177 -4.27 -25.13 -0.87
C GLN A 177 -5.04 -25.71 0.33
N ASN A 178 -5.84 -24.87 1.00
CA ASN A 178 -6.61 -25.21 2.21
C ASN A 178 -5.82 -25.42 3.51
N VAL A 179 -4.49 -25.34 3.47
CA VAL A 179 -3.66 -25.15 4.67
C VAL A 179 -3.57 -23.64 4.94
N PRO A 180 -3.84 -23.16 6.18
CA PRO A 180 -3.68 -21.75 6.51
C PRO A 180 -2.26 -21.24 6.22
N GLY A 181 -2.16 -20.12 5.51
CA GLY A 181 -0.89 -19.53 5.06
C GLY A 181 -0.04 -18.91 6.16
N ASN A 182 -0.54 -18.77 7.39
CA ASN A 182 0.23 -18.37 8.58
C ASN A 182 0.58 -19.55 9.49
N LEU A 183 0.22 -20.79 9.11
CA LEU A 183 0.43 -21.93 9.99
C LEU A 183 1.92 -22.24 10.17
N SER A 184 2.31 -22.48 11.42
CA SER A 184 3.63 -22.97 11.81
C SER A 184 3.68 -24.49 11.63
N VAL A 185 4.14 -24.97 10.49
CA VAL A 185 4.20 -26.39 10.17
C VAL A 185 5.58 -26.93 10.58
N THR A 186 5.60 -27.72 11.65
CA THR A 186 6.85 -28.08 12.36
C THR A 186 7.14 -29.58 12.35
N SER A 187 6.15 -30.44 12.11
CA SER A 187 6.34 -31.89 11.99
C SER A 187 5.35 -32.52 11.00
N LEU A 188 5.79 -33.60 10.33
CA LEU A 188 5.03 -34.33 9.32
C LEU A 188 5.30 -35.83 9.45
N THR A 189 4.25 -36.65 9.33
CA THR A 189 4.39 -38.11 9.31
C THR A 189 3.36 -38.75 8.37
N VAL A 190 3.65 -39.98 7.93
CA VAL A 190 2.83 -40.76 7.00
C VAL A 190 2.36 -42.02 7.72
N ASP A 191 1.09 -42.39 7.53
CA ASP A 191 0.58 -43.67 7.99
C ASP A 191 1.34 -44.83 7.29
N PRO A 192 2.06 -45.68 8.05
CA PRO A 192 2.90 -46.73 7.50
C PRO A 192 2.08 -47.85 6.82
N ARG A 193 0.77 -47.90 7.03
CA ARG A 193 -0.14 -48.89 6.45
C ARG A 193 -0.95 -48.32 5.28
N ASN A 194 -0.96 -47.00 5.09
CA ASN A 194 -1.63 -46.33 3.99
C ASN A 194 -0.93 -45.02 3.64
N SER A 195 -0.15 -45.04 2.56
CA SER A 195 0.63 -43.89 2.09
C SER A 195 -0.22 -42.69 1.64
N ASN A 196 -1.55 -42.76 1.62
CA ASN A 196 -2.42 -41.59 1.39
C ASN A 196 -2.81 -40.85 2.68
N ILE A 197 -2.64 -41.46 3.86
CA ILE A 197 -3.04 -40.86 5.12
C ILE A 197 -1.82 -40.23 5.78
N TRP A 198 -1.80 -38.90 5.89
CA TRP A 198 -0.68 -38.14 6.47
C TRP A 198 -1.16 -37.29 7.64
N TYR A 199 -0.23 -36.93 8.51
CA TYR A 199 -0.49 -36.07 9.65
C TYR A 199 0.56 -34.97 9.75
N MET A 200 0.12 -33.81 10.24
CA MET A 200 0.93 -32.61 10.37
C MET A 200 0.73 -32.01 11.75
N GLY A 201 1.83 -31.81 12.48
CA GLY A 201 1.87 -31.07 13.75
C GLY A 201 2.19 -29.59 13.52
N THR A 202 1.71 -28.75 14.44
CA THR A 202 1.93 -27.30 14.35
C THR A 202 2.43 -26.71 15.66
N GLY A 203 3.21 -25.64 15.54
CA GLY A 203 3.83 -24.95 16.65
C GLY A 203 5.13 -25.59 17.13
N GLU A 204 5.96 -24.78 17.80
CA GLU A 204 7.25 -25.20 18.34
C GLU A 204 7.47 -24.56 19.71
N GLN A 205 7.88 -25.37 20.69
CA GLN A 205 8.10 -24.91 22.06
C GLN A 205 9.47 -24.23 22.27
N TYR A 206 10.46 -24.48 21.41
CA TYR A 206 11.87 -24.10 21.61
C TYR A 206 12.11 -22.59 21.66
N THR A 207 11.17 -21.82 21.13
CA THR A 207 11.30 -20.39 20.89
C THR A 207 10.37 -19.58 21.80
N ALA A 208 10.14 -20.04 23.03
CA ALA A 208 9.41 -19.29 24.04
C ALA A 208 8.03 -18.75 23.66
N GLY A 209 7.31 -19.47 22.79
CA GLY A 209 5.99 -19.08 22.29
C GLY A 209 6.00 -18.17 21.08
N ASP A 210 7.16 -17.96 20.43
CA ASP A 210 7.30 -17.26 19.15
C ASP A 210 6.60 -18.02 18.00
N VAL A 211 6.48 -19.34 18.12
CA VAL A 211 5.96 -20.24 17.09
C VAL A 211 4.75 -20.99 17.64
N VAL A 212 3.63 -20.27 17.80
CA VAL A 212 2.37 -20.87 18.26
C VAL A 212 1.68 -21.62 17.12
N GLY A 213 1.35 -22.87 17.38
CA GLY A 213 0.52 -23.71 16.52
C GLY A 213 -0.95 -23.73 16.95
N ASN A 214 -1.73 -24.55 16.29
CA ASN A 214 -3.15 -24.76 16.63
C ASN A 214 -3.57 -26.24 16.59
N GLY A 215 -2.60 -27.14 16.76
CA GLY A 215 -2.83 -28.58 16.90
C GLY A 215 -2.37 -29.39 15.69
N VAL A 216 -3.15 -30.42 15.35
CA VAL A 216 -2.78 -31.44 14.36
C VAL A 216 -3.77 -31.43 13.20
N TYR A 217 -3.27 -31.67 12.00
CA TYR A 217 -4.06 -31.84 10.78
C TYR A 217 -3.85 -33.22 10.20
N ARG A 218 -4.85 -33.70 9.45
CA ARG A 218 -4.84 -34.96 8.73
C ARG A 218 -5.17 -34.76 7.26
N SER A 219 -4.43 -35.44 6.41
CA SER A 219 -4.76 -35.68 5.01
C SER A 219 -5.18 -37.14 4.83
N VAL A 220 -6.08 -37.41 3.89
CA VAL A 220 -6.46 -38.77 3.47
C VAL A 220 -6.24 -39.02 1.97
N ASP A 221 -5.60 -38.06 1.29
CA ASP A 221 -5.43 -38.02 -0.18
C ASP A 221 -3.98 -37.70 -0.59
N GLY A 222 -3.00 -38.14 0.20
CA GLY A 222 -1.58 -37.97 -0.10
C GLY A 222 -1.10 -36.53 -0.02
N GLY A 223 -1.62 -35.76 0.94
CA GLY A 223 -1.22 -34.39 1.25
C GLY A 223 -1.87 -33.34 0.36
N SER A 224 -2.88 -33.70 -0.44
CA SER A 224 -3.55 -32.78 -1.36
C SER A 224 -4.56 -31.88 -0.64
N SER A 225 -5.26 -32.40 0.37
CA SER A 225 -6.15 -31.65 1.24
C SER A 225 -5.96 -32.01 2.72
N TRP A 226 -6.25 -31.04 3.59
CA TRP A 226 -5.96 -31.15 5.03
C TRP A 226 -7.16 -30.74 5.87
N GLN A 227 -7.42 -31.52 6.91
CA GLN A 227 -8.47 -31.28 7.89
C GLN A 227 -7.85 -31.18 9.29
N ALA A 228 -8.19 -30.13 10.04
CA ALA A 228 -7.81 -30.04 11.45
C ALA A 228 -8.47 -31.17 12.26
N LEU A 229 -7.67 -31.85 13.09
CA LEU A 229 -8.16 -32.84 14.05
C LEU A 229 -8.50 -32.16 15.37
N THR A 230 -9.57 -32.64 16.01
CA THR A 230 -9.94 -32.18 17.35
C THR A 230 -9.26 -33.08 18.39
N ILE A 231 -8.19 -32.56 19.00
CA ILE A 231 -7.55 -33.20 20.14
C ILE A 231 -8.08 -32.53 21.41
N PRO A 232 -8.75 -33.26 22.31
CA PRO A 232 -9.23 -32.70 23.56
C PRO A 232 -8.04 -32.32 24.45
N ALA A 233 -8.04 -31.10 24.95
CA ALA A 233 -7.14 -30.67 26.00
C ALA A 233 -7.29 -31.57 27.25
N ALA A 234 -6.21 -32.25 27.66
CA ALA A 234 -6.18 -33.00 28.91
C ALA A 234 -5.86 -32.12 30.13
N GLY A 235 -6.14 -32.62 31.34
CA GLY A 235 -5.91 -31.88 32.59
C GLY A 235 -7.01 -30.86 32.92
N GLY A 236 -6.69 -29.91 33.80
CA GLY A 236 -7.62 -28.82 34.16
C GLY A 236 -7.85 -27.85 32.98
N GLY A 237 -8.97 -27.13 33.03
CA GLY A 237 -9.21 -25.99 32.12
C GLY A 237 -8.24 -24.83 32.38
N ASN A 238 -8.56 -23.63 31.89
CA ASN A 238 -7.75 -22.45 32.14
C ASN A 238 -7.65 -22.19 33.66
N ILE A 239 -6.43 -21.97 34.16
CA ILE A 239 -6.16 -21.70 35.59
C ILE A 239 -5.64 -20.28 35.73
N ASN A 240 -6.42 -19.43 36.40
CA ASN A 240 -5.96 -18.12 36.84
C ASN A 240 -5.20 -18.30 38.16
N PHE A 241 -3.93 -18.70 38.06
CA PHE A 241 -3.14 -19.12 39.22
C PHE A 241 -2.85 -17.97 40.18
N ASN A 242 -2.40 -16.83 39.64
CA ASN A 242 -2.26 -15.58 40.38
C ASN A 242 -2.23 -14.39 39.41
N ALA A 243 -2.15 -13.17 39.95
CA ALA A 243 -2.05 -11.94 39.16
C ALA A 243 -0.90 -11.93 38.13
N ASN A 244 0.12 -12.77 38.34
CA ASN A 244 1.31 -12.85 37.50
C ASN A 244 1.33 -14.09 36.58
N ASN A 245 0.44 -15.08 36.72
CA ASN A 245 0.43 -16.29 35.90
C ASN A 245 -1.01 -16.75 35.54
N LEU A 246 -1.27 -16.89 34.24
CA LEU A 246 -2.48 -17.47 33.66
C LEU A 246 -2.06 -18.70 32.87
N PHE A 247 -2.59 -19.86 33.22
CA PHE A 247 -2.29 -21.11 32.52
C PHE A 247 -3.44 -21.41 31.57
N ILE A 248 -3.18 -21.36 30.26
CA ILE A 248 -4.18 -21.55 29.21
C ILE A 248 -4.09 -22.98 28.71
N SER A 249 -5.20 -23.70 28.83
CA SER A 249 -5.32 -25.08 28.37
C SER A 249 -5.52 -25.12 26.86
N GLY A 250 -4.76 -25.96 26.15
CA GLY A 250 -4.88 -26.11 24.70
C GLY A 250 -3.67 -26.79 24.05
N ILE A 251 -3.81 -27.18 22.78
CA ILE A 251 -2.76 -27.84 22.00
C ILE A 251 -2.08 -26.80 21.11
N PHE A 252 -1.01 -26.20 21.64
CA PHE A 252 -0.32 -25.07 21.00
C PHE A 252 1.01 -25.45 20.37
N TYR A 253 1.68 -26.47 20.92
CA TYR A 253 3.01 -26.89 20.48
C TYR A 253 3.00 -28.39 20.26
N VAL A 254 3.07 -28.81 19.00
CA VAL A 254 3.31 -30.21 18.65
C VAL A 254 4.78 -30.33 18.31
N ASN A 255 5.56 -30.82 19.27
CA ASN A 255 7.01 -30.94 19.10
C ASN A 255 7.33 -31.98 18.02
N ASP A 256 6.62 -33.10 18.08
CA ASP A 256 6.72 -34.16 17.08
C ASP A 256 5.45 -35.02 17.02
N ILE A 257 5.28 -35.74 15.91
CA ILE A 257 4.15 -36.62 15.59
C ILE A 257 4.62 -37.87 14.85
N VAL A 258 4.20 -39.05 15.32
CA VAL A 258 4.56 -40.33 14.68
C VAL A 258 3.34 -41.22 14.46
N ALA A 259 3.19 -41.75 13.25
CA ALA A 259 2.24 -42.80 12.92
C ALA A 259 2.93 -44.16 12.96
N TRP A 260 2.54 -45.01 13.91
CA TRP A 260 3.19 -46.28 14.19
C TRP A 260 2.35 -47.48 13.74
N ASN A 261 2.98 -48.45 13.07
CA ASN A 261 2.34 -49.70 12.73
C ASN A 261 2.37 -50.65 13.94
N ASN A 262 1.27 -50.69 14.70
CA ASN A 262 1.10 -51.68 15.75
C ASN A 262 0.75 -53.04 15.12
N THR A 263 1.78 -53.80 14.76
CA THR A 263 1.66 -55.10 14.10
C THR A 263 0.88 -56.11 14.95
N ALA A 264 1.03 -56.06 16.28
CA ALA A 264 0.32 -56.93 17.21
C ALA A 264 -1.20 -56.69 17.23
N GLN A 265 -1.64 -55.44 17.01
CA GLN A 265 -3.05 -55.06 16.96
C GLN A 265 -3.58 -54.89 15.53
N ASN A 266 -2.71 -55.10 14.52
CA ASN A 266 -3.01 -54.95 13.11
C ASN A 266 -3.64 -53.59 12.73
N ARG A 267 -3.12 -52.49 13.29
CA ARG A 267 -3.62 -51.12 13.03
C ARG A 267 -2.50 -50.09 13.09
N THR A 268 -2.76 -48.90 12.56
CA THR A 268 -1.94 -47.71 12.80
C THR A 268 -2.38 -47.04 14.09
N GLU A 269 -1.42 -46.65 14.92
CA GLU A 269 -1.64 -45.81 16.09
C GLU A 269 -0.86 -44.52 15.92
N LEU A 270 -1.46 -43.39 16.29
CA LEU A 270 -0.88 -42.07 16.14
C LEU A 270 -0.46 -41.55 17.52
N PHE A 271 0.76 -41.04 17.62
CA PHE A 271 1.29 -40.41 18.83
C PHE A 271 1.64 -38.96 18.55
N VAL A 272 1.26 -38.08 19.48
CA VAL A 272 1.52 -36.63 19.39
C VAL A 272 2.19 -36.17 20.67
N GLY A 273 3.38 -35.59 20.51
CA GLY A 273 4.15 -34.97 21.58
C GLY A 273 3.71 -33.53 21.78
N VAL A 274 2.91 -33.28 22.83
CA VAL A 274 2.37 -31.94 23.10
C VAL A 274 3.26 -31.24 24.13
N GLY A 275 3.83 -30.11 23.72
CA GLY A 275 4.65 -29.24 24.55
C GLY A 275 3.85 -28.17 25.30
N ALA A 276 4.58 -27.39 26.09
CA ALA A 276 4.06 -26.22 26.78
C ALA A 276 5.15 -25.16 26.87
N HIS A 277 4.75 -23.89 26.80
CA HIS A 277 5.65 -22.77 27.02
C HIS A 277 4.86 -21.52 27.42
N SER A 278 5.51 -20.58 28.10
CA SER A 278 5.02 -19.20 28.17
C SER A 278 4.78 -18.66 26.76
N TYR A 279 3.67 -17.97 26.56
CA TYR A 279 3.41 -17.23 25.35
C TYR A 279 4.31 -15.99 25.33
N GLY A 280 5.20 -15.93 24.35
CA GLY A 280 6.12 -14.82 24.14
C GLY A 280 5.42 -13.46 24.03
N ASP A 281 4.12 -13.45 23.65
CA ASP A 281 3.24 -12.25 23.56
C ASP A 281 2.25 -12.06 24.74
N ALA A 282 2.27 -12.84 25.85
CA ALA A 282 1.52 -12.47 27.08
C ALA A 282 2.21 -12.85 28.40
N ALA A 283 2.61 -11.85 29.21
CA ALA A 283 3.30 -12.08 30.46
C ALA A 283 3.02 -11.14 31.66
N GLY A 284 1.89 -10.45 31.63
CA GLY A 284 1.28 -9.79 32.79
C GLY A 284 -0.21 -10.11 32.94
N PRO A 285 -0.59 -11.35 33.32
CA PRO A 285 0.22 -12.47 33.73
C PRO A 285 0.88 -13.20 32.57
N ALA A 286 1.95 -13.94 32.89
CA ALA A 286 2.53 -15.01 32.07
C ALA A 286 1.41 -15.93 31.61
N ASN A 287 1.04 -15.84 30.34
CA ASN A 287 0.13 -16.79 29.71
C ASN A 287 0.96 -18.01 29.39
N TRP A 288 0.87 -19.01 30.22
CA TRP A 288 1.51 -20.26 29.94
C TRP A 288 0.58 -21.14 29.13
N LEU A 289 0.96 -21.38 27.87
CA LEU A 289 0.18 -22.14 26.93
C LEU A 289 0.50 -23.62 27.09
N GLY A 290 -0.52 -24.39 27.40
CA GLY A 290 -0.52 -25.83 27.27
C GLY A 290 0.06 -26.63 28.44
N PHE A 291 0.41 -26.03 29.59
CA PHE A 291 0.97 -26.81 30.72
C PHE A 291 0.06 -27.93 31.21
N GLN A 292 -1.24 -27.64 31.37
CA GLN A 292 -2.21 -28.61 31.85
C GLN A 292 -2.35 -29.78 30.88
N THR A 293 -2.14 -29.49 29.59
CA THR A 293 -2.38 -30.38 28.46
C THR A 293 -1.11 -31.05 27.94
N ALA A 294 0.08 -30.63 28.35
CA ALA A 294 1.35 -31.17 27.86
C ALA A 294 1.46 -32.67 28.13
N GLY A 295 2.20 -33.37 27.28
CA GLY A 295 2.45 -34.81 27.39
C GLY A 295 2.15 -35.59 26.10
N LEU A 296 2.10 -36.91 26.25
CA LEU A 296 1.97 -37.85 25.14
C LEU A 296 0.51 -38.21 24.86
N TYR A 297 0.01 -37.86 23.68
CA TYR A 297 -1.34 -38.22 23.22
C TYR A 297 -1.29 -39.40 22.27
N ARG A 298 -2.30 -40.26 22.36
CA ARG A 298 -2.45 -41.46 21.54
C ARG A 298 -3.83 -41.51 20.90
N SER A 299 -3.87 -41.86 19.63
CA SER A 299 -5.08 -42.26 18.91
C SER A 299 -4.90 -43.65 18.30
N ILE A 300 -5.96 -44.43 18.28
CA ILE A 300 -5.98 -45.81 17.75
C ILE A 300 -6.91 -45.96 16.54
N ASP A 301 -7.49 -44.86 16.07
CA ASP A 301 -8.54 -44.80 15.04
C ASP A 301 -8.30 -43.65 14.03
N GLY A 302 -7.02 -43.39 13.74
CA GLY A 302 -6.60 -42.39 12.75
C GLY A 302 -6.87 -40.95 13.17
N GLY A 303 -6.90 -40.68 14.48
CA GLY A 303 -7.11 -39.33 15.03
C GLY A 303 -8.57 -38.95 15.25
N SER A 304 -9.49 -39.91 15.25
CA SER A 304 -10.92 -39.66 15.49
C SER A 304 -11.22 -39.54 17.00
N THR A 305 -10.55 -40.35 17.82
CA THR A 305 -10.55 -40.28 19.27
C THR A 305 -9.13 -40.23 19.82
N TRP A 306 -8.98 -39.58 20.97
CA TRP A 306 -7.68 -39.25 21.56
C TRP A 306 -7.69 -39.45 23.07
N ASN A 307 -6.58 -39.96 23.60
CA ASN A 307 -6.33 -40.02 25.04
C ASN A 307 -4.89 -39.58 25.32
N ARG A 308 -4.67 -38.75 26.35
CA ARG A 308 -3.32 -38.55 26.89
C ARG A 308 -2.92 -39.78 27.71
N ILE A 309 -1.66 -40.19 27.63
CA ILE A 309 -1.12 -41.29 28.44
C ILE A 309 -0.82 -40.76 29.84
N GLU A 310 -1.56 -41.28 30.82
CA GLU A 310 -1.58 -40.76 32.20
C GLU A 310 -0.90 -41.70 33.22
N SER A 311 -0.09 -42.66 32.77
CA SER A 311 0.60 -43.58 33.67
C SER A 311 1.58 -42.83 34.58
N THR A 312 1.73 -43.29 35.82
CA THR A 312 2.51 -42.58 36.85
C THR A 312 3.98 -42.39 36.48
N ASN A 313 4.55 -43.31 35.70
CA ASN A 313 5.93 -43.23 35.22
C ASN A 313 6.13 -42.24 34.05
N MET A 314 5.04 -41.70 33.49
CA MET A 314 5.07 -40.62 32.49
C MET A 314 4.94 -39.23 33.14
N ARG A 315 5.06 -39.17 34.47
CA ARG A 315 4.93 -37.95 35.25
C ARG A 315 6.08 -37.78 36.24
N PHE A 316 6.30 -36.55 36.66
CA PHE A 316 7.21 -36.20 37.75
C PHE A 316 6.56 -35.20 38.70
N ASP A 317 6.90 -35.31 39.98
CA ASP A 317 6.47 -34.34 41.00
C ASP A 317 7.39 -33.12 40.96
N PHE A 318 6.78 -31.94 40.87
CA PHE A 318 7.45 -30.68 41.17
C PHE A 318 6.67 -29.93 42.24
N ARG A 319 7.23 -29.90 43.45
CA ARG A 319 6.68 -29.20 44.63
C ARG A 319 5.26 -29.66 45.00
N GLY A 320 4.99 -30.96 44.93
CA GLY A 320 3.68 -31.53 45.29
C GLY A 320 2.63 -31.45 44.19
N THR A 321 3.03 -31.20 42.94
CA THR A 321 2.17 -31.22 41.74
C THR A 321 2.79 -32.11 40.68
N ASP A 322 2.02 -33.06 40.17
CA ASP A 322 2.44 -33.93 39.07
C ASP A 322 2.38 -33.20 37.73
N TYR A 323 3.50 -33.24 36.98
CA TYR A 323 3.59 -32.78 35.59
C TYR A 323 3.89 -33.97 34.68
N SER A 324 3.35 -33.94 33.47
CA SER A 324 3.71 -34.95 32.45
C SER A 324 5.09 -34.63 31.88
N TYR A 325 5.89 -35.68 31.62
CA TYR A 325 7.08 -35.51 30.79
C TYR A 325 6.67 -35.07 29.39
N ILE A 326 7.37 -34.09 28.83
CA ILE A 326 7.08 -33.54 27.51
C ILE A 326 7.89 -34.32 26.46
N PRO A 327 7.21 -35.03 25.53
CA PRO A 327 7.89 -35.64 24.38
C PRO A 327 8.51 -34.56 23.50
N ASN A 328 9.75 -34.79 23.09
CA ASN A 328 10.47 -33.90 22.19
C ASN A 328 10.52 -34.48 20.77
N ASP A 329 10.87 -35.75 20.68
CA ASP A 329 11.23 -36.42 19.43
C ASP A 329 10.85 -37.92 19.52
N PHE A 330 10.35 -38.50 18.43
CA PHE A 330 9.95 -39.90 18.33
C PHE A 330 10.70 -40.64 17.25
N GLU A 331 11.15 -41.84 17.59
CA GLU A 331 11.83 -42.72 16.64
C GLU A 331 11.28 -44.15 16.63
N ILE A 332 11.39 -44.82 15.48
CA ILE A 332 10.98 -46.23 15.32
C ILE A 332 12.22 -47.08 15.02
N GLY A 333 12.65 -47.88 16.00
CA GLY A 333 13.80 -48.76 15.83
C GLY A 333 13.54 -49.91 14.85
N ALA A 334 14.62 -50.54 14.34
CA ALA A 334 14.55 -51.65 13.39
C ALA A 334 13.70 -52.86 13.83
N ASP A 335 13.45 -53.04 15.13
CA ASP A 335 12.56 -54.07 15.68
C ASP A 335 11.13 -53.59 15.94
N ASN A 336 10.76 -52.43 15.37
CA ASN A 336 9.47 -51.76 15.52
C ASN A 336 9.18 -51.24 16.95
N THR A 337 10.20 -51.16 17.82
CA THR A 337 10.09 -50.48 19.13
C THR A 337 9.98 -48.97 18.91
N LEU A 338 9.00 -48.34 19.55
CA LEU A 338 8.90 -46.88 19.63
C LEU A 338 9.86 -46.35 20.67
N TRP A 339 10.57 -45.27 20.33
CA TRP A 339 11.47 -44.52 21.19
C TRP A 339 10.99 -43.08 21.31
N MET A 340 11.24 -42.46 22.46
CA MET A 340 10.85 -41.07 22.71
C MET A 340 11.90 -40.38 23.56
N GLY A 341 12.45 -39.27 23.04
CA GLY A 341 13.26 -38.33 23.80
C GLY A 341 12.38 -37.29 24.48
N THR A 342 12.81 -36.74 25.62
CA THR A 342 12.09 -35.65 26.31
C THR A 342 12.85 -34.34 26.30
N ILE A 343 12.10 -33.27 26.52
CA ILE A 343 12.62 -31.93 26.82
C ILE A 343 12.20 -31.51 28.22
N THR A 344 12.99 -30.62 28.82
CA THR A 344 12.60 -29.99 30.09
C THR A 344 11.32 -29.19 29.95
N THR A 345 10.47 -29.30 30.95
CA THR A 345 9.27 -28.47 31.03
C THR A 345 9.66 -27.04 31.42
N PRO A 346 9.41 -26.03 30.56
CA PRO A 346 9.77 -24.64 30.85
C PRO A 346 9.12 -24.14 32.15
N GLY A 347 9.78 -23.22 32.86
CA GLY A 347 9.18 -22.51 34.01
C GLY A 347 9.08 -23.28 35.34
N ILE A 348 9.35 -24.60 35.37
CA ILE A 348 9.19 -25.43 36.59
C ILE A 348 10.49 -26.11 37.05
N GLY A 349 11.60 -25.38 37.06
CA GLY A 349 12.80 -25.78 37.81
C GLY A 349 13.80 -26.69 37.08
N GLY A 350 13.67 -26.89 35.78
CA GLY A 350 14.68 -27.61 34.98
C GLY A 350 14.47 -29.13 34.89
N ASP A 351 13.43 -29.67 35.52
CA ASP A 351 13.12 -31.10 35.50
C ASP A 351 12.30 -31.50 34.26
N GLY A 352 12.41 -32.77 33.88
CA GLY A 352 11.65 -33.39 32.79
C GLY A 352 12.45 -33.74 31.54
N GLY A 353 13.55 -33.02 31.29
CA GLY A 353 14.42 -33.21 30.13
C GLY A 353 15.37 -34.40 30.23
N GLY A 354 16.05 -34.69 29.12
CA GLY A 354 17.15 -35.67 29.07
C GLY A 354 16.74 -37.13 29.20
N ARG A 355 15.45 -37.46 29.24
CA ARG A 355 14.96 -38.84 29.43
C ARG A 355 14.69 -39.50 28.10
N VAL A 356 14.89 -40.81 28.08
CA VAL A 356 14.54 -41.65 26.94
C VAL A 356 13.56 -42.72 27.40
N PHE A 357 12.46 -42.85 26.66
CA PHE A 357 11.43 -43.86 26.88
C PHE A 357 11.34 -44.80 25.68
N SER A 358 10.83 -46.02 25.91
CA SER A 358 10.47 -46.96 24.85
C SER A 358 9.09 -47.58 25.06
N SER A 359 8.49 -48.04 23.97
CA SER A 359 7.26 -48.83 23.98
C SER A 359 7.23 -49.87 22.86
N THR A 360 6.75 -51.08 23.18
CA THR A 360 6.51 -52.16 22.21
C THR A 360 5.03 -52.42 21.95
N ASN A 361 4.14 -51.76 22.68
CA ASN A 361 2.68 -51.95 22.59
C ASN A 361 1.90 -50.64 22.42
N GLY A 362 2.57 -49.49 22.48
CA GLY A 362 2.01 -48.15 22.36
C GLY A 362 1.22 -47.65 23.59
N ALA A 363 0.67 -48.55 24.40
CA ALA A 363 -0.14 -48.20 25.58
C ALA A 363 0.71 -47.97 26.84
N THR A 364 1.84 -48.65 26.96
CA THR A 364 2.74 -48.59 28.11
C THR A 364 4.12 -48.15 27.65
N TRP A 365 4.65 -47.11 28.28
CA TRP A 365 5.97 -46.56 28.00
C TRP A 365 6.89 -46.83 29.19
N THR A 366 8.16 -47.14 28.95
CA THR A 366 9.15 -47.42 30.00
C THR A 366 10.33 -46.48 29.85
N GLN A 367 10.69 -45.75 30.91
CA GLN A 367 11.91 -44.95 30.92
C GLN A 367 13.12 -45.89 30.94
N VAL A 368 13.95 -45.85 29.90
CA VAL A 368 15.11 -46.73 29.76
C VAL A 368 16.39 -46.11 30.32
N THR A 369 16.51 -44.77 30.27
CA THR A 369 17.68 -44.05 30.76
C THR A 369 17.36 -42.57 31.01
N VAL A 370 18.26 -41.90 31.74
CA VAL A 370 18.38 -40.45 31.83
C VAL A 370 19.78 -40.10 31.35
N LEU A 371 19.86 -39.38 30.22
CA LEU A 371 21.13 -38.91 29.68
C LEU A 371 21.70 -37.83 30.59
N ALA A 372 23.00 -37.91 30.86
CA ALA A 372 23.68 -36.98 31.75
C ALA A 372 23.69 -35.57 31.13
N ASP A 373 23.57 -34.53 31.96
CA ASP A 373 23.66 -33.13 31.54
C ASP A 373 22.77 -32.76 30.32
N ALA A 374 21.59 -33.37 30.15
CA ALA A 374 20.75 -33.19 28.97
C ALA A 374 19.41 -32.50 29.29
N ASN A 375 19.06 -31.48 28.50
CA ASN A 375 17.79 -30.78 28.53
C ASN A 375 16.83 -31.31 27.44
N ARG A 376 17.20 -31.16 26.17
CA ARG A 376 16.47 -31.62 24.98
C ARG A 376 17.17 -32.84 24.40
N VAL A 377 16.41 -33.83 23.91
CA VAL A 377 16.93 -35.06 23.30
C VAL A 377 16.34 -35.23 21.91
N GLU A 378 17.20 -35.16 20.90
CA GLU A 378 16.95 -35.68 19.55
C GLU A 378 17.55 -37.08 19.47
N LEU A 379 16.76 -38.05 19.05
CA LEU A 379 17.16 -39.44 18.89
C LEU A 379 17.41 -39.74 17.42
N GLU A 380 18.21 -40.75 17.17
CA GLU A 380 18.24 -41.37 15.85
C GLU A 380 18.47 -42.87 16.00
N THR A 381 17.58 -43.68 15.42
CA THR A 381 17.62 -45.13 15.56
C THR A 381 18.22 -45.79 14.33
N SER A 382 19.03 -46.82 14.53
CA SER A 382 19.50 -47.61 13.41
C SER A 382 18.35 -48.37 12.74
N THR A 383 18.32 -48.29 11.41
CA THR A 383 17.42 -49.06 10.55
C THR A 383 17.86 -50.52 10.39
N THR A 384 19.09 -50.87 10.75
CA THR A 384 19.68 -52.22 10.57
C THR A 384 19.98 -52.97 11.87
N ASP A 385 20.19 -52.27 12.98
CA ASP A 385 20.47 -52.86 14.31
C ASP A 385 19.62 -52.19 15.38
N ALA A 386 18.58 -52.88 15.83
CA ALA A 386 17.67 -52.39 16.87
C ALA A 386 18.36 -52.09 18.22
N ASN A 387 19.60 -52.51 18.43
CA ASN A 387 20.36 -52.21 19.64
C ASN A 387 21.11 -50.87 19.55
N LYS A 388 21.31 -50.35 18.33
CA LYS A 388 22.13 -49.18 18.04
C LYS A 388 21.27 -47.94 17.90
N ILE A 389 21.50 -46.96 18.77
CA ILE A 389 20.74 -45.71 18.83
C ILE A 389 21.71 -44.58 19.17
N TYR A 390 21.51 -43.43 18.54
CA TYR A 390 22.21 -42.18 18.82
C TYR A 390 21.28 -41.21 19.54
N ALA A 391 21.88 -40.30 20.31
CA ALA A 391 21.16 -39.18 20.87
C ALA A 391 22.03 -37.92 20.79
N LEU A 392 21.51 -36.87 20.17
CA LEU A 392 22.08 -35.53 20.19
C LEU A 392 21.28 -34.70 21.19
N THR A 393 21.96 -34.12 22.17
CA THR A 393 21.27 -33.43 23.27
C THR A 393 21.76 -32.00 23.44
N GLN A 394 20.82 -31.10 23.72
CA GLN A 394 21.12 -29.80 24.33
C GLN A 394 21.62 -30.07 25.75
N GLY A 395 22.82 -29.58 26.07
CA GLY A 395 23.34 -29.75 27.42
C GLY A 395 22.84 -28.68 28.42
N VAL A 396 23.00 -28.93 29.72
CA VAL A 396 22.66 -27.98 30.79
C VAL A 396 23.90 -27.18 31.22
N SER A 397 25.04 -27.86 31.37
CA SER A 397 26.33 -27.29 31.80
C SER A 397 27.27 -27.13 30.61
N ASP A 398 27.41 -28.18 29.80
CA ASP A 398 28.04 -28.11 28.49
C ASP A 398 27.00 -27.77 27.42
N PRO A 399 27.36 -27.15 26.28
CA PRO A 399 26.37 -26.75 25.28
C PRO A 399 25.67 -27.92 24.59
N ILE A 400 26.41 -29.01 24.29
CA ILE A 400 25.92 -30.17 23.56
C ILE A 400 26.58 -31.47 24.04
N HIS A 401 25.88 -32.59 23.85
CA HIS A 401 26.44 -33.95 23.96
C HIS A 401 25.94 -34.83 22.81
N ILE A 402 26.77 -35.80 22.39
CA ILE A 402 26.37 -36.84 21.45
C ILE A 402 26.62 -38.20 22.10
N TYR A 403 25.56 -38.96 22.33
CA TYR A 403 25.60 -40.29 22.90
C TYR A 403 25.32 -41.36 21.85
N ARG A 404 25.87 -42.54 22.10
CA ARG A 404 25.58 -43.77 21.38
C ARG A 404 25.35 -44.92 22.35
N THR A 405 24.44 -45.80 22.00
CA THR A 405 24.28 -47.12 22.61
C THR A 405 24.33 -48.20 21.54
N THR A 406 24.71 -49.41 21.92
CA THR A 406 24.65 -50.64 21.09
C THR A 406 23.92 -51.76 21.82
N ASN A 407 23.12 -51.40 22.83
CA ASN A 407 22.34 -52.32 23.66
C ASN A 407 21.10 -51.63 24.23
N LYS A 408 20.41 -50.82 23.41
CA LYS A 408 19.11 -50.21 23.75
C LYS A 408 19.15 -49.36 25.02
N PHE A 409 20.20 -48.56 25.17
CA PHE A 409 20.52 -47.73 26.34
C PHE A 409 20.82 -48.50 27.62
N GLY A 410 21.05 -49.82 27.56
CA GLY A 410 21.60 -50.56 28.71
C GLY A 410 22.97 -50.04 29.13
N ASN A 411 23.78 -49.60 28.16
CA ASN A 411 25.01 -48.81 28.33
C ASN A 411 24.97 -47.61 27.38
N VAL A 412 25.41 -46.45 27.88
CA VAL A 412 25.48 -45.19 27.13
C VAL A 412 26.93 -44.74 27.04
N THR A 413 27.39 -44.41 25.84
CA THR A 413 28.77 -43.95 25.58
C THR A 413 28.72 -42.58 24.90
N ALA A 414 29.41 -41.59 25.47
CA ALA A 414 29.63 -40.32 24.79
C ALA A 414 30.58 -40.53 23.59
N THR A 415 30.29 -39.85 22.48
CA THR A 415 31.10 -39.91 21.25
C THR A 415 32.00 -38.68 21.14
N ALA A 416 32.88 -38.65 20.13
CA ALA A 416 33.64 -37.44 19.85
C ALA A 416 32.68 -36.33 19.39
N LEU A 417 33.03 -35.08 19.63
CA LEU A 417 32.23 -33.94 19.18
C LEU A 417 32.79 -33.38 17.86
N PRO A 418 31.95 -32.82 16.98
CA PRO A 418 32.42 -32.17 15.76
C PRO A 418 33.27 -30.93 16.07
N ASN A 419 34.39 -30.79 15.36
CA ASN A 419 35.25 -29.60 15.46
C ASN A 419 34.93 -28.64 14.30
N ASP A 420 34.46 -27.44 14.63
CA ASP A 420 34.19 -26.36 13.68
C ASP A 420 35.53 -25.73 13.23
N ALA A 421 35.75 -25.65 11.92
CA ALA A 421 36.97 -25.08 11.36
C ALA A 421 37.10 -23.56 11.59
N ASP A 422 36.02 -22.88 11.98
CA ASP A 422 36.02 -21.45 12.32
C ASP A 422 36.79 -21.16 13.63
N ALA A 423 37.55 -20.08 13.66
CA ALA A 423 38.44 -19.80 14.79
C ALA A 423 37.65 -19.34 16.03
N GLY A 424 37.99 -19.91 17.19
CA GLY A 424 37.42 -19.48 18.48
C GLY A 424 36.09 -20.14 18.84
N ILE A 425 35.68 -21.17 18.09
CA ILE A 425 34.55 -22.04 18.44
C ILE A 425 35.10 -23.28 19.16
N PRO A 426 34.69 -23.56 20.41
CA PRO A 426 35.07 -24.79 21.11
C PRO A 426 34.47 -26.04 20.44
N ASP A 427 35.20 -27.16 20.49
CA ASP A 427 34.74 -28.47 19.99
C ASP A 427 33.39 -28.92 20.59
N ASN A 428 33.04 -28.43 21.80
CA ASN A 428 31.76 -28.71 22.45
C ASN A 428 30.66 -27.69 22.15
N ASP A 429 30.79 -26.85 21.11
CA ASP A 429 29.80 -25.81 20.78
C ASP A 429 29.64 -25.54 19.27
N PHE A 430 29.50 -26.59 18.44
CA PHE A 430 29.26 -26.42 16.99
C PHE A 430 27.90 -25.77 16.65
N THR A 431 27.00 -25.66 17.63
CA THR A 431 25.72 -24.92 17.54
C THR A 431 25.90 -23.45 17.94
N ARG A 432 27.10 -23.05 18.37
CA ARG A 432 27.40 -21.71 18.89
C ARG A 432 26.35 -21.29 19.93
N GLY A 433 26.04 -22.23 20.82
CA GLY A 433 25.14 -22.27 21.98
C GLY A 433 23.70 -21.96 21.66
N GLN A 434 23.27 -22.37 20.47
CA GLN A 434 21.88 -22.35 20.04
C GLN A 434 21.22 -23.73 20.13
N ALA A 435 21.89 -24.73 20.74
CA ALA A 435 21.43 -26.11 20.88
C ALA A 435 20.02 -26.30 21.48
N PHE A 436 19.45 -25.29 22.15
CA PHE A 436 18.05 -25.31 22.55
C PHE A 436 17.08 -25.34 21.36
N TYR A 437 17.56 -24.93 20.19
CA TYR A 437 16.78 -24.64 19.00
C TYR A 437 17.32 -25.38 17.75
N ASP A 438 18.62 -25.30 17.42
CA ASP A 438 19.21 -25.82 16.18
C ASP A 438 19.94 -27.18 16.33
N LEU A 439 19.18 -28.24 16.59
CA LEU A 439 19.72 -29.61 16.62
C LEU A 439 19.09 -30.48 15.53
N MET A 440 19.95 -31.25 14.85
CA MET A 440 19.55 -32.28 13.88
C MET A 440 20.55 -33.43 13.94
N ILE A 441 20.06 -34.67 13.95
CA ILE A 441 20.86 -35.89 13.86
C ILE A 441 20.15 -36.91 12.97
N GLU A 442 20.90 -37.58 12.10
CA GLU A 442 20.37 -38.59 11.16
C GLU A 442 21.43 -39.65 10.84
N ALA A 443 21.07 -40.92 10.73
CA ALA A 443 21.96 -42.01 10.34
C ALA A 443 21.64 -42.50 8.93
N ASP A 444 22.67 -42.88 8.18
CA ASP A 444 22.47 -43.40 6.82
C ASP A 444 21.64 -44.70 6.88
N PRO A 445 20.49 -44.76 6.18
CA PRO A 445 19.57 -45.89 6.29
C PRO A 445 20.14 -47.22 5.73
N ASN A 446 21.27 -47.18 5.00
CA ASN A 446 21.96 -48.36 4.49
C ASN A 446 23.24 -48.68 5.28
N ASN A 447 23.72 -47.78 6.12
CA ASN A 447 24.91 -47.97 6.95
C ASN A 447 24.88 -47.06 8.17
N ASP A 448 24.36 -47.59 9.27
CA ASP A 448 24.21 -46.89 10.54
C ASP A 448 25.53 -46.45 11.22
N ASP A 449 26.72 -46.79 10.69
CA ASP A 449 27.99 -46.19 11.11
C ASP A 449 28.22 -44.78 10.53
N ILE A 450 27.47 -44.42 9.49
CA ILE A 450 27.50 -43.09 8.89
C ILE A 450 26.40 -42.25 9.55
N VAL A 451 26.80 -41.16 10.21
CA VAL A 451 25.90 -40.30 10.99
C VAL A 451 26.15 -38.85 10.62
N TYR A 452 25.09 -38.06 10.58
CA TYR A 452 25.09 -36.64 10.27
C TYR A 452 24.60 -35.87 11.48
N VAL A 453 25.22 -34.73 11.76
CA VAL A 453 24.70 -33.77 12.75
C VAL A 453 24.74 -32.36 12.19
N GLY A 454 23.78 -31.53 12.61
CA GLY A 454 23.67 -30.14 12.22
C GLY A 454 23.50 -29.21 13.41
N GLY A 455 24.09 -28.02 13.29
CA GLY A 455 23.95 -26.88 14.19
C GLY A 455 24.05 -25.59 13.37
N ILE A 456 25.14 -24.83 13.51
CA ILE A 456 25.43 -23.78 12.53
C ILE A 456 25.82 -24.40 11.18
N ASP A 457 26.82 -25.29 11.23
CA ASP A 457 27.30 -26.03 10.08
C ASP A 457 26.89 -27.51 10.15
N LEU A 458 27.08 -28.24 9.05
CA LEU A 458 26.81 -29.65 8.91
C LEU A 458 28.09 -30.47 9.07
N PHE A 459 27.98 -31.59 9.77
CA PHE A 459 29.08 -32.52 10.02
C PHE A 459 28.66 -33.96 9.72
N ARG A 460 29.65 -34.77 9.34
CA ARG A 460 29.47 -36.19 8.99
C ARG A 460 30.51 -37.07 9.68
N SER A 461 30.06 -38.16 10.26
CA SER A 461 30.88 -39.28 10.72
C SER A 461 30.71 -40.48 9.80
N THR A 462 31.74 -41.32 9.69
CA THR A 462 31.68 -42.61 8.97
C THR A 462 32.06 -43.80 9.85
N ASN A 463 32.16 -43.56 11.15
CA ASN A 463 32.67 -44.51 12.13
C ASN A 463 31.94 -44.36 13.46
N SER A 464 30.60 -44.26 13.40
CA SER A 464 29.74 -44.25 14.58
C SER A 464 30.00 -43.09 15.55
N GLY A 465 30.38 -41.91 15.05
CA GLY A 465 30.64 -40.71 15.85
C GLY A 465 32.03 -40.68 16.50
N ASN A 466 32.94 -41.60 16.16
CA ASN A 466 34.29 -41.60 16.73
C ASN A 466 35.16 -40.44 16.17
N SER A 467 34.84 -39.95 14.96
CA SER A 467 35.44 -38.75 14.36
C SER A 467 34.46 -38.09 13.38
N TRP A 468 34.62 -36.79 13.16
CA TRP A 468 33.73 -35.98 12.31
C TRP A 468 34.51 -35.23 11.23
N SER A 469 33.86 -35.04 10.08
CA SER A 469 34.28 -34.14 9.02
C SER A 469 33.22 -33.06 8.82
N GLN A 470 33.64 -31.80 8.78
CA GLN A 470 32.76 -30.69 8.39
C GLN A 470 32.43 -30.81 6.90
N ILE A 471 31.16 -30.67 6.54
CA ILE A 471 30.65 -30.85 5.16
C ILE A 471 29.94 -29.62 4.60
N SER A 472 29.77 -28.56 5.40
CA SER A 472 29.29 -27.26 4.96
C SER A 472 29.99 -26.11 5.68
N LYS A 473 29.81 -24.89 5.16
CA LYS A 473 30.16 -23.64 5.82
C LYS A 473 29.04 -22.62 5.65
N TRP A 474 28.70 -21.88 6.70
CA TRP A 474 27.66 -20.85 6.64
C TRP A 474 28.12 -19.51 6.08
N SER A 475 29.43 -19.28 6.08
CA SER A 475 30.02 -18.07 5.52
C SER A 475 31.44 -18.30 4.99
N ASN A 476 31.96 -17.32 4.25
CA ASN A 476 33.36 -17.28 3.80
C ASN A 476 34.22 -16.35 4.67
N ASN A 477 33.97 -16.32 5.99
CA ASN A 477 34.77 -15.56 6.93
C ASN A 477 36.19 -16.16 7.11
N SER A 478 37.05 -15.43 7.83
CA SER A 478 38.41 -15.85 8.15
C SER A 478 38.39 -17.11 9.03
N GLY A 479 38.78 -18.26 8.47
CA GLY A 479 38.72 -19.59 9.11
C GLY A 479 38.05 -20.61 8.20
N LEU A 480 36.90 -20.24 7.61
CA LEU A 480 36.10 -21.11 6.73
C LEU A 480 36.39 -20.93 5.23
N ALA A 481 36.98 -19.81 4.84
CA ALA A 481 37.20 -19.47 3.42
C ALA A 481 37.95 -20.56 2.62
N SER A 482 38.99 -21.17 3.21
CA SER A 482 39.80 -22.22 2.57
C SER A 482 39.21 -23.63 2.67
N LEU A 483 38.15 -23.84 3.44
CA LEU A 483 37.52 -25.14 3.60
C LEU A 483 36.79 -25.53 2.29
N PRO A 484 37.13 -26.65 1.63
CA PRO A 484 36.61 -27.04 0.32
C PRO A 484 35.23 -27.72 0.41
N VAL A 485 34.30 -27.05 1.09
CA VAL A 485 32.93 -27.53 1.33
C VAL A 485 31.91 -26.51 0.81
N SER A 486 30.64 -26.92 0.74
CA SER A 486 29.57 -26.08 0.17
C SER A 486 29.14 -24.96 1.12
N LEU A 487 28.70 -23.83 0.56
CA LEU A 487 28.04 -22.77 1.33
C LEU A 487 26.59 -23.17 1.61
N VAL A 488 26.20 -23.29 2.87
CA VAL A 488 24.84 -23.67 3.31
C VAL A 488 24.42 -22.71 4.42
N HIS A 489 23.20 -22.18 4.37
CA HIS A 489 22.74 -21.25 5.41
C HIS A 489 22.82 -21.88 6.81
N ALA A 490 23.11 -21.08 7.84
CA ALA A 490 23.21 -21.51 9.24
C ALA A 490 21.87 -22.05 9.82
N ASP A 491 21.97 -22.63 11.02
CA ASP A 491 20.87 -23.11 11.87
C ASP A 491 20.10 -24.29 11.24
N GLN A 492 20.67 -25.50 11.32
CA GLN A 492 20.11 -26.73 10.75
C GLN A 492 19.06 -27.35 11.67
N HIS A 493 17.88 -27.66 11.13
CA HIS A 493 16.74 -28.17 11.91
C HIS A 493 16.18 -29.50 11.45
N ALA A 494 16.39 -29.87 10.19
CA ALA A 494 15.80 -31.07 9.62
C ALA A 494 16.69 -31.63 8.52
N MET A 495 16.70 -32.96 8.39
CA MET A 495 17.31 -33.67 7.29
C MET A 495 16.41 -34.84 6.89
N THR A 496 16.37 -35.18 5.60
CA THR A 496 15.71 -36.42 5.16
C THR A 496 16.42 -36.98 3.93
N PHE A 497 16.68 -38.29 3.95
CA PHE A 497 17.32 -38.99 2.84
C PHE A 497 16.37 -39.15 1.67
N ARG A 498 16.90 -39.09 0.45
CA ARG A 498 16.13 -39.42 -0.75
C ARG A 498 15.78 -40.91 -0.73
N PRO A 499 14.49 -41.29 -0.85
CA PRO A 499 14.10 -42.70 -0.88
C PRO A 499 14.84 -43.47 -1.98
N GLY A 500 15.48 -44.59 -1.58
CA GLY A 500 16.28 -45.44 -2.46
C GLY A 500 17.69 -44.92 -2.80
N ASN A 501 18.15 -43.79 -2.22
CA ASN A 501 19.51 -43.30 -2.40
C ASN A 501 20.00 -42.53 -1.16
N SER A 502 20.70 -43.21 -0.25
CA SER A 502 21.23 -42.60 0.99
C SER A 502 22.41 -41.66 0.76
N ASN A 503 22.99 -41.59 -0.43
CA ASN A 503 24.02 -40.60 -0.75
C ASN A 503 23.42 -39.22 -1.11
N GLN A 504 22.10 -39.07 -1.07
CA GLN A 504 21.38 -37.82 -1.39
C GLN A 504 20.39 -37.51 -0.28
N ALA A 505 20.29 -36.23 0.10
CA ALA A 505 19.37 -35.79 1.15
C ALA A 505 18.94 -34.33 0.96
N ILE A 506 17.90 -33.95 1.67
CA ILE A 506 17.41 -32.57 1.79
C ILE A 506 17.64 -32.11 3.22
N PHE A 507 17.96 -30.83 3.38
CA PHE A 507 18.21 -30.15 4.64
C PHE A 507 17.29 -28.94 4.76
N GLY A 508 16.75 -28.72 5.96
CA GLY A 508 15.95 -27.55 6.32
C GLY A 508 16.70 -26.70 7.34
N ASN A 509 16.78 -25.39 7.09
CA ASN A 509 17.46 -24.42 7.94
C ASN A 509 16.78 -23.04 7.89
N ASP A 510 17.38 -22.03 8.54
CA ASP A 510 16.85 -20.65 8.59
C ASP A 510 16.81 -19.93 7.23
N GLY A 511 17.56 -20.44 6.24
CA GLY A 511 17.58 -19.93 4.86
C GLY A 511 16.71 -20.74 3.89
N GLY A 512 16.03 -21.79 4.35
CA GLY A 512 15.13 -22.61 3.54
C GLY A 512 15.61 -24.05 3.34
N ILE A 513 15.51 -24.51 2.09
CA ILE A 513 15.76 -25.89 1.70
C ILE A 513 17.07 -25.99 0.92
N PHE A 514 17.92 -26.94 1.32
CA PHE A 514 19.14 -27.30 0.59
C PHE A 514 19.11 -28.77 0.19
N TYR A 515 19.57 -29.09 -1.02
CA TYR A 515 19.69 -30.45 -1.52
C TYR A 515 21.15 -30.84 -1.68
N ALA A 516 21.55 -31.96 -1.08
CA ALA A 516 22.86 -32.58 -1.25
C ALA A 516 22.82 -33.63 -2.36
N SER A 517 23.62 -33.39 -3.40
CA SER A 517 23.71 -34.30 -4.56
C SER A 517 24.61 -35.52 -4.32
N SER A 518 25.56 -35.42 -3.38
CA SER A 518 26.46 -36.51 -2.98
C SER A 518 27.05 -36.24 -1.58
N LEU A 519 26.49 -36.88 -0.55
CA LEU A 519 26.93 -36.72 0.84
C LEU A 519 28.32 -37.31 1.10
N SER A 520 28.68 -38.41 0.45
CA SER A 520 29.97 -39.10 0.62
C SER A 520 31.18 -38.26 0.18
N THR A 521 30.99 -37.28 -0.70
CA THR A 521 32.03 -36.36 -1.19
C THR A 521 31.94 -34.96 -0.59
N ALA A 522 30.99 -34.73 0.32
CA ALA A 522 30.63 -33.39 0.78
C ALA A 522 31.74 -32.66 1.58
N SER A 523 32.65 -33.40 2.20
CA SER A 523 33.79 -32.85 2.94
C SER A 523 34.90 -32.27 2.05
N SER A 524 34.80 -32.43 0.72
CA SER A 524 35.83 -32.01 -0.22
C SER A 524 35.28 -31.52 -1.57
N SER A 525 33.98 -31.27 -1.67
CA SER A 525 33.33 -30.87 -2.93
C SER A 525 32.11 -29.98 -2.67
N ASN A 526 31.79 -29.14 -3.66
CA ASN A 526 30.57 -28.33 -3.65
C ASN A 526 29.38 -29.18 -4.16
N VAL A 527 28.60 -29.73 -3.23
CA VAL A 527 27.53 -30.72 -3.51
C VAL A 527 26.16 -30.30 -2.99
N PHE A 528 26.09 -29.28 -2.12
CA PHE A 528 24.85 -28.70 -1.65
C PHE A 528 24.42 -27.55 -2.57
N GLY A 529 23.13 -27.45 -2.82
CA GLY A 529 22.56 -26.27 -3.47
C GLY A 529 21.16 -25.97 -2.95
N ALA A 530 20.85 -24.67 -2.81
CA ALA A 530 19.54 -24.21 -2.41
C ALA A 530 18.45 -24.74 -3.37
N ARG A 531 17.25 -24.95 -2.82
CA ARG A 531 16.03 -25.36 -3.54
C ARG A 531 14.87 -24.47 -3.14
N ASN A 532 15.11 -23.17 -3.03
CA ASN A 532 14.11 -22.23 -2.53
C ASN A 532 13.17 -21.67 -3.61
N ASN A 533 13.27 -22.09 -4.88
CA ASN A 533 12.52 -21.51 -5.99
C ASN A 533 11.00 -21.43 -5.70
N ASN A 534 10.47 -20.22 -5.44
CA ASN A 534 9.09 -19.92 -5.00
C ASN A 534 8.68 -20.51 -3.62
N TYR A 535 9.62 -20.96 -2.81
CA TYR A 535 9.36 -21.32 -1.42
C TYR A 535 9.52 -20.07 -0.57
N ASN A 536 8.41 -19.52 -0.08
CA ASN A 536 8.42 -18.21 0.58
C ASN A 536 7.75 -18.31 1.96
N VAL A 537 8.55 -18.60 2.98
CA VAL A 537 8.14 -18.49 4.39
C VAL A 537 8.88 -17.37 5.14
N THR A 538 9.50 -16.45 4.40
CA THR A 538 10.34 -15.36 4.90
C THR A 538 9.53 -14.29 5.63
N GLN A 539 10.10 -13.75 6.71
CA GLN A 539 9.45 -12.88 7.70
C GLN A 539 9.85 -11.42 7.52
N TYR A 540 9.08 -10.66 6.73
CA TYR A 540 9.32 -9.24 6.47
C TYR A 540 8.57 -8.32 7.44
N VAL A 541 9.28 -7.31 7.95
CA VAL A 541 8.71 -6.34 8.88
C VAL A 541 8.26 -5.07 8.18
N LYS A 542 9.07 -4.50 7.29
CA LYS A 542 8.70 -3.32 6.51
C LYS A 542 9.33 -3.36 5.12
N ALA A 543 8.56 -2.94 4.14
CA ALA A 543 8.99 -2.77 2.76
C ALA A 543 8.85 -1.31 2.33
N GLY A 544 9.72 -0.87 1.44
CA GLY A 544 9.68 0.42 0.76
C GLY A 544 9.53 0.26 -0.75
N ILE A 545 8.85 1.19 -1.40
CA ILE A 545 8.62 1.22 -2.86
C ILE A 545 8.97 2.60 -3.43
N GLY A 546 9.65 2.64 -4.57
CA GLY A 546 9.97 3.90 -5.24
C GLY A 546 10.70 3.68 -6.58
N PRO A 547 11.13 4.75 -7.26
CA PRO A 547 11.86 4.63 -8.52
C PRO A 547 13.28 4.07 -8.32
N ASN A 548 13.83 3.32 -9.29
CA ASN A 548 15.22 2.84 -9.27
C ASN A 548 16.22 3.90 -9.79
N GLY A 549 15.96 5.18 -9.54
CA GLY A 549 16.69 6.29 -10.15
C GLY A 549 15.77 7.35 -10.73
N THR A 550 16.29 8.55 -10.92
CA THR A 550 15.52 9.68 -11.48
C THR A 550 14.88 9.34 -12.83
N GLY A 551 13.56 9.51 -12.92
CA GLY A 551 12.79 9.28 -14.15
C GLY A 551 12.37 7.81 -14.41
N ASP A 552 12.68 6.89 -13.50
CA ASP A 552 12.21 5.50 -13.59
C ASP A 552 10.73 5.37 -13.18
N VAL A 553 9.95 4.64 -14.00
CA VAL A 553 8.52 4.34 -13.79
C VAL A 553 8.25 2.86 -13.53
N VAL A 554 9.28 2.00 -13.61
CA VAL A 554 9.15 0.57 -13.30
C VAL A 554 9.27 0.35 -11.79
N GLY A 555 10.21 1.03 -11.16
CA GLY A 555 10.40 1.05 -9.72
C GLY A 555 11.28 -0.09 -9.19
N ILE A 556 11.64 0.05 -7.93
CA ILE A 556 12.37 -0.89 -7.09
C ILE A 556 11.63 -1.05 -5.77
N PHE A 557 11.67 -2.26 -5.23
CA PHE A 557 11.21 -2.53 -3.86
C PHE A 557 12.39 -2.88 -2.98
N SER A 558 12.32 -2.49 -1.72
CA SER A 558 13.22 -2.99 -0.67
C SER A 558 12.39 -3.54 0.48
N ALA A 559 12.90 -4.55 1.19
CA ALA A 559 12.20 -5.13 2.31
C ALA A 559 13.17 -5.73 3.33
N GLY A 560 12.94 -5.47 4.62
CA GLY A 560 13.76 -6.03 5.70
C GLY A 560 13.17 -7.32 6.29
N ALA A 561 13.96 -8.39 6.26
CA ALA A 561 13.64 -9.69 6.83
C ALA A 561 14.49 -10.06 8.06
N GLN A 562 13.86 -10.83 8.95
CA GLN A 562 14.54 -11.55 10.01
C GLN A 562 15.40 -12.70 9.42
N ASP A 563 16.62 -12.89 9.95
CA ASP A 563 17.64 -13.89 9.53
C ASP A 563 18.23 -13.71 8.12
N ASN A 564 17.46 -13.11 7.21
CA ASN A 564 17.74 -13.05 5.79
C ASN A 564 17.99 -11.62 5.30
N GLY A 565 18.18 -10.69 6.22
CA GLY A 565 18.70 -9.36 5.95
C GLY A 565 17.70 -8.44 5.26
N SER A 566 18.20 -7.31 4.79
CA SER A 566 17.41 -6.44 3.91
C SER A 566 17.66 -6.80 2.46
N GLN A 567 16.59 -6.92 1.69
CA GLN A 567 16.58 -7.36 0.30
C GLN A 567 16.08 -6.26 -0.63
N ALA A 568 16.58 -6.24 -1.86
CA ALA A 568 16.10 -5.39 -2.96
C ALA A 568 15.52 -6.23 -4.10
N PHE A 569 14.48 -5.70 -4.73
CA PHE A 569 13.76 -6.30 -5.85
C PHE A 569 13.75 -5.30 -7.00
N ARG A 570 14.69 -5.46 -7.94
CA ARG A 570 14.76 -4.65 -9.15
C ARG A 570 14.18 -5.41 -10.35
N ASN A 571 13.61 -4.69 -11.31
CA ASN A 571 12.99 -5.29 -12.50
C ASN A 571 11.90 -6.32 -12.18
N ALA A 572 11.18 -6.11 -11.07
CA ALA A 572 10.18 -7.06 -10.59
C ALA A 572 8.97 -7.11 -11.55
N SER A 573 8.70 -8.30 -12.07
CA SER A 573 7.53 -8.58 -12.90
C SER A 573 6.36 -9.07 -12.05
N ALA A 574 5.16 -9.17 -12.62
CA ALA A 574 4.00 -9.71 -11.91
C ALA A 574 4.26 -11.17 -11.49
N GLY A 575 4.02 -11.50 -10.22
CA GLY A 575 4.35 -12.79 -9.61
C GLY A 575 5.60 -12.75 -8.75
N ILE A 576 6.05 -13.92 -8.29
CA ILE A 576 7.16 -14.09 -7.34
C ILE A 576 8.49 -13.86 -8.07
N ASN A 577 9.31 -12.92 -7.59
CA ASN A 577 10.60 -12.55 -8.18
C ASN A 577 11.75 -12.91 -7.25
N GLY A 578 12.96 -12.99 -7.82
CA GLY A 578 14.19 -13.07 -7.05
C GLY A 578 14.51 -11.76 -6.34
N SER A 579 15.41 -11.86 -5.37
CA SER A 579 15.82 -10.74 -4.55
C SER A 579 17.34 -10.66 -4.46
N GLU A 580 17.86 -9.49 -4.08
CA GLU A 580 19.29 -9.28 -3.94
C GLU A 580 19.62 -8.61 -2.60
N GLU A 581 20.64 -9.13 -1.91
CA GLU A 581 20.99 -8.70 -0.56
C GLU A 581 21.53 -7.26 -0.53
N LEU A 582 20.86 -6.39 0.22
CA LEU A 582 21.36 -5.08 0.62
C LEU A 582 22.23 -5.18 1.86
N SER A 583 21.70 -5.81 2.91
CA SER A 583 22.38 -6.01 4.18
C SER A 583 22.17 -7.44 4.66
N ASP A 584 23.22 -8.03 5.19
CA ASP A 584 23.25 -9.38 5.76
C ASP A 584 22.53 -9.50 7.11
N GLY A 585 22.22 -10.73 7.54
CA GLY A 585 21.76 -11.08 8.89
C GLY A 585 20.34 -10.63 9.21
N ASP A 586 20.11 -9.81 10.24
CA ASP A 586 18.77 -9.27 10.55
C ASP A 586 18.60 -7.88 9.93
N GLY A 587 17.55 -7.62 9.14
CA GLY A 587 17.21 -6.29 8.65
C GLY A 587 15.71 -6.03 8.69
N PHE A 588 15.25 -4.78 8.93
CA PHE A 588 13.83 -4.54 9.22
C PHE A 588 13.22 -3.38 8.44
N TYR A 589 13.59 -2.14 8.77
CA TYR A 589 13.02 -0.96 8.15
C TYR A 589 13.81 -0.63 6.88
N THR A 590 13.09 -0.42 5.78
CA THR A 590 13.65 -0.01 4.50
C THR A 590 12.79 1.12 3.94
N PHE A 591 13.43 2.03 3.21
CA PHE A 591 12.77 3.16 2.56
C PHE A 591 13.42 3.38 1.20
N VAL A 592 12.61 3.75 0.20
CA VAL A 592 13.08 4.14 -1.12
C VAL A 592 12.74 5.61 -1.31
N ASP A 593 13.72 6.40 -1.75
CA ASP A 593 13.49 7.81 -1.99
C ASP A 593 12.64 8.07 -3.22
N LYS A 594 11.65 8.97 -3.09
CA LYS A 594 10.68 9.25 -4.16
C LYS A 594 11.30 9.92 -5.38
N ASP A 595 12.40 10.65 -5.21
CA ASP A 595 13.10 11.35 -6.30
C ASP A 595 14.15 10.43 -6.96
N GLY A 596 14.31 9.22 -6.42
CA GLY A 596 15.18 8.17 -6.96
C GLY A 596 16.65 8.42 -6.68
N GLU A 597 16.98 9.12 -5.58
CA GLU A 597 18.37 9.40 -5.24
C GLU A 597 19.04 8.24 -4.48
N TYR A 598 18.32 7.61 -3.56
CA TYR A 598 18.84 6.51 -2.75
C TYR A 598 17.75 5.66 -2.10
N MET A 599 18.15 4.52 -1.57
CA MET A 599 17.35 3.69 -0.69
C MET A 599 18.12 3.40 0.60
N THR A 600 17.39 3.06 1.65
CA THR A 600 17.97 2.73 2.96
C THR A 600 17.64 1.31 3.37
N ALA A 601 18.57 0.70 4.10
CA ALA A 601 18.38 -0.59 4.73
C ALA A 601 18.92 -0.57 6.16
N THR A 602 18.31 -1.34 7.05
CA THR A 602 18.75 -1.45 8.43
C THR A 602 19.32 -2.83 8.73
N PHE A 603 20.11 -2.87 9.82
CA PHE A 603 20.30 -4.07 10.61
C PHE A 603 19.38 -3.99 11.87
N THR A 604 19.79 -4.56 13.00
CA THR A 604 19.15 -4.38 14.32
C THR A 604 19.47 -3.01 14.93
N ASN A 605 18.62 -2.48 15.81
CA ASN A 605 18.84 -1.19 16.49
C ASN A 605 19.09 -0.03 15.49
N ASN A 606 19.82 1.00 15.90
CA ASN A 606 20.27 2.09 15.04
C ASN A 606 21.54 1.73 14.24
N ASN A 607 21.44 0.71 13.40
CA ASN A 607 22.44 0.36 12.39
C ASN A 607 21.83 0.55 11.00
N ILE A 608 22.16 1.65 10.33
CA ILE A 608 21.46 2.13 9.12
C ILE A 608 22.45 2.38 7.99
N TYR A 609 22.10 1.94 6.79
CA TYR A 609 22.90 2.03 5.58
C TYR A 609 22.12 2.72 4.47
N ARG A 610 22.81 3.52 3.66
CA ARG A 610 22.29 4.18 2.46
C ARG A 610 22.94 3.59 1.21
N PHE A 611 22.14 3.32 0.18
CA PHE A 611 22.56 2.87 -1.15
C PHE A 611 22.10 3.90 -2.17
N ASN A 612 23.01 4.38 -3.02
CA ASN A 612 22.62 5.32 -4.07
C ASN A 612 21.77 4.62 -5.14
N LEU A 613 20.85 5.36 -5.75
CA LEU A 613 20.05 4.92 -6.88
C LEU A 613 20.51 5.66 -8.16
N PRO A 614 20.53 5.02 -9.34
CA PRO A 614 20.27 3.60 -9.57
C PRO A 614 21.24 2.69 -8.82
N TRP A 615 20.72 1.63 -8.20
CA TRP A 615 21.54 0.73 -7.39
C TRP A 615 22.40 -0.16 -8.27
N ASP A 616 23.67 -0.30 -7.90
CA ASP A 616 24.68 -1.04 -8.67
C ASP A 616 24.71 -2.56 -8.39
N GLY A 617 23.78 -3.04 -7.56
CA GLY A 617 23.68 -4.45 -7.19
C GLY A 617 24.65 -4.91 -6.11
N ARG A 618 25.45 -4.01 -5.52
CA ARG A 618 26.37 -4.37 -4.44
C ARG A 618 25.72 -4.22 -3.07
N GLY A 619 25.74 -5.29 -2.29
CA GLY A 619 25.35 -5.26 -0.87
C GLY A 619 26.39 -4.54 0.00
N ARG A 620 26.06 -4.28 1.27
CA ARG A 620 26.94 -3.50 2.18
C ARG A 620 28.31 -4.14 2.36
N ARG A 621 28.38 -5.48 2.45
CA ARG A 621 29.65 -6.22 2.65
C ARG A 621 30.55 -6.17 1.42
N GLN A 622 29.99 -5.84 0.26
CA GLN A 622 30.70 -5.63 -1.00
C GLN A 622 31.10 -4.16 -1.21
N GLY A 623 30.85 -3.29 -0.21
CA GLY A 623 31.17 -1.86 -0.28
C GLY A 623 30.14 -1.02 -1.04
N GLY A 624 28.93 -1.54 -1.30
CA GLY A 624 27.87 -0.80 -1.99
C GLY A 624 27.14 0.24 -1.15
N ALA A 625 27.42 0.32 0.16
CA ALA A 625 26.65 1.14 1.09
C ALA A 625 27.48 2.21 1.81
N THR A 626 26.87 3.37 2.02
CA THR A 626 27.34 4.36 3.01
C THR A 626 26.73 4.03 4.37
N THR A 627 27.54 3.87 5.42
CA THR A 627 27.03 3.67 6.78
C THR A 627 26.60 5.02 7.36
N LEU A 628 25.32 5.16 7.70
CA LEU A 628 24.76 6.36 8.34
C LEU A 628 24.89 6.29 9.87
N LEU A 629 24.65 5.10 10.44
CA LEU A 629 24.70 4.86 11.88
C LEU A 629 25.21 3.45 12.19
N ARG A 630 25.89 3.33 13.33
CA ARG A 630 26.32 2.06 13.92
C ARG A 630 26.23 2.14 15.44
N GLU A 631 25.02 2.03 15.98
CA GLU A 631 24.73 2.23 17.40
C GLU A 631 23.80 1.15 17.97
N ASN A 632 24.01 0.80 19.23
CA ASN A 632 23.12 -0.09 20.00
C ASN A 632 22.06 0.74 20.76
N SER A 633 21.46 1.73 20.09
CA SER A 633 20.37 2.57 20.62
C SER A 633 19.05 2.25 19.92
N GLY A 634 17.92 2.44 20.60
CA GLY A 634 16.59 2.07 20.08
C GLY A 634 16.26 0.58 20.25
N ASP A 635 15.13 0.17 19.68
CA ASP A 635 14.60 -1.20 19.77
C ASP A 635 15.33 -2.17 18.82
N PHE A 636 15.21 -3.48 19.04
CA PHE A 636 15.78 -4.50 18.13
C PHE A 636 15.24 -4.33 16.70
N VAL A 637 13.92 -4.27 16.57
CA VAL A 637 13.22 -3.77 15.37
C VAL A 637 12.93 -2.30 15.60
N ASN A 638 13.86 -1.44 15.21
CA ASN A 638 13.76 -0.03 15.58
C ASN A 638 12.75 0.72 14.68
N GLN A 639 11.79 1.40 15.30
CA GLN A 639 10.76 2.15 14.59
C GLN A 639 11.35 3.42 13.98
N MET A 640 11.00 3.69 12.72
CA MET A 640 11.54 4.80 11.94
C MET A 640 10.51 5.38 10.98
N GLY A 641 10.74 6.62 10.55
CA GLY A 641 10.05 7.24 9.43
C GLY A 641 11.03 8.03 8.56
N TYR A 642 10.67 8.20 7.29
CA TYR A 642 11.51 8.85 6.28
C TYR A 642 10.74 9.99 5.61
N ASP A 643 11.42 11.11 5.40
CA ASP A 643 10.95 12.31 4.72
C ASP A 643 11.72 12.46 3.41
N SER A 644 11.11 11.98 2.33
CA SER A 644 11.69 12.03 0.99
C SER A 644 11.70 13.43 0.38
N ASP A 645 11.03 14.43 0.96
CA ASP A 645 11.11 15.81 0.47
C ASP A 645 12.36 16.53 1.02
N ARG A 646 12.93 16.03 2.11
CA ARG A 646 14.04 16.69 2.81
C ARG A 646 15.29 15.84 2.96
N ASP A 647 15.23 14.55 2.66
CA ASP A 647 16.30 13.59 2.93
C ASP A 647 16.53 13.32 4.43
N TYR A 648 15.47 13.34 5.23
CA TYR A 648 15.55 13.13 6.69
C TYR A 648 14.94 11.81 7.13
N LEU A 649 15.65 11.11 8.00
CA LEU A 649 15.16 9.92 8.70
C LEU A 649 15.10 10.20 10.20
N LEU A 650 13.97 9.90 10.83
CA LEU A 650 13.79 9.90 12.27
C LEU A 650 13.64 8.46 12.77
N SER A 651 14.29 8.14 13.88
CA SER A 651 14.21 6.82 14.51
C SER A 651 14.13 6.91 16.03
N ASN A 652 13.51 5.89 16.63
CA ASN A 652 13.52 5.69 18.07
C ASN A 652 14.97 5.54 18.57
N ALA A 653 15.29 6.17 19.71
CA ALA A 653 16.61 6.14 20.29
C ALA A 653 16.56 6.27 21.81
N THR A 654 17.69 5.93 22.44
CA THR A 654 17.88 6.06 23.89
C THR A 654 19.21 6.73 24.13
N VAL A 655 19.22 7.75 25.01
CA VAL A 655 20.45 8.42 25.46
C VAL A 655 20.77 7.98 26.88
N ARG A 656 22.03 7.58 27.11
CA ARG A 656 22.53 7.26 28.45
C ARG A 656 23.01 8.53 29.14
N ASN A 657 22.45 8.84 30.29
CA ASN A 657 22.80 10.00 31.09
C ASN A 657 24.06 9.74 31.92
N ALA A 658 24.68 10.82 32.42
CA ALA A 658 25.90 10.75 33.25
C ALA A 658 25.70 9.98 34.57
N ASP A 659 24.46 9.95 35.09
CA ASP A 659 24.06 9.19 36.28
C ASP A 659 23.71 7.72 35.98
N ASN A 660 24.03 7.24 34.77
CA ASN A 660 23.77 5.90 34.30
C ASN A 660 22.28 5.55 34.08
N THR A 661 21.38 6.54 34.15
CA THR A 661 19.99 6.37 33.71
C THR A 661 19.86 6.50 32.19
N SER A 662 18.70 6.15 31.64
CA SER A 662 18.42 6.24 30.21
C SER A 662 17.20 7.12 29.98
N THR A 663 17.29 8.03 29.01
CA THR A 663 16.19 8.90 28.58
C THR A 663 15.77 8.53 27.17
N PHE A 664 14.46 8.54 26.90
CA PHE A 664 13.93 8.43 25.56
C PHE A 664 14.41 9.59 24.69
N ALA A 665 14.77 9.28 23.45
CA ALA A 665 15.24 10.25 22.48
C ALA A 665 14.70 9.92 21.10
N ILE A 666 14.82 10.88 20.20
CA ILE A 666 14.66 10.65 18.76
C ILE A 666 16.02 10.92 18.13
N LYS A 667 16.46 10.01 17.26
CA LYS A 667 17.64 10.21 16.42
C LYS A 667 17.19 10.88 15.13
N THR A 668 17.71 12.07 14.84
CA THR A 668 17.51 12.76 13.56
C THR A 668 18.72 12.55 12.66
N ILE A 669 18.49 12.12 11.42
CA ILE A 669 19.52 11.75 10.45
C ILE A 669 19.24 12.50 9.14
N ASP A 670 20.21 13.29 8.70
CA ASP A 670 20.29 13.84 7.35
C ASP A 670 20.99 12.80 6.48
N VAL A 671 20.19 12.11 5.66
CA VAL A 671 20.61 10.93 4.89
C VAL A 671 21.53 11.33 3.75
N ALA A 672 21.25 12.45 3.06
CA ALA A 672 22.06 12.95 1.97
C ALA A 672 23.48 13.32 2.43
N ASN A 673 23.60 14.07 3.53
CA ASN A 673 24.88 14.60 4.01
C ASN A 673 25.57 13.74 5.07
N ASN A 674 24.97 12.62 5.48
CA ASN A 674 25.47 11.71 6.50
C ASN A 674 25.78 12.43 7.84
N ARG A 675 24.81 13.20 8.34
CA ARG A 675 24.88 13.89 9.64
C ARG A 675 23.76 13.39 10.53
N ASN A 676 24.03 13.23 11.81
CA ASN A 676 23.00 12.79 12.76
C ASN A 676 23.22 13.37 14.16
N ALA A 677 22.14 13.45 14.93
CA ALA A 677 22.19 13.82 16.34
C ALA A 677 20.95 13.29 17.08
N ASN A 678 21.04 13.23 18.41
CA ASN A 678 19.89 12.93 19.24
C ASN A 678 19.18 14.22 19.65
N ILE A 679 17.84 14.18 19.71
CA ILE A 679 17.01 15.20 20.32
C ILE A 679 16.21 14.60 21.48
N THR A 680 16.07 15.36 22.56
CA THR A 680 15.28 15.00 23.74
C THR A 680 14.38 16.16 24.14
N ASN A 681 13.25 15.86 24.78
CA ASN A 681 12.34 16.85 25.31
C ASN A 681 11.52 16.24 26.46
N THR A 682 11.11 17.06 27.43
CA THR A 682 10.28 16.60 28.55
C THR A 682 8.90 16.11 28.12
N LEU A 683 8.41 16.54 26.95
CA LEU A 683 7.15 16.06 26.35
C LEU A 683 7.26 14.61 25.84
N LEU A 684 8.48 14.10 25.59
CA LEU A 684 8.69 12.71 25.19
C LEU A 684 8.72 11.81 26.44
N THR A 685 7.53 11.49 26.94
CA THR A 685 7.33 10.75 28.20
C THR A 685 7.37 9.23 28.05
N SER A 686 7.28 8.70 26.84
CA SER A 686 7.41 7.27 26.52
C SER A 686 8.09 7.04 25.18
N LYS A 687 8.51 5.78 24.91
CA LYS A 687 9.24 5.44 23.68
C LYS A 687 8.43 5.78 22.42
N PRO A 688 9.04 6.43 21.41
CA PRO A 688 8.42 6.58 20.09
C PRO A 688 8.12 5.23 19.45
N THR A 689 6.95 5.09 18.83
CA THR A 689 6.51 3.85 18.16
C THR A 689 6.03 4.08 16.73
N ALA A 690 5.73 5.32 16.35
CA ALA A 690 5.34 5.68 14.99
C ALA A 690 5.91 7.05 14.60
N PHE A 691 6.32 7.19 13.34
CA PHE A 691 6.87 8.42 12.78
C PHE A 691 6.29 8.68 11.40
N ILE A 692 5.87 9.92 11.14
CA ILE A 692 5.51 10.35 9.79
C ILE A 692 5.89 11.82 9.58
N ALA A 693 6.48 12.11 8.42
CA ALA A 693 6.73 13.48 7.98
C ALA A 693 5.45 14.08 7.38
N SER A 694 5.27 15.39 7.53
CA SER A 694 4.13 16.09 6.96
C SER A 694 4.39 16.45 5.50
N PRO A 695 3.58 15.97 4.53
CA PRO A 695 3.69 16.42 3.15
C PRO A 695 3.14 17.84 2.95
N PHE A 696 2.51 18.42 3.98
CA PHE A 696 1.87 19.74 3.90
C PHE A 696 2.72 20.86 4.52
N ALA A 697 3.76 20.50 5.27
CA ALA A 697 4.56 21.47 5.99
C ALA A 697 6.00 21.00 6.10
N ASN A 698 6.91 21.83 5.58
CA ASN A 698 8.34 21.57 5.60
C ASN A 698 8.86 21.40 7.06
N ALA A 699 9.77 20.46 7.27
CA ALA A 699 10.41 20.17 8.56
C ALA A 699 9.43 19.83 9.69
N THR A 700 8.25 19.31 9.36
CA THR A 700 7.19 19.01 10.32
C THR A 700 6.96 17.51 10.38
N TRP A 701 6.93 16.96 11.59
CA TRP A 701 6.80 15.53 11.85
C TRP A 701 5.76 15.26 12.93
N TYR A 702 5.12 14.10 12.86
CA TYR A 702 4.25 13.59 13.90
C TYR A 702 4.83 12.30 14.47
N VAL A 703 4.87 12.21 15.79
CA VAL A 703 5.49 11.11 16.52
C VAL A 703 4.49 10.53 17.51
N GLY A 704 4.07 9.29 17.26
CA GLY A 704 3.25 8.50 18.17
C GLY A 704 4.10 7.77 19.20
N THR A 705 3.58 7.58 20.41
CA THR A 705 4.33 6.93 21.50
C THR A 705 3.65 5.66 22.03
N ALA A 706 4.41 4.85 22.76
CA ALA A 706 3.96 3.58 23.32
C ALA A 706 2.80 3.69 24.32
N THR A 707 2.46 4.90 24.79
CA THR A 707 1.41 5.13 25.81
C THR A 707 0.25 6.00 25.30
N GLY A 708 0.15 6.20 23.99
CA GLY A 708 -0.96 6.92 23.36
C GLY A 708 -0.73 8.42 23.24
N GLY A 709 0.52 8.87 23.42
CA GLY A 709 0.93 10.24 23.17
C GLY A 709 1.12 10.51 21.67
N LEU A 710 0.84 11.76 21.27
CA LEU A 710 1.11 12.25 19.92
C LEU A 710 1.81 13.60 20.01
N LEU A 711 2.99 13.68 19.40
CA LEU A 711 3.81 14.90 19.39
C LEU A 711 3.90 15.44 17.97
N ARG A 712 3.75 16.75 17.81
CA ARG A 712 4.08 17.47 16.59
C ARG A 712 5.42 18.16 16.77
N LEU A 713 6.36 17.83 15.90
CA LEU A 713 7.69 18.43 15.83
C LEU A 713 7.73 19.37 14.63
N THR A 714 8.26 20.58 14.81
CA THR A 714 8.43 21.56 13.72
C THR A 714 9.86 22.09 13.71
N GLY A 715 10.33 22.55 12.54
CA GLY A 715 11.72 22.99 12.38
C GLY A 715 12.73 21.87 12.64
N VAL A 716 12.37 20.63 12.31
CA VAL A 716 13.21 19.45 12.52
C VAL A 716 14.49 19.57 11.68
N GLY A 717 15.63 19.48 12.35
CA GLY A 717 16.96 19.43 11.77
C GLY A 717 17.87 18.46 12.52
N VAL A 718 19.14 18.44 12.16
CA VAL A 718 20.15 17.64 12.88
C VAL A 718 20.33 18.22 14.29
N GLY A 719 19.79 17.53 15.30
CA GLY A 719 19.93 17.91 16.71
C GLY A 719 18.98 19.01 17.19
N SER A 720 17.97 19.41 16.40
CA SER A 720 17.00 20.43 16.77
C SER A 720 15.58 20.11 16.32
N ALA A 721 14.59 20.49 17.15
CA ALA A 721 13.17 20.50 16.82
C ALA A 721 12.41 21.34 17.86
N ASN A 722 11.31 21.96 17.45
CA ASN A 722 10.31 22.53 18.36
C ASN A 722 9.20 21.51 18.60
N TRP A 723 8.78 21.34 19.85
CA TRP A 723 7.88 20.27 20.26
C TRP A 723 6.53 20.82 20.71
N THR A 724 5.45 20.19 20.28
CA THR A 724 4.10 20.48 20.77
C THR A 724 3.38 19.15 20.99
N GLU A 725 2.75 18.98 22.14
CA GLU A 725 1.88 17.83 22.41
C GLU A 725 0.50 18.08 21.79
N ILE A 726 -0.05 17.07 21.12
CA ILE A 726 -1.43 17.04 20.68
C ILE A 726 -2.22 16.22 21.71
N THR A 727 -3.28 16.82 22.27
CA THR A 727 -4.17 16.10 23.19
C THR A 727 -4.93 15.00 22.45
N THR A 728 -4.82 13.77 22.94
CA THR A 728 -5.38 12.57 22.29
C THR A 728 -6.39 11.87 23.21
N PRO A 729 -7.44 11.21 22.66
CA PRO A 729 -8.43 10.46 23.45
C PRO A 729 -8.09 8.97 23.63
N PHE A 730 -7.01 8.47 23.03
CA PHE A 730 -6.73 7.05 22.90
C PHE A 730 -5.67 6.53 23.88
N VAL A 731 -5.67 5.24 24.17
CA VAL A 731 -4.74 4.57 25.11
C VAL A 731 -4.09 3.39 24.39
N GLY A 732 -2.81 3.15 24.65
CA GLY A 732 -2.04 2.06 24.05
C GLY A 732 -0.90 2.57 23.18
N SER A 733 -0.09 1.66 22.64
CA SER A 733 0.99 1.94 21.73
C SER A 733 0.48 2.36 20.36
N VAL A 734 0.79 3.59 19.97
CA VAL A 734 0.47 4.10 18.62
C VAL A 734 1.22 3.28 17.59
N SER A 735 0.49 2.65 16.67
CA SER A 735 1.04 1.80 15.62
C SER A 735 1.35 2.55 14.33
N SER A 736 0.49 3.52 13.98
CA SER A 736 0.70 4.35 12.79
C SER A 736 0.08 5.73 12.99
N VAL A 737 0.70 6.71 12.35
CA VAL A 737 0.18 8.07 12.18
C VAL A 737 0.24 8.35 10.68
N ARG A 738 -0.90 8.72 10.09
CA ARG A 738 -1.00 9.10 8.69
C ARG A 738 -1.79 10.39 8.55
N LEU A 739 -1.53 11.12 7.47
CA LEU A 739 -2.24 12.36 7.18
C LEU A 739 -3.21 12.12 6.00
N GLY A 740 -4.37 12.77 6.06
CA GLY A 740 -5.44 12.67 5.07
C GLY A 740 -5.27 13.69 3.94
N ALA A 741 -6.37 14.38 3.60
CA ALA A 741 -6.38 15.38 2.52
C ALA A 741 -5.66 16.68 2.89
N THR A 742 -5.59 17.00 4.19
CA THR A 742 -4.98 18.22 4.70
C THR A 742 -4.10 17.94 5.91
N ALA A 743 -3.28 18.92 6.30
CA ALA A 743 -2.50 18.88 7.55
C ALA A 743 -3.36 18.75 8.82
N ASN A 744 -4.67 19.00 8.71
CA ASN A 744 -5.61 18.88 9.81
C ASN A 744 -6.21 17.48 9.92
N ASP A 745 -6.18 16.70 8.84
CA ASP A 745 -6.69 15.34 8.79
C ASP A 745 -5.61 14.38 9.30
N ILE A 746 -5.69 13.97 10.57
CA ILE A 746 -4.72 13.06 11.18
C ILE A 746 -5.43 11.76 11.54
N MET A 747 -4.96 10.65 10.97
CA MET A 747 -5.37 9.30 11.29
C MET A 747 -4.35 8.66 12.21
N VAL A 748 -4.83 7.99 13.27
CA VAL A 748 -3.98 7.28 14.23
C VAL A 748 -4.54 5.89 14.44
N THR A 749 -3.64 4.90 14.43
CA THR A 749 -3.97 3.52 14.83
C THR A 749 -3.21 3.07 16.06
N ILE A 750 -3.77 2.11 16.79
CA ILE A 750 -3.23 1.55 18.04
C ILE A 750 -2.99 0.04 17.89
N HIS A 751 -1.85 -0.45 18.39
CA HIS A 751 -1.47 -1.87 18.31
C HIS A 751 -2.29 -2.79 19.23
N ASN A 752 -2.89 -2.25 20.29
CA ASN A 752 -3.28 -3.04 21.45
C ASN A 752 -4.62 -3.76 21.30
N TYR A 753 -4.77 -4.89 21.99
CA TYR A 753 -6.07 -5.54 22.18
C TYR A 753 -6.97 -4.73 23.13
N GLY A 754 -8.28 -4.88 22.97
CA GLY A 754 -9.34 -4.35 23.85
C GLY A 754 -9.41 -2.83 23.92
N VAL A 755 -8.95 -2.13 22.89
CA VAL A 755 -9.09 -0.68 22.74
C VAL A 755 -9.77 -0.33 21.44
N THR A 756 -10.30 0.89 21.38
CA THR A 756 -10.58 1.54 20.10
C THR A 756 -9.26 1.78 19.37
N SER A 757 -9.09 1.09 18.25
CA SER A 757 -7.87 1.01 17.48
C SER A 757 -7.75 2.09 16.42
N VAL A 758 -8.84 2.66 15.90
CA VAL A 758 -8.79 3.61 14.76
C VAL A 758 -9.39 4.97 15.13
N TRP A 759 -8.62 6.04 14.94
CA TRP A 759 -9.00 7.41 15.29
C TRP A 759 -8.73 8.39 14.16
N LEU A 760 -9.62 9.38 13.99
CA LEU A 760 -9.49 10.47 13.04
C LEU A 760 -9.74 11.82 13.72
N THR A 761 -8.96 12.83 13.36
CA THR A 761 -9.25 14.25 13.57
C THR A 761 -9.20 14.95 12.22
N SER A 762 -10.04 15.97 12.03
CA SER A 762 -10.03 16.85 10.84
C SER A 762 -9.75 18.31 11.20
N ASN A 763 -9.22 18.56 12.40
CA ASN A 763 -8.89 19.89 12.91
C ASN A 763 -7.55 19.91 13.66
N GLY A 764 -6.60 19.12 13.17
CA GLY A 764 -5.23 19.11 13.67
C GLY A 764 -5.09 18.59 15.11
N GLY A 765 -6.05 17.78 15.56
CA GLY A 765 -6.04 17.16 16.89
C GLY A 765 -6.80 17.93 17.98
N THR A 766 -7.57 18.96 17.62
CA THR A 766 -8.42 19.70 18.58
C THR A 766 -9.60 18.83 19.06
N SER A 767 -10.18 18.04 18.15
CA SER A 767 -11.20 17.04 18.47
C SER A 767 -11.00 15.77 17.65
N TRP A 768 -11.40 14.63 18.21
CA TRP A 768 -11.18 13.30 17.65
C TRP A 768 -12.48 12.51 17.56
N THR A 769 -12.59 11.69 16.52
CA THR A 769 -13.69 10.76 16.27
C THR A 769 -13.13 9.35 16.18
N SER A 770 -13.76 8.42 16.90
CA SER A 770 -13.48 6.98 16.73
C SER A 770 -13.96 6.53 15.35
N LYS A 771 -13.17 5.68 14.69
CA LYS A 771 -13.49 5.05 13.41
C LYS A 771 -13.45 3.52 13.52
N GLU A 772 -13.66 3.01 14.73
CA GLU A 772 -13.69 1.56 15.01
C GLU A 772 -14.81 0.85 14.26
N GLY A 773 -16.02 1.41 14.31
CA GLY A 773 -17.18 0.79 13.69
C GLY A 773 -17.44 -0.63 14.23
N ASP A 774 -17.47 -1.60 13.32
CA ASP A 774 -17.62 -3.04 13.58
C ASP A 774 -16.29 -3.82 13.47
N LEU A 775 -15.13 -3.14 13.49
CA LEU A 775 -13.83 -3.81 13.48
C LEU A 775 -13.74 -4.77 14.69
N PRO A 776 -13.36 -6.05 14.50
CA PRO A 776 -13.19 -6.98 15.61
C PRO A 776 -11.99 -6.58 16.48
N ASP A 777 -11.93 -7.11 17.70
CA ASP A 777 -10.79 -6.92 18.60
C ASP A 777 -9.53 -7.62 18.06
N ILE A 778 -8.74 -6.89 17.27
CA ILE A 778 -7.51 -7.34 16.62
C ILE A 778 -6.49 -6.20 16.56
N PRO A 779 -5.20 -6.45 16.84
CA PRO A 779 -4.12 -5.49 16.67
C PRO A 779 -4.09 -4.87 15.26
N VAL A 780 -4.15 -3.54 15.21
CA VAL A 780 -3.98 -2.76 13.99
C VAL A 780 -2.55 -2.22 13.93
N ARG A 781 -1.82 -2.55 12.87
CA ARG A 781 -0.39 -2.23 12.73
C ARG A 781 -0.11 -1.04 11.82
N ASP A 782 -0.96 -0.82 10.84
CA ASP A 782 -0.85 0.32 9.93
C ASP A 782 -2.20 0.66 9.30
N ILE A 783 -2.31 1.86 8.78
CA ILE A 783 -3.47 2.39 8.07
C ILE A 783 -3.00 3.05 6.78
N LEU A 784 -3.77 2.92 5.71
CA LEU A 784 -3.56 3.65 4.47
C LEU A 784 -4.91 4.03 3.88
N GLN A 785 -5.13 5.34 3.67
CA GLN A 785 -6.33 5.85 3.02
C GLN A 785 -6.12 5.87 1.51
N ASN A 786 -7.15 5.46 0.76
CA ASN A 786 -7.12 5.51 -0.70
C ASN A 786 -7.00 6.99 -1.16
N PRO A 787 -5.95 7.35 -1.93
CA PRO A 787 -5.78 8.71 -2.42
C PRO A 787 -6.81 9.12 -3.47
N LEU A 788 -7.42 8.15 -4.18
CA LEU A 788 -8.44 8.35 -5.21
C LEU A 788 -9.87 8.45 -4.64
N ASP A 789 -10.13 7.79 -3.52
CA ASP A 789 -11.44 7.77 -2.86
C ASP A 789 -11.24 7.78 -1.34
N ARG A 790 -11.39 8.96 -0.74
CA ARG A 790 -11.09 9.17 0.68
C ARG A 790 -12.07 8.47 1.63
N THR A 791 -13.18 7.94 1.12
CA THR A 791 -14.10 7.10 1.89
C THR A 791 -13.56 5.67 2.06
N GLU A 792 -12.56 5.27 1.26
CA GLU A 792 -11.94 3.96 1.32
C GLU A 792 -10.62 3.98 2.13
N VAL A 793 -10.51 3.06 3.08
CA VAL A 793 -9.33 2.88 3.95
C VAL A 793 -9.02 1.41 4.11
N ILE A 794 -7.72 1.08 4.13
CA ILE A 794 -7.21 -0.25 4.45
C ILE A 794 -6.39 -0.25 5.74
N LEU A 795 -6.43 -1.37 6.47
CA LEU A 795 -5.66 -1.62 7.69
C LEU A 795 -4.81 -2.88 7.56
N ALA A 796 -3.58 -2.81 8.06
CA ALA A 796 -2.71 -3.97 8.24
C ALA A 796 -3.00 -4.60 9.61
N THR A 797 -3.31 -5.89 9.65
CA THR A 797 -3.59 -6.61 10.92
C THR A 797 -2.89 -7.97 10.95
N GLN A 798 -3.00 -8.67 12.09
CA GLN A 798 -2.50 -10.04 12.23
C GLN A 798 -3.24 -11.05 11.33
N LEU A 799 -4.42 -10.70 10.82
CA LEU A 799 -5.22 -11.53 9.94
C LEU A 799 -5.55 -10.75 8.66
N GLY A 800 -4.51 -10.54 7.85
CA GLY A 800 -4.61 -9.94 6.52
C GLY A 800 -4.86 -8.45 6.51
N VAL A 801 -5.46 -7.99 5.42
CA VAL A 801 -5.85 -6.60 5.22
C VAL A 801 -7.34 -6.45 5.51
N TRP A 802 -7.71 -5.43 6.27
CA TRP A 802 -9.10 -5.05 6.51
C TRP A 802 -9.42 -3.78 5.73
N VAL A 803 -10.64 -3.69 5.22
CA VAL A 803 -11.08 -2.65 4.29
C VAL A 803 -12.41 -2.09 4.75
N THR A 804 -12.55 -0.77 4.67
CA THR A 804 -13.82 -0.06 4.71
C THR A 804 -13.93 0.87 3.50
N LYS A 805 -15.16 1.10 3.02
CA LYS A 805 -15.49 2.05 1.94
C LYS A 805 -16.34 3.23 2.40
N ASN A 806 -16.63 3.30 3.70
CA ASN A 806 -17.46 4.34 4.29
C ASN A 806 -16.76 4.93 5.51
N PHE A 807 -15.46 5.21 5.35
CA PHE A 807 -14.63 5.75 6.43
C PHE A 807 -15.08 7.13 6.90
N ASP A 808 -15.82 7.86 6.08
CA ASP A 808 -16.47 9.13 6.42
C ASP A 808 -17.62 8.94 7.42
N ALA A 809 -18.29 7.78 7.43
CA ALA A 809 -19.34 7.45 8.39
C ALA A 809 -18.87 7.51 9.85
N THR A 810 -19.78 7.84 10.77
CA THR A 810 -19.46 7.86 12.22
C THR A 810 -19.03 6.48 12.71
N ASN A 811 -19.64 5.42 12.19
CA ASN A 811 -19.28 4.03 12.47
C ASN A 811 -19.06 3.32 11.13
N PRO A 812 -17.81 3.24 10.63
CA PRO A 812 -17.50 2.56 9.37
C PRO A 812 -17.81 1.06 9.45
N ASN A 813 -18.06 0.42 8.30
CA ASN A 813 -18.18 -1.04 8.22
C ASN A 813 -16.87 -1.63 7.68
N TRP A 814 -16.27 -2.54 8.43
CA TRP A 814 -15.00 -3.16 8.17
C TRP A 814 -15.19 -4.59 7.68
N SER A 815 -14.35 -4.96 6.73
CA SER A 815 -14.41 -6.28 6.15
C SER A 815 -13.04 -6.74 5.67
N GLN A 816 -12.73 -8.02 5.85
CA GLN A 816 -11.44 -8.56 5.44
C GLN A 816 -11.32 -8.61 3.90
N ALA A 817 -10.17 -8.19 3.36
CA ALA A 817 -9.73 -8.53 2.01
C ALA A 817 -9.30 -10.01 1.99
N TYR A 818 -9.83 -10.78 1.06
CA TYR A 818 -9.75 -12.24 1.12
C TYR A 818 -8.91 -12.87 -0.01
N ASN A 819 -8.50 -12.11 -1.02
CA ASN A 819 -7.74 -12.63 -2.14
C ASN A 819 -6.23 -12.32 -1.99
N GLY A 820 -5.43 -13.36 -1.75
CA GLY A 820 -3.97 -13.30 -1.58
C GLY A 820 -3.50 -13.41 -0.13
N MET A 821 -3.84 -12.43 0.72
CA MET A 821 -3.30 -12.28 2.09
C MET A 821 -4.30 -12.55 3.24
N SER A 822 -5.42 -13.22 2.98
CA SER A 822 -6.52 -13.40 3.97
C SER A 822 -6.13 -14.13 5.27
N ASP A 823 -4.98 -14.79 5.26
CA ASP A 823 -4.44 -15.62 6.33
C ASP A 823 -2.96 -15.31 6.57
N ALA A 824 -2.48 -14.14 6.16
CA ALA A 824 -1.12 -13.67 6.41
C ALA A 824 -1.11 -12.54 7.45
N SER A 825 -0.06 -12.48 8.26
CA SER A 825 0.15 -11.37 9.21
C SER A 825 0.77 -10.20 8.46
N VAL A 826 -0.01 -9.15 8.18
CA VAL A 826 0.46 -7.97 7.46
C VAL A 826 1.13 -7.02 8.46
N THR A 827 2.32 -6.54 8.14
CA THR A 827 3.16 -5.78 9.09
C THR A 827 3.15 -4.28 8.81
N SER A 828 3.14 -3.86 7.55
CA SER A 828 3.08 -2.44 7.18
C SER A 828 2.66 -2.24 5.72
N PHE A 829 2.30 -1.00 5.38
CA PHE A 829 2.14 -0.53 4.01
C PHE A 829 3.14 0.57 3.66
N ASP A 830 3.48 0.63 2.38
CA ASP A 830 4.09 1.80 1.76
C ASP A 830 3.43 2.09 0.40
N TYR A 831 3.41 3.36 0.01
CA TYR A 831 2.68 3.85 -1.18
C TYR A 831 3.62 4.61 -2.10
N TRP A 832 3.57 4.27 -3.39
CA TRP A 832 4.39 4.93 -4.38
C TRP A 832 3.64 6.13 -4.99
N ALA A 833 4.03 7.34 -4.57
CA ALA A 833 3.54 8.61 -5.09
C ALA A 833 4.65 9.30 -5.91
N VAL A 834 4.71 9.09 -7.22
CA VAL A 834 5.65 9.82 -8.09
C VAL A 834 4.88 10.55 -9.16
N ASN A 835 5.21 11.83 -9.34
CA ASN A 835 4.71 12.69 -10.40
C ASN A 835 4.85 12.00 -11.77
N GLY A 836 3.75 11.45 -12.29
CA GLY A 836 3.72 10.74 -13.57
C GLY A 836 3.47 9.22 -13.53
N ASP A 837 3.54 8.55 -12.36
CA ASP A 837 3.10 7.14 -12.16
C ASP A 837 1.85 7.02 -11.26
N ASP A 838 1.19 8.15 -10.94
CA ASP A 838 -0.10 8.18 -10.22
C ASP A 838 -1.25 7.45 -10.97
N ASN A 839 -1.00 6.97 -12.19
CA ASN A 839 -1.93 6.15 -12.94
C ASN A 839 -2.08 4.73 -12.35
N ASN A 840 -1.07 4.21 -11.63
CA ASN A 840 -1.06 2.83 -11.17
C ASN A 840 -1.32 2.65 -9.66
N ASN A 841 -1.26 3.73 -8.87
CA ASN A 841 -1.63 3.78 -7.44
C ASN A 841 -1.08 2.61 -6.62
N LYS A 842 0.20 2.27 -6.83
CA LYS A 842 0.82 1.04 -6.31
C LYS A 842 1.08 1.15 -4.81
N ILE A 843 0.72 0.08 -4.10
CA ILE A 843 0.95 -0.14 -2.68
C ILE A 843 1.82 -1.37 -2.54
N ILE A 844 2.79 -1.33 -1.63
CA ILE A 844 3.50 -2.53 -1.18
C ILE A 844 3.08 -2.85 0.26
N ALA A 845 2.84 -4.14 0.52
CA ALA A 845 2.51 -4.67 1.83
C ALA A 845 3.57 -5.70 2.24
N SER A 846 4.19 -5.51 3.40
CA SER A 846 5.08 -6.49 4.01
C SER A 846 4.28 -7.49 4.85
N THR A 847 4.72 -8.75 4.86
CA THR A 847 4.10 -9.79 5.68
C THR A 847 5.12 -10.58 6.48
N TYR A 848 4.69 -11.04 7.65
CA TYR A 848 5.47 -11.93 8.48
C TYR A 848 5.18 -13.39 8.07
N GLY A 849 5.99 -13.93 7.17
CA GLY A 849 5.98 -15.34 6.76
C GLY A 849 5.40 -15.62 5.38
N ARG A 850 5.11 -14.61 4.56
CA ARG A 850 4.56 -14.77 3.19
C ARG A 850 5.19 -13.81 2.17
N GLY A 851 6.35 -13.23 2.48
CA GLY A 851 7.04 -12.29 1.60
C GLY A 851 6.43 -10.89 1.57
N VAL A 852 6.60 -10.22 0.42
CA VAL A 852 6.02 -8.91 0.12
C VAL A 852 4.99 -9.02 -1.01
N PHE A 853 3.95 -8.18 -0.94
CA PHE A 853 2.86 -8.15 -1.92
C PHE A 853 2.68 -6.74 -2.46
N THR A 854 2.24 -6.63 -3.70
CA THR A 854 1.76 -5.37 -4.26
C THR A 854 0.28 -5.42 -4.55
N GLY A 855 -0.39 -4.29 -4.40
CA GLY A 855 -1.76 -4.05 -4.82
C GLY A 855 -1.89 -2.62 -5.33
N SER A 856 -3.07 -2.24 -5.80
CA SER A 856 -3.34 -0.87 -6.24
C SER A 856 -4.70 -0.41 -5.77
N PHE A 857 -4.82 0.88 -5.44
CA PHE A 857 -6.13 1.51 -5.34
C PHE A 857 -6.72 1.73 -6.74
N THR A 858 -8.03 1.58 -6.87
CA THR A 858 -8.77 1.86 -8.10
C THR A 858 -9.88 2.86 -7.80
N SER A 859 -10.27 3.68 -8.78
CA SER A 859 -11.36 4.63 -8.59
C SER A 859 -12.70 3.89 -8.56
N ASN A 860 -13.48 4.11 -7.50
CA ASN A 860 -14.86 3.65 -7.42
C ASN A 860 -15.74 4.55 -8.29
N SER A 861 -16.09 4.12 -9.50
CA SER A 861 -17.32 4.63 -10.13
C SER A 861 -18.51 3.92 -9.47
N VAL A 862 -18.92 4.34 -8.28
CA VAL A 862 -20.23 3.94 -7.77
C VAL A 862 -21.26 4.60 -8.70
N ALA A 863 -22.21 3.83 -9.24
CA ALA A 863 -23.31 4.42 -9.99
C ALA A 863 -24.08 5.36 -9.06
N ASP A 864 -24.14 6.63 -9.40
CA ASP A 864 -24.95 7.59 -8.67
C ASP A 864 -26.43 7.26 -8.90
N THR A 865 -27.14 6.94 -7.83
CA THR A 865 -28.53 6.45 -7.86
C THR A 865 -29.50 7.38 -7.14
N GLN A 866 -28.98 8.46 -6.54
CA GLN A 866 -29.78 9.41 -5.81
C GLN A 866 -30.17 10.55 -6.76
N ALA A 867 -31.47 10.85 -6.83
CA ALA A 867 -31.94 11.93 -7.67
C ALA A 867 -31.72 13.29 -7.00
N PRO A 868 -31.46 14.36 -7.78
CA PRO A 868 -31.37 15.72 -7.27
C PRO A 868 -32.63 16.16 -6.51
N SER A 869 -32.54 17.24 -5.72
CA SER A 869 -33.74 17.88 -5.15
C SER A 869 -34.60 18.54 -6.23
N ALA A 870 -35.92 18.66 -5.99
CA ALA A 870 -36.82 19.35 -6.92
C ALA A 870 -36.49 20.85 -6.97
N PRO A 871 -36.39 21.48 -8.17
CA PRO A 871 -36.18 22.92 -8.27
C PRO A 871 -37.33 23.68 -7.61
N THR A 872 -37.02 24.82 -6.98
CA THR A 872 -38.02 25.65 -6.27
C THR A 872 -38.08 27.06 -6.85
N ASN A 873 -39.13 27.81 -6.53
CA ASN A 873 -39.33 29.20 -6.96
C ASN A 873 -39.30 29.40 -8.50
N LEU A 874 -39.90 28.48 -9.26
CA LEU A 874 -40.09 28.71 -10.69
C LEU A 874 -40.99 29.93 -10.88
N THR A 875 -40.51 30.90 -11.65
CA THR A 875 -41.21 32.13 -12.02
C THR A 875 -41.06 32.42 -13.51
N ALA A 876 -42.02 33.15 -14.07
CA ALA A 876 -42.00 33.59 -15.46
C ALA A 876 -41.95 35.11 -15.55
N SER A 877 -41.18 35.64 -16.49
CA SER A 877 -41.07 37.06 -16.79
C SER A 877 -40.93 37.30 -18.30
N ASN A 878 -40.95 38.57 -18.72
CA ASN A 878 -40.72 38.97 -20.12
C ASN A 878 -41.55 38.20 -21.16
N THR A 879 -42.81 37.91 -20.83
CA THR A 879 -43.72 37.23 -21.75
C THR A 879 -44.04 38.12 -22.95
N THR A 880 -43.65 37.69 -24.15
CA THR A 880 -43.95 38.37 -25.41
C THR A 880 -45.05 37.62 -26.17
N GLN A 881 -45.24 37.94 -27.46
CA GLN A 881 -46.14 37.18 -28.32
C GLN A 881 -45.64 35.76 -28.59
N THR A 882 -44.33 35.53 -28.58
CA THR A 882 -43.74 34.24 -28.99
C THR A 882 -42.69 33.70 -28.04
N THR A 883 -42.42 34.38 -26.93
CA THR A 883 -41.41 33.96 -25.94
C THR A 883 -41.85 34.20 -24.49
N VAL A 884 -41.22 33.48 -23.56
CA VAL A 884 -41.29 33.76 -22.11
C VAL A 884 -39.98 33.36 -21.46
N ASP A 885 -39.50 34.17 -20.52
CA ASP A 885 -38.33 33.84 -19.69
C ASP A 885 -38.80 33.11 -18.42
N LEU A 886 -38.09 32.04 -18.06
CA LEU A 886 -38.31 31.23 -16.87
C LEU A 886 -37.07 31.28 -15.99
N SER A 887 -37.24 31.38 -14.67
CA SER A 887 -36.14 31.30 -13.70
C SER A 887 -36.55 30.54 -12.45
N TRP A 888 -35.61 29.84 -11.80
CA TRP A 888 -35.83 29.04 -10.60
C TRP A 888 -34.59 29.05 -9.69
N SER A 889 -34.74 28.51 -8.47
CA SER A 889 -33.65 28.28 -7.53
C SER A 889 -32.96 26.94 -7.81
N ALA A 890 -31.63 26.89 -7.62
CA ALA A 890 -30.83 25.70 -7.91
C ALA A 890 -31.22 24.50 -7.03
N SER A 891 -31.19 23.32 -7.63
CA SER A 891 -31.27 22.04 -6.94
C SER A 891 -29.92 21.65 -6.33
N THR A 892 -29.94 20.71 -5.39
CA THR A 892 -28.76 20.14 -4.73
C THR A 892 -28.77 18.63 -4.87
N ASP A 893 -27.60 18.03 -4.93
CA ASP A 893 -27.40 16.59 -5.09
C ASP A 893 -26.12 16.12 -4.36
N ASN A 894 -26.01 14.82 -4.08
CA ASN A 894 -24.84 14.21 -3.40
C ASN A 894 -23.59 14.13 -4.29
N VAL A 895 -23.73 13.99 -5.62
CA VAL A 895 -22.60 14.04 -6.57
C VAL A 895 -22.61 15.35 -7.35
N GLY A 896 -23.78 15.79 -7.83
CA GLY A 896 -23.92 17.08 -8.48
C GLY A 896 -25.01 17.14 -9.55
N VAL A 897 -25.62 18.31 -9.70
CA VAL A 897 -26.66 18.56 -10.71
C VAL A 897 -26.02 18.86 -12.07
N SER A 898 -26.38 18.10 -13.10
CA SER A 898 -25.87 18.26 -14.47
C SER A 898 -26.71 19.24 -15.30
N GLY A 899 -27.97 19.44 -14.93
CA GLY A 899 -28.86 20.38 -15.60
C GLY A 899 -30.32 20.31 -15.16
N TYR A 900 -31.19 20.94 -15.94
CA TYR A 900 -32.61 21.07 -15.70
C TYR A 900 -33.39 20.85 -16.99
N GLU A 901 -34.40 19.99 -16.94
CA GLU A 901 -35.37 19.83 -18.01
C GLU A 901 -36.53 20.79 -17.81
N VAL A 902 -36.87 21.53 -18.87
CA VAL A 902 -37.98 22.49 -18.89
C VAL A 902 -39.16 21.85 -19.60
N LEU A 903 -40.31 21.81 -18.94
CA LEU A 903 -41.53 21.18 -19.42
C LEU A 903 -42.57 22.24 -19.77
N GLN A 904 -43.16 22.12 -20.96
CA GLN A 904 -44.29 22.92 -21.42
C GLN A 904 -45.51 22.01 -21.58
N ASP A 905 -46.59 22.31 -20.86
CA ASP A 905 -47.84 21.55 -20.85
C ASP A 905 -47.65 20.05 -20.59
N GLY A 906 -46.62 19.70 -19.83
CA GLY A 906 -46.25 18.33 -19.47
C GLY A 906 -45.27 17.64 -20.43
N ALA A 907 -44.93 18.24 -21.57
CA ALA A 907 -43.92 17.72 -22.49
C ALA A 907 -42.55 18.38 -22.25
N VAL A 908 -41.46 17.60 -22.29
CA VAL A 908 -40.08 18.13 -22.16
C VAL A 908 -39.72 18.91 -23.43
N LEU A 909 -39.39 20.19 -23.27
CA LEU A 909 -39.02 21.10 -24.35
C LEU A 909 -37.50 21.04 -24.64
N GLY A 910 -36.69 20.85 -23.60
CA GLY A 910 -35.24 20.77 -23.68
C GLY A 910 -34.57 20.87 -22.30
N SER A 911 -33.26 20.69 -22.29
CA SER A 911 -32.44 20.74 -21.07
C SER A 911 -31.52 21.96 -21.07
N VAL A 912 -31.32 22.57 -19.90
CA VAL A 912 -30.42 23.70 -19.68
C VAL A 912 -29.54 23.46 -18.46
N THR A 913 -28.33 24.00 -18.43
CA THR A 913 -27.40 23.83 -17.30
C THR A 913 -27.52 24.94 -16.25
N GLY A 914 -28.08 26.09 -16.63
CA GLY A 914 -28.36 27.22 -15.73
C GLY A 914 -29.73 27.13 -15.07
N THR A 915 -30.00 28.03 -14.12
CA THR A 915 -31.28 28.11 -13.40
C THR A 915 -32.30 29.07 -14.03
N ASN A 916 -32.13 29.37 -15.32
CA ASN A 916 -33.04 30.17 -16.11
C ASN A 916 -32.98 29.77 -17.59
N THR A 917 -34.04 30.05 -18.35
CA THR A 917 -34.10 29.85 -19.79
C THR A 917 -35.15 30.76 -20.43
N THR A 918 -35.05 30.99 -21.74
CA THR A 918 -36.11 31.60 -22.54
C THR A 918 -36.77 30.53 -23.42
N VAL A 919 -38.06 30.31 -23.21
CA VAL A 919 -38.87 29.47 -24.09
C VAL A 919 -39.32 30.32 -25.26
N SER A 920 -39.06 29.87 -26.49
CA SER A 920 -39.38 30.56 -27.74
C SER A 920 -40.27 29.72 -28.67
N GLY A 921 -40.76 30.31 -29.76
CA GLY A 921 -41.66 29.62 -30.69
C GLY A 921 -43.09 29.45 -30.18
N LEU A 922 -43.48 30.19 -29.14
CA LEU A 922 -44.84 30.19 -28.62
C LEU A 922 -45.79 30.90 -29.60
N THR A 923 -47.04 30.47 -29.64
CA THR A 923 -48.10 31.16 -30.40
C THR A 923 -48.63 32.34 -29.60
N ALA A 924 -48.87 33.49 -30.26
CA ALA A 924 -49.46 34.68 -29.65
C ALA A 924 -50.83 34.42 -29.02
N ASN A 925 -51.17 35.18 -27.98
CA ASN A 925 -52.44 35.09 -27.24
C ASN A 925 -52.82 33.65 -26.81
N THR A 926 -51.83 32.82 -26.45
CA THR A 926 -52.02 31.40 -26.09
C THR A 926 -51.48 31.15 -24.69
N SER A 927 -52.20 30.36 -23.90
CA SER A 927 -51.81 30.02 -22.52
C SER A 927 -50.99 28.73 -22.49
N TYR A 928 -49.87 28.76 -21.77
CA TYR A 928 -48.94 27.65 -21.58
C TYR A 928 -48.66 27.46 -20.09
N THR A 929 -48.42 26.21 -19.68
CA THR A 929 -48.02 25.87 -18.31
C THR A 929 -46.60 25.32 -18.28
N PHE A 930 -45.73 25.91 -17.47
CA PHE A 930 -44.34 25.51 -17.33
C PHE A 930 -44.03 24.85 -15.98
N ARG A 931 -43.14 23.87 -16.02
CA ARG A 931 -42.49 23.21 -14.88
C ARG A 931 -41.03 22.93 -15.19
N VAL A 932 -40.22 22.72 -14.17
CA VAL A 932 -38.80 22.36 -14.33
C VAL A 932 -38.46 21.21 -13.39
N ARG A 933 -37.62 20.27 -13.82
CA ARG A 933 -37.00 19.26 -12.95
C ARG A 933 -35.51 19.20 -13.18
N ALA A 934 -34.74 18.81 -12.16
CA ALA A 934 -33.28 18.71 -12.24
C ALA A 934 -32.85 17.30 -12.66
N THR A 935 -31.69 17.22 -13.31
CA THR A 935 -31.02 15.98 -13.74
C THR A 935 -29.58 15.98 -13.24
N ASP A 936 -29.03 14.79 -12.98
CA ASP A 936 -27.61 14.60 -12.69
C ASP A 936 -26.86 13.92 -13.86
N ALA A 937 -25.56 13.68 -13.69
CA ALA A 937 -24.73 13.08 -14.73
C ALA A 937 -24.95 11.56 -14.88
N ALA A 938 -25.62 10.93 -13.92
CA ALA A 938 -25.98 9.51 -13.95
C ALA A 938 -27.38 9.26 -14.54
N GLY A 939 -28.13 10.33 -14.83
CA GLY A 939 -29.45 10.28 -15.46
C GLY A 939 -30.61 10.18 -14.48
N ASN A 940 -30.41 10.37 -13.17
CA ASN A 940 -31.53 10.46 -12.24
C ASN A 940 -32.23 11.81 -12.40
N THR A 941 -33.56 11.83 -12.24
CA THR A 941 -34.37 13.04 -12.38
C THR A 941 -35.14 13.35 -11.10
N SER A 942 -35.15 14.60 -10.68
CA SER A 942 -35.90 15.04 -9.52
C SER A 942 -37.42 15.14 -9.76
N GLY A 943 -38.17 15.43 -8.70
CA GLY A 943 -39.57 15.85 -8.83
C GLY A 943 -39.71 17.21 -9.53
N ASN A 944 -40.88 17.48 -10.11
CA ASN A 944 -41.15 18.77 -10.76
C ASN A 944 -41.23 19.93 -9.74
N SER A 945 -40.82 21.11 -10.18
CA SER A 945 -41.04 22.39 -9.50
C SER A 945 -42.52 22.74 -9.33
N ASN A 946 -42.79 23.89 -8.71
CA ASN A 946 -44.11 24.54 -8.82
C ASN A 946 -44.45 24.84 -10.28
N SER A 947 -45.75 24.90 -10.59
CA SER A 947 -46.26 25.18 -11.94
C SER A 947 -46.45 26.68 -12.14
N VAL A 948 -46.06 27.20 -13.30
CA VAL A 948 -46.31 28.60 -13.69
C VAL A 948 -47.11 28.65 -14.99
N ALA A 949 -48.28 29.29 -14.98
CA ALA A 949 -49.11 29.48 -16.16
C ALA A 949 -48.89 30.89 -16.74
N VAL A 950 -48.71 30.97 -18.05
CA VAL A 950 -48.37 32.20 -18.78
C VAL A 950 -49.21 32.29 -20.05
N THR A 951 -49.77 33.46 -20.34
CA THR A 951 -50.45 33.74 -21.62
C THR A 951 -49.64 34.73 -22.43
N THR A 952 -49.24 34.34 -23.64
CA THR A 952 -48.45 35.19 -24.55
C THR A 952 -49.24 36.42 -25.01
N ALA A 953 -48.54 37.51 -25.31
CA ALA A 953 -49.15 38.78 -25.74
C ALA A 953 -49.86 38.64 -27.12
N SER A 954 -50.79 39.55 -27.43
CA SER A 954 -51.54 39.57 -28.69
C SER A 954 -50.78 40.23 -29.84
N ALA A 955 -50.98 39.73 -31.06
CA ALA A 955 -50.39 40.29 -32.28
C ALA A 955 -51.11 41.59 -32.72
N GLY A 956 -50.55 42.74 -32.36
CA GLY A 956 -51.00 44.04 -32.89
C GLY A 956 -50.30 45.27 -32.29
N GLY A 957 -49.27 45.77 -33.01
CA GLY A 957 -49.04 47.21 -33.25
C GLY A 957 -48.13 48.01 -32.31
N GLY A 958 -46.85 48.17 -32.68
CA GLY A 958 -46.10 49.42 -32.53
C GLY A 958 -45.10 49.51 -31.36
N GLY A 959 -43.78 49.52 -31.68
CA GLY A 959 -42.72 49.84 -30.72
C GLY A 959 -41.30 49.47 -31.19
N THR A 960 -40.86 50.03 -32.32
CA THR A 960 -39.46 50.04 -32.75
C THR A 960 -38.60 50.85 -31.77
N SER A 961 -37.59 50.24 -31.16
CA SER A 961 -36.42 50.97 -30.64
C SER A 961 -35.20 50.60 -31.48
N GLY A 962 -35.27 50.96 -32.76
CA GLY A 962 -34.09 50.97 -33.62
C GLY A 962 -33.14 52.10 -33.20
N CYS A 963 -31.89 51.98 -33.62
CA CYS A 963 -30.81 52.91 -33.41
C CYS A 963 -31.11 54.29 -34.05
N THR A 964 -31.85 55.17 -33.37
CA THR A 964 -32.39 56.44 -33.94
C THR A 964 -31.30 57.45 -34.31
N ALA A 965 -30.05 57.22 -33.91
CA ALA A 965 -28.89 58.07 -34.20
C ALA A 965 -27.58 57.28 -34.45
N GLY A 966 -27.67 56.03 -34.90
CA GLY A 966 -26.51 55.15 -35.09
C GLY A 966 -25.66 55.43 -36.33
N VAL A 967 -24.39 55.02 -36.29
CA VAL A 967 -23.48 55.05 -37.43
C VAL A 967 -24.03 54.12 -38.52
N SER A 968 -24.30 54.67 -39.70
CA SER A 968 -24.89 53.98 -40.85
C SER A 968 -24.08 54.16 -42.14
N SER A 969 -22.85 54.67 -42.01
CA SER A 969 -21.89 54.84 -43.10
C SER A 969 -20.64 54.04 -42.77
N PHE A 970 -20.25 53.14 -43.67
CA PHE A 970 -19.09 52.25 -43.50
C PHE A 970 -18.09 52.45 -44.65
N PRO A 971 -16.77 52.28 -44.42
CA PRO A 971 -16.16 51.90 -43.15
C PRO A 971 -16.19 53.01 -42.10
N TYR A 972 -16.57 52.66 -40.88
CA TYR A 972 -16.35 53.51 -39.71
C TYR A 972 -14.90 53.34 -39.27
N ASN A 973 -14.20 54.42 -38.95
CA ASN A 973 -12.84 54.36 -38.42
C ASN A 973 -12.72 55.29 -37.21
N GLU A 974 -12.04 54.83 -36.16
CA GLU A 974 -11.74 55.59 -34.96
C GLU A 974 -10.30 55.31 -34.51
N GLY A 975 -9.48 56.35 -34.46
CA GLY A 975 -8.10 56.31 -33.96
C GLY A 975 -7.90 57.21 -32.75
N PHE A 976 -8.98 57.68 -32.12
CA PHE A 976 -8.99 58.54 -30.94
C PHE A 976 -8.24 59.87 -31.10
N GLU A 977 -7.99 60.35 -32.31
CA GLU A 977 -7.25 61.60 -32.56
C GLU A 977 -8.03 62.87 -32.15
N SER A 978 -9.35 62.79 -32.04
CA SER A 978 -10.26 63.91 -31.75
C SER A 978 -11.08 63.71 -30.46
N GLY A 979 -10.55 62.95 -29.49
CA GLY A 979 -11.25 62.57 -28.25
C GLY A 979 -11.64 61.10 -28.27
N LEU A 980 -12.73 60.72 -27.59
CA LEU A 980 -13.30 59.36 -27.69
C LEU A 980 -14.20 59.16 -28.92
N GLY A 981 -14.40 60.22 -29.71
CA GLY A 981 -15.31 60.21 -30.86
C GLY A 981 -16.72 59.78 -30.47
N GLY A 982 -17.24 58.74 -31.13
CA GLY A 982 -18.55 58.16 -30.82
C GLY A 982 -18.57 57.21 -29.62
N TRP A 983 -17.40 56.89 -29.04
CA TRP A 983 -17.28 55.99 -27.89
C TRP A 983 -17.55 56.71 -26.58
N THR A 984 -18.11 55.99 -25.62
CA THR A 984 -18.50 56.51 -24.30
C THR A 984 -18.03 55.58 -23.19
N GLN A 985 -17.59 56.14 -22.07
CA GLN A 985 -17.28 55.36 -20.86
C GLN A 985 -18.52 54.64 -20.35
N GLY A 986 -18.32 53.44 -19.78
CA GLY A 986 -19.35 52.73 -19.03
C GLY A 986 -19.72 53.43 -17.73
N SER A 987 -20.83 53.01 -17.13
CA SER A 987 -21.24 53.47 -15.80
C SER A 987 -21.48 52.32 -14.82
N GLY A 988 -21.14 51.10 -15.22
CA GLY A 988 -21.38 49.85 -14.48
C GLY A 988 -20.08 49.14 -14.09
N ASP A 989 -18.99 49.89 -14.08
CA ASP A 989 -17.61 49.47 -13.93
C ASP A 989 -16.92 50.22 -12.77
N ASP A 990 -15.69 49.83 -12.45
CA ASP A 990 -14.92 50.35 -11.31
C ASP A 990 -14.13 51.63 -11.65
N PHE A 991 -13.72 51.83 -12.92
CA PHE A 991 -12.92 52.98 -13.38
C PHE A 991 -12.97 53.14 -14.91
N ASP A 992 -12.60 54.33 -15.42
CA ASP A 992 -12.72 54.71 -16.84
C ASP A 992 -11.44 54.46 -17.67
N TRP A 993 -11.61 54.28 -18.99
CA TRP A 993 -10.51 54.29 -19.96
C TRP A 993 -9.88 55.68 -20.08
N ILE A 994 -8.57 55.76 -20.29
CA ILE A 994 -7.83 57.02 -20.37
C ILE A 994 -7.28 57.18 -21.78
N ARG A 995 -7.51 58.35 -22.39
CA ARG A 995 -6.92 58.72 -23.67
C ARG A 995 -5.52 59.30 -23.45
N GLN A 996 -4.52 58.77 -24.13
CA GLN A 996 -3.10 59.11 -23.89
C GLN A 996 -2.35 59.34 -25.19
N SER A 997 -1.32 60.19 -25.13
CA SER A 997 -0.28 60.34 -26.16
C SER A 997 1.09 60.04 -25.54
N GLY A 998 1.92 59.24 -26.21
CA GLY A 998 3.20 58.75 -25.68
C GLY A 998 3.03 57.55 -24.73
N GLY A 999 4.03 57.32 -23.86
CA GLY A 999 4.02 56.19 -22.92
C GLY A 999 2.92 56.29 -21.85
N THR A 1000 2.46 55.15 -21.34
CA THR A 1000 1.64 55.12 -20.13
C THR A 1000 2.47 55.55 -18.90
N PRO A 1001 1.85 56.09 -17.83
CA PRO A 1001 2.56 56.59 -16.63
C PRO A 1001 3.30 55.51 -15.82
N SER A 1002 2.87 54.26 -15.93
CA SER A 1002 3.39 53.09 -15.23
C SER A 1002 4.62 52.51 -15.96
N ASN A 1003 5.70 52.24 -15.22
CA ASN A 1003 6.94 51.74 -15.84
C ASN A 1003 6.77 50.31 -16.36
N SER A 1004 7.31 50.04 -17.55
CA SER A 1004 7.33 48.69 -18.15
C SER A 1004 5.95 48.08 -18.40
N THR A 1005 4.92 48.89 -18.63
CA THR A 1005 3.61 48.44 -19.12
C THR A 1005 3.07 49.39 -20.19
N GLY A 1006 2.04 48.97 -20.92
CA GLY A 1006 1.38 49.80 -21.93
C GLY A 1006 2.26 50.18 -23.14
N PRO A 1007 1.68 50.88 -24.14
CA PRO A 1007 2.39 51.27 -25.36
C PRO A 1007 3.20 52.55 -25.17
N SER A 1008 4.36 52.62 -25.84
CA SER A 1008 5.24 53.80 -25.84
C SER A 1008 4.78 54.91 -26.79
N SER A 1009 3.92 54.58 -27.76
CA SER A 1009 3.25 55.47 -28.71
C SER A 1009 1.98 54.79 -29.26
N ALA A 1010 1.06 55.57 -29.84
CA ALA A 1010 -0.12 55.05 -30.56
C ALA A 1010 0.28 54.13 -31.74
N ASP A 1011 -0.63 53.24 -32.19
CA ASP A 1011 -0.45 52.43 -33.41
C ASP A 1011 -0.61 53.32 -34.65
N GLN A 1012 -1.63 54.17 -34.63
CA GLN A 1012 -1.91 55.16 -35.67
C GLN A 1012 -2.01 56.55 -35.04
N GLY A 1013 -1.40 57.55 -35.67
CA GLY A 1013 -1.50 58.93 -35.20
C GLY A 1013 -0.71 59.19 -33.91
N SER A 1014 -1.30 59.94 -32.98
CA SER A 1014 -0.67 60.39 -31.73
C SER A 1014 -1.37 59.88 -30.48
N PHE A 1015 -2.63 59.47 -30.57
CA PHE A 1015 -3.46 59.14 -29.41
C PHE A 1015 -4.04 57.74 -29.46
N TYR A 1016 -4.15 57.09 -28.30
CA TYR A 1016 -4.82 55.81 -28.10
C TYR A 1016 -5.62 55.86 -26.79
N VAL A 1017 -6.42 54.82 -26.52
CA VAL A 1017 -7.07 54.66 -25.21
C VAL A 1017 -6.48 53.48 -24.47
N TYR A 1018 -6.31 53.60 -23.16
CA TYR A 1018 -5.77 52.55 -22.31
C TYR A 1018 -6.40 52.53 -20.93
N VAL A 1019 -6.12 51.47 -20.18
CA VAL A 1019 -6.55 51.30 -18.80
C VAL A 1019 -5.33 51.40 -17.88
N GLU A 1020 -5.37 52.32 -16.91
CA GLU A 1020 -4.33 52.46 -15.89
C GLU A 1020 -4.64 51.52 -14.74
N THR A 1021 -3.79 50.51 -14.56
CA THR A 1021 -4.01 49.46 -13.56
C THR A 1021 -3.37 49.76 -12.21
N SER A 1022 -2.68 50.90 -12.03
CA SER A 1022 -2.14 51.33 -10.73
C SER A 1022 -3.21 51.55 -9.66
N ASN A 1023 -2.80 51.58 -8.38
CA ASN A 1023 -3.72 51.79 -7.24
C ASN A 1023 -4.55 53.09 -7.44
N PRO A 1024 -5.90 53.06 -7.35
CA PRO A 1024 -6.75 52.02 -6.75
C PRO A 1024 -7.33 50.97 -7.72
N ASN A 1025 -6.89 50.92 -8.97
CA ASN A 1025 -7.51 50.14 -10.04
C ASN A 1025 -7.03 48.66 -10.10
N ASN A 1026 -6.41 48.14 -9.04
CA ASN A 1026 -6.06 46.73 -8.86
C ASN A 1026 -6.33 46.28 -7.41
N PRO A 1027 -6.60 44.98 -7.15
CA PRO A 1027 -6.77 43.89 -8.13
C PRO A 1027 -8.23 43.67 -8.59
N SER A 1028 -8.41 42.99 -9.73
CA SER A 1028 -9.70 42.47 -10.23
C SER A 1028 -10.79 43.53 -10.46
N LYS A 1029 -10.39 44.73 -10.86
CA LYS A 1029 -11.30 45.84 -11.19
C LYS A 1029 -11.72 45.80 -12.64
N THR A 1030 -12.96 46.13 -12.93
CA THR A 1030 -13.52 46.12 -14.30
C THR A 1030 -13.63 47.53 -14.86
N THR A 1031 -13.43 47.70 -16.17
CA THR A 1031 -13.61 48.96 -16.91
C THR A 1031 -14.28 48.69 -18.26
N ILE A 1032 -15.15 49.58 -18.71
CA ILE A 1032 -16.00 49.40 -19.90
C ILE A 1032 -15.91 50.64 -20.80
N LEU A 1033 -15.66 50.42 -22.10
CA LEU A 1033 -15.76 51.45 -23.14
C LEU A 1033 -16.78 51.01 -24.19
N ASN A 1034 -17.92 51.70 -24.27
CA ASN A 1034 -19.02 51.38 -25.18
C ASN A 1034 -18.85 52.11 -26.52
N SER A 1035 -19.11 51.41 -27.62
CA SER A 1035 -19.13 51.97 -28.97
C SER A 1035 -20.42 52.78 -29.20
N PRO A 1036 -20.45 53.65 -30.22
CA PRO A 1036 -21.72 54.08 -30.78
C PRO A 1036 -22.46 52.86 -31.33
N CYS A 1037 -23.78 52.97 -31.43
CA CYS A 1037 -24.57 51.91 -32.07
C CYS A 1037 -24.43 52.00 -33.60
N PHE A 1038 -24.15 50.86 -34.25
CA PHE A 1038 -23.96 50.72 -35.69
C PHE A 1038 -25.23 50.12 -36.31
N ASN A 1039 -25.77 50.78 -37.33
CA ASN A 1039 -26.96 50.29 -38.05
C ASN A 1039 -26.53 49.46 -39.27
N LEU A 1040 -26.69 48.14 -39.18
CA LEU A 1040 -26.34 47.17 -40.22
C LEU A 1040 -27.57 46.65 -40.99
N ALA A 1041 -28.73 47.32 -40.88
CA ALA A 1041 -29.99 46.86 -41.46
C ALA A 1041 -29.98 46.73 -43.00
N GLY A 1042 -29.08 47.45 -43.68
CA GLY A 1042 -28.92 47.43 -45.14
C GLY A 1042 -27.69 46.68 -45.65
N GLU A 1043 -26.90 46.08 -44.77
CA GLU A 1043 -25.61 45.48 -45.10
C GLU A 1043 -25.77 43.99 -45.41
N THR A 1044 -24.75 43.35 -46.01
CA THR A 1044 -24.77 41.90 -46.30
C THR A 1044 -23.64 41.13 -45.63
N ALA A 1045 -22.66 41.84 -45.07
CA ALA A 1045 -21.54 41.32 -44.29
C ALA A 1045 -20.94 42.48 -43.49
N ALA A 1046 -20.37 42.21 -42.31
CA ALA A 1046 -19.75 43.23 -41.47
C ALA A 1046 -18.55 42.65 -40.70
N SER A 1047 -17.46 43.41 -40.60
CA SER A 1047 -16.27 43.02 -39.81
C SER A 1047 -15.76 44.20 -38.99
N PHE A 1048 -15.35 43.93 -37.75
CA PHE A 1048 -14.77 44.91 -36.82
C PHE A 1048 -13.31 44.58 -36.54
N THR A 1049 -12.41 45.53 -36.80
CA THR A 1049 -10.98 45.40 -36.58
C THR A 1049 -10.48 46.44 -35.59
N PHE A 1050 -9.48 46.10 -34.78
CA PHE A 1050 -8.84 47.03 -33.86
C PHE A 1050 -7.42 46.58 -33.54
N ARG A 1051 -6.61 47.52 -33.06
CA ARG A 1051 -5.27 47.27 -32.53
C ARG A 1051 -5.32 47.24 -31.02
N TYR A 1052 -4.55 46.35 -30.40
CA TYR A 1052 -4.47 46.27 -28.94
C TYR A 1052 -3.05 46.00 -28.47
N GLN A 1053 -2.72 46.46 -27.27
CA GLN A 1053 -1.43 46.21 -26.63
C GLN A 1053 -1.64 45.91 -25.15
N MET A 1054 -1.02 44.85 -24.65
CA MET A 1054 -1.25 44.30 -23.32
C MET A 1054 0.10 43.80 -22.81
N THR A 1055 0.82 44.61 -22.03
CA THR A 1055 2.20 44.30 -21.63
C THR A 1055 2.39 44.43 -20.13
N GLY A 1056 2.90 43.40 -19.47
CA GLY A 1056 3.28 43.44 -18.05
C GLY A 1056 3.03 42.15 -17.28
N ASN A 1057 3.62 42.03 -16.09
CA ASN A 1057 3.62 40.81 -15.28
C ASN A 1057 2.31 40.55 -14.53
N ALA A 1058 1.33 41.46 -14.61
CA ALA A 1058 0.02 41.34 -13.95
C ALA A 1058 -1.13 41.84 -14.83
N VAL A 1059 -1.02 41.67 -16.16
CA VAL A 1059 -2.10 41.98 -17.10
C VAL A 1059 -3.28 41.04 -16.87
N GLY A 1060 -4.49 41.60 -16.76
CA GLY A 1060 -5.72 40.81 -16.62
C GLY A 1060 -6.29 40.41 -17.99
N GLU A 1061 -7.58 40.66 -18.22
CA GLU A 1061 -8.29 40.24 -19.45
C GLU A 1061 -8.90 41.43 -20.19
N LEU A 1062 -8.76 41.47 -21.52
CA LEU A 1062 -9.42 42.41 -22.42
C LEU A 1062 -10.41 41.65 -23.30
N LYS A 1063 -11.67 42.08 -23.30
CA LYS A 1063 -12.78 41.50 -24.07
C LYS A 1063 -13.42 42.51 -25.00
N LEU A 1064 -14.01 42.02 -26.08
CA LEU A 1064 -14.99 42.73 -26.89
C LEU A 1064 -16.31 41.96 -26.81
N ASP A 1065 -17.37 42.64 -26.36
CA ASP A 1065 -18.74 42.12 -26.38
C ASP A 1065 -19.58 42.86 -27.43
N ALA A 1066 -20.61 42.20 -27.96
CA ALA A 1066 -21.60 42.74 -28.89
C ALA A 1066 -23.03 42.61 -28.35
N SER A 1067 -23.87 43.59 -28.66
CA SER A 1067 -25.27 43.67 -28.24
C SER A 1067 -26.15 44.04 -29.44
N SER A 1068 -27.20 43.25 -29.68
CA SER A 1068 -28.22 43.52 -30.71
C SER A 1068 -29.46 44.23 -30.16
N ASN A 1069 -29.47 44.61 -28.87
CA ASN A 1069 -30.63 45.17 -28.19
C ASN A 1069 -30.29 46.43 -27.39
N ASN A 1070 -29.45 47.31 -27.97
CA ASN A 1070 -29.04 48.59 -27.38
C ASN A 1070 -28.45 48.46 -25.96
N GLY A 1071 -27.62 47.44 -25.73
CA GLY A 1071 -26.90 47.26 -24.48
C GLY A 1071 -27.68 46.58 -23.35
N ALA A 1072 -28.90 46.08 -23.61
CA ALA A 1072 -29.68 45.35 -22.62
C ALA A 1072 -29.11 43.94 -22.33
N SER A 1073 -28.47 43.31 -23.33
CA SER A 1073 -27.69 42.08 -23.16
C SER A 1073 -26.46 42.08 -24.06
N TRP A 1074 -25.41 41.41 -23.60
CA TRP A 1074 -24.09 41.42 -24.25
C TRP A 1074 -23.61 39.99 -24.48
N THR A 1075 -23.01 39.75 -25.64
CA THR A 1075 -22.39 38.48 -26.04
C THR A 1075 -20.91 38.70 -26.29
N GLN A 1076 -20.04 37.93 -25.64
CA GLN A 1076 -18.59 38.02 -25.87
C GLN A 1076 -18.26 37.53 -27.28
N VAL A 1077 -17.63 38.38 -28.09
CA VAL A 1077 -17.23 38.08 -29.47
C VAL A 1077 -15.71 37.95 -29.64
N TRP A 1078 -14.92 38.42 -28.66
CA TRP A 1078 -13.46 38.26 -28.64
C TRP A 1078 -12.89 38.45 -27.21
N SER A 1079 -11.79 37.77 -26.86
CA SER A 1079 -11.01 38.06 -25.65
C SER A 1079 -9.53 37.67 -25.73
N ARG A 1080 -8.69 38.31 -24.92
CA ARG A 1080 -7.29 37.96 -24.63
C ARG A 1080 -6.96 38.24 -23.16
N SER A 1081 -6.09 37.43 -22.57
CA SER A 1081 -5.70 37.56 -21.15
C SER A 1081 -4.19 37.43 -20.98
N GLY A 1082 -3.65 38.08 -19.94
CA GLY A 1082 -2.22 38.06 -19.64
C GLY A 1082 -1.37 38.86 -20.63
N ASP A 1083 -0.05 38.80 -20.48
CA ASP A 1083 0.91 39.51 -21.32
C ASP A 1083 0.84 39.06 -22.79
N GLN A 1084 0.70 40.02 -23.71
CA GLN A 1084 0.66 39.86 -25.16
C GLN A 1084 1.85 40.53 -25.85
N GLY A 1085 2.82 41.04 -25.07
CA GLY A 1085 4.04 41.67 -25.55
C GLY A 1085 3.91 43.14 -25.94
N ALA A 1086 5.07 43.80 -25.99
CA ALA A 1086 5.21 45.24 -26.24
C ALA A 1086 4.73 45.77 -27.62
N PRO A 1087 4.72 44.99 -28.72
CA PRO A 1087 4.18 45.48 -30.00
C PRO A 1087 2.65 45.64 -29.98
N TRP A 1088 2.12 46.53 -30.84
CA TRP A 1088 0.69 46.59 -31.13
C TRP A 1088 0.26 45.36 -31.94
N ASN A 1089 -0.73 44.64 -31.41
CA ASN A 1089 -1.33 43.44 -32.03
C ASN A 1089 -2.61 43.80 -32.78
N SER A 1090 -3.01 42.99 -33.77
CA SER A 1090 -4.26 43.18 -34.53
C SER A 1090 -5.33 42.18 -34.11
N ALA A 1091 -6.57 42.64 -34.02
CA ALA A 1091 -7.75 41.79 -33.92
C ALA A 1091 -8.72 42.08 -35.07
N SER A 1092 -9.40 41.04 -35.55
CA SER A 1092 -10.48 41.11 -36.53
C SER A 1092 -11.62 40.20 -36.08
N VAL A 1093 -12.82 40.73 -36.00
CA VAL A 1093 -14.02 40.08 -35.48
C VAL A 1093 -15.11 40.13 -36.55
N ASP A 1094 -15.67 38.98 -36.88
CA ASP A 1094 -16.81 38.88 -37.81
C ASP A 1094 -18.10 39.28 -37.08
N LEU A 1095 -18.84 40.23 -37.65
CA LEU A 1095 -20.12 40.71 -37.15
C LEU A 1095 -21.28 40.38 -38.09
N THR A 1096 -21.09 39.48 -39.05
CA THR A 1096 -22.10 39.12 -40.05
C THR A 1096 -23.41 38.61 -39.43
N SER A 1097 -23.36 37.98 -38.25
CA SER A 1097 -24.55 37.56 -37.50
C SER A 1097 -25.42 38.71 -36.97
N TYR A 1098 -24.90 39.94 -36.97
CA TYR A 1098 -25.58 41.15 -36.51
C TYR A 1098 -26.08 42.03 -37.67
N VAL A 1099 -25.83 41.60 -38.91
CA VAL A 1099 -26.36 42.23 -40.12
C VAL A 1099 -27.88 42.08 -40.18
N GLY A 1100 -28.57 43.09 -40.71
CA GLY A 1100 -30.03 43.15 -40.76
C GLY A 1100 -30.69 43.88 -39.58
N ASP A 1101 -29.91 44.26 -38.57
CA ASP A 1101 -30.36 45.08 -37.43
C ASP A 1101 -29.25 46.04 -36.96
N SER A 1102 -29.38 46.62 -35.78
CA SER A 1102 -28.37 47.43 -35.11
C SER A 1102 -27.52 46.64 -34.13
N VAL A 1103 -26.23 46.98 -34.04
CA VAL A 1103 -25.28 46.40 -33.09
C VAL A 1103 -24.53 47.46 -32.31
N GLN A 1104 -24.39 47.27 -31.01
CA GLN A 1104 -23.49 48.04 -30.16
C GLN A 1104 -22.38 47.13 -29.65
N LEU A 1105 -21.15 47.62 -29.61
CA LEU A 1105 -19.98 46.90 -29.10
C LEU A 1105 -19.50 47.53 -27.79
N ARG A 1106 -18.75 46.78 -26.98
CA ARG A 1106 -18.01 47.36 -25.86
C ARG A 1106 -16.71 46.62 -25.61
N PHE A 1107 -15.66 47.37 -25.29
CA PHE A 1107 -14.45 46.81 -24.70
C PHE A 1107 -14.62 46.68 -23.19
N VAL A 1108 -14.28 45.52 -22.64
CA VAL A 1108 -14.29 45.27 -21.18
C VAL A 1108 -12.89 44.84 -20.76
N GLY A 1109 -12.27 45.62 -19.88
CA GLY A 1109 -10.98 45.29 -19.27
C GLY A 1109 -11.16 44.84 -17.83
N THR A 1110 -10.43 43.81 -17.40
CA THR A 1110 -10.29 43.42 -15.99
C THR A 1110 -8.82 43.55 -15.58
N SER A 1111 -8.51 44.24 -14.49
CA SER A 1111 -7.13 44.37 -14.00
C SER A 1111 -6.65 43.11 -13.28
N GLY A 1112 -5.35 42.80 -13.41
CA GLY A 1112 -4.73 41.67 -12.72
C GLY A 1112 -4.32 42.00 -11.28
N SER A 1113 -3.31 41.30 -10.76
CA SER A 1113 -2.96 41.32 -9.33
C SER A 1113 -2.12 42.52 -8.88
N SER A 1114 -1.62 43.37 -9.79
CA SER A 1114 -0.77 44.51 -9.47
C SER A 1114 -0.90 45.63 -10.51
N TRP A 1115 -0.18 46.74 -10.29
CA TRP A 1115 -0.08 47.88 -11.21
C TRP A 1115 0.60 47.56 -12.55
N GLN A 1116 1.19 46.37 -12.70
CA GLN A 1116 1.98 45.99 -13.88
C GLN A 1116 1.11 45.36 -14.99
N GLY A 1117 -0.03 45.97 -15.33
CA GLY A 1117 -1.08 45.30 -16.10
C GLY A 1117 -1.84 46.13 -17.13
N ASP A 1118 -1.30 47.26 -17.60
CA ASP A 1118 -2.02 48.16 -18.52
C ASP A 1118 -2.38 47.50 -19.86
N MET A 1119 -3.57 47.86 -20.37
CA MET A 1119 -4.12 47.37 -21.63
C MET A 1119 -4.56 48.57 -22.47
N ALA A 1120 -4.25 48.56 -23.77
CA ALA A 1120 -4.52 49.66 -24.69
C ALA A 1120 -5.22 49.18 -25.96
N VAL A 1121 -6.03 50.06 -26.56
CA VAL A 1121 -6.74 49.85 -27.83
C VAL A 1121 -6.58 51.09 -28.72
N ASP A 1122 -6.41 50.86 -30.02
CA ASP A 1122 -6.26 51.89 -31.05
C ASP A 1122 -6.74 51.39 -32.43
N THR A 1123 -6.79 52.26 -33.45
CA THR A 1123 -7.02 51.93 -34.87
C THR A 1123 -8.24 51.03 -35.08
N ILE A 1124 -9.39 51.47 -34.59
CA ILE A 1124 -10.66 50.77 -34.68
C ILE A 1124 -11.28 51.01 -36.05
N ALA A 1125 -11.81 49.95 -36.68
CA ALA A 1125 -12.60 50.08 -37.89
C ALA A 1125 -13.76 49.07 -37.96
N LEU A 1126 -14.88 49.47 -38.57
CA LEU A 1126 -15.99 48.58 -38.93
C LEU A 1126 -16.30 48.74 -40.41
N SER A 1127 -16.16 47.67 -41.19
CA SER A 1127 -16.36 47.66 -42.66
C SER A 1127 -17.51 46.73 -43.08
N THR A 1128 -18.21 47.06 -44.16
CA THR A 1128 -19.37 46.30 -44.66
C THR A 1128 -19.36 46.12 -46.19
N GLY A 1129 -19.89 44.99 -46.67
CA GLY A 1129 -20.13 44.72 -48.10
C GLY A 1129 -18.92 44.34 -48.97
N GLY A 1130 -18.96 43.14 -49.57
CA GLY A 1130 -18.14 42.76 -50.74
C GLY A 1130 -17.15 41.61 -50.51
N THR A 1131 -17.54 40.43 -50.97
CA THR A 1131 -16.78 39.18 -51.11
C THR A 1131 -15.30 39.35 -51.50
N SER A 1132 -14.38 38.88 -50.67
CA SER A 1132 -13.16 38.26 -51.19
C SER A 1132 -13.44 36.76 -51.34
N THR A 1133 -13.63 36.33 -52.59
CA THR A 1133 -13.37 34.94 -52.97
C THR A 1133 -12.00 34.56 -52.43
N PRO A 1134 -11.85 33.41 -51.75
CA PRO A 1134 -10.56 33.06 -51.23
C PRO A 1134 -9.65 32.73 -52.43
N THR A 1135 -8.73 33.65 -52.72
CA THR A 1135 -7.75 33.54 -53.80
C THR A 1135 -6.68 32.54 -53.39
N ASP A 1136 -6.29 31.69 -54.33
CA ASP A 1136 -5.21 30.72 -54.20
C ASP A 1136 -3.96 31.42 -53.63
N ILE A 1137 -3.26 30.80 -52.67
CA ILE A 1137 -2.01 31.33 -52.09
C ILE A 1137 -0.97 31.68 -53.17
N CYS A 1138 -1.06 31.06 -54.34
CA CYS A 1138 -0.17 31.26 -55.46
C CYS A 1138 -0.62 32.30 -56.49
N GLU A 1139 -1.80 32.92 -56.32
CA GLU A 1139 -2.33 33.86 -57.31
C GLU A 1139 -1.43 35.09 -57.46
N GLY A 1140 -0.96 35.32 -58.68
CA GLY A 1140 -0.08 36.45 -59.02
C GLY A 1140 1.42 36.26 -58.72
N VAL A 1141 1.84 35.09 -58.21
CA VAL A 1141 3.25 34.82 -57.86
C VAL A 1141 3.98 34.05 -58.98
N ALA A 1142 5.08 34.63 -59.48
CA ALA A 1142 5.82 34.08 -60.61
C ALA A 1142 6.62 32.78 -60.27
N PRO A 1143 6.82 31.86 -61.22
CA PRO A 1143 7.59 30.64 -60.97
C PRO A 1143 9.08 30.91 -60.71
N TYR A 1144 9.69 30.12 -59.82
CA TYR A 1144 11.12 30.20 -59.56
C TYR A 1144 11.92 29.88 -60.84
N ASN A 1145 12.65 30.88 -61.35
CA ASN A 1145 13.28 30.82 -62.67
C ASN A 1145 14.77 30.47 -62.66
N GLY A 1146 15.34 30.04 -61.53
CA GLY A 1146 16.63 29.32 -61.40
C GLY A 1146 17.92 29.99 -61.93
N THR A 1147 17.85 31.09 -62.68
CA THR A 1147 19.00 31.71 -63.34
C THR A 1147 18.89 33.23 -63.37
N GLY A 1148 19.80 33.91 -62.66
CA GLY A 1148 20.14 35.32 -62.90
C GLY A 1148 19.25 36.40 -62.26
N GLN A 1149 18.18 36.06 -61.54
CA GLN A 1149 17.43 37.01 -60.71
C GLN A 1149 17.86 36.90 -59.23
N GLY A 1150 18.17 38.04 -58.62
CA GLY A 1150 18.48 38.14 -57.19
C GLY A 1150 17.20 38.31 -56.38
N TYR A 1151 16.88 37.33 -55.54
CA TYR A 1151 15.73 37.37 -54.64
C TYR A 1151 16.17 37.82 -53.24
N VAL A 1152 15.48 38.82 -52.67
CA VAL A 1152 15.72 39.35 -51.33
C VAL A 1152 14.68 38.82 -50.33
N ALA A 1153 14.94 38.95 -49.03
CA ALA A 1153 14.01 38.48 -48.01
C ALA A 1153 12.65 39.17 -48.14
N GLY A 1154 11.58 38.37 -48.22
CA GLY A 1154 10.20 38.79 -48.50
C GLY A 1154 9.73 38.45 -49.92
N ASP A 1155 10.63 38.15 -50.87
CA ASP A 1155 10.23 37.79 -52.23
C ASP A 1155 9.56 36.41 -52.26
N ARG A 1156 8.51 36.27 -53.08
CA ARG A 1156 7.75 35.02 -53.22
C ARG A 1156 7.84 34.46 -54.63
N VAL A 1157 7.94 33.14 -54.74
CA VAL A 1157 7.97 32.40 -56.01
C VAL A 1157 7.14 31.13 -55.93
N THR A 1158 6.60 30.68 -57.05
CA THR A 1158 5.97 29.35 -57.14
C THR A 1158 6.98 28.31 -57.65
N PHE A 1159 7.07 27.15 -57.02
CA PHE A 1159 7.97 26.09 -57.47
C PHE A 1159 7.34 24.72 -57.24
N ARG A 1160 7.19 23.96 -58.33
CA ARG A 1160 6.60 22.59 -58.31
C ARG A 1160 5.18 22.50 -57.71
N GLY A 1161 4.40 23.58 -57.81
CA GLY A 1161 3.00 23.59 -57.35
C GLY A 1161 2.81 24.09 -55.92
N ASP A 1162 3.86 24.59 -55.26
CA ASP A 1162 3.80 25.21 -53.95
C ASP A 1162 4.35 26.66 -53.97
N LEU A 1163 3.93 27.48 -53.01
CA LEU A 1163 4.43 28.84 -52.79
C LEU A 1163 5.63 28.82 -51.84
N TYR A 1164 6.69 29.54 -52.19
CA TYR A 1164 7.86 29.73 -51.35
C TYR A 1164 8.15 31.22 -51.13
N GLU A 1165 8.60 31.58 -49.92
CA GLU A 1165 9.05 32.94 -49.57
C GLU A 1165 10.54 32.94 -49.17
N ARG A 1166 11.29 33.93 -49.65
CA ARG A 1166 12.71 34.11 -49.37
C ARG A 1166 12.85 34.72 -47.98
N THR A 1167 13.69 34.13 -47.14
CA THR A 1167 14.09 34.70 -45.85
C THR A 1167 15.55 35.12 -45.89
N ALA A 1168 16.03 35.76 -44.82
CA ALA A 1168 17.43 36.16 -44.69
C ALA A 1168 18.41 34.98 -44.78
N THR A 1169 17.95 33.73 -44.55
CA THR A 1169 18.78 32.53 -44.49
C THR A 1169 18.43 31.45 -45.52
N GLY A 1170 17.33 31.58 -46.28
CA GLY A 1170 16.91 30.53 -47.21
C GLY A 1170 15.55 30.76 -47.86
N TRP A 1171 14.91 29.69 -48.31
CA TRP A 1171 13.52 29.69 -48.81
C TRP A 1171 12.65 28.87 -47.86
N VAL A 1172 11.46 29.36 -47.57
CA VAL A 1172 10.46 28.70 -46.71
C VAL A 1172 9.24 28.34 -47.56
N ASN A 1173 8.77 27.09 -47.49
CA ASN A 1173 7.55 26.65 -48.16
C ASN A 1173 6.32 27.13 -47.36
N LEU A 1174 5.38 27.79 -48.03
CA LEU A 1174 4.17 28.37 -47.45
C LEU A 1174 2.90 27.57 -47.77
N GLY A 1175 2.99 26.51 -48.58
CA GLY A 1175 1.88 25.60 -48.88
C GLY A 1175 1.63 25.38 -50.37
N ALA A 1176 0.71 24.47 -50.69
CA ALA A 1176 0.37 24.11 -52.06
C ALA A 1176 -0.52 25.17 -52.74
N CYS A 1177 -0.24 25.43 -54.02
CA CYS A 1177 -1.12 26.19 -54.89
C CYS A 1177 -2.48 25.49 -54.99
N GLY A 1178 -3.56 26.25 -54.86
CA GLY A 1178 -4.94 25.79 -54.76
C GLY A 1178 -5.45 25.68 -53.33
N THR A 1179 -4.63 26.01 -52.32
CA THR A 1179 -5.11 26.19 -50.94
C THR A 1179 -5.47 27.67 -50.69
N THR A 1180 -6.35 27.93 -49.74
CA THR A 1180 -6.84 29.28 -49.42
C THR A 1180 -6.35 29.66 -48.02
N THR A 1181 -5.53 30.70 -47.93
CA THR A 1181 -4.87 31.10 -46.66
C THR A 1181 -5.74 32.01 -45.81
N THR A 1182 -6.07 31.55 -44.60
CA THR A 1182 -6.06 32.38 -43.39
C THR A 1182 -4.77 32.09 -42.65
N SER A 1183 -3.74 32.94 -42.80
CA SER A 1183 -2.51 32.83 -42.02
C SER A 1183 -2.64 33.58 -40.70
N ASN A 1184 -2.73 32.83 -39.60
CA ASN A 1184 -2.07 33.19 -38.35
C ASN A 1184 -0.96 32.16 -38.15
N VAL A 1185 0.29 32.57 -38.40
CA VAL A 1185 1.47 31.78 -38.02
C VAL A 1185 1.71 32.04 -36.53
N THR A 1186 1.28 31.11 -35.67
CA THR A 1186 1.94 30.88 -34.39
C THR A 1186 3.12 29.94 -34.65
N THR A 1187 4.30 30.32 -34.17
CA THR A 1187 5.53 29.53 -34.17
C THR A 1187 5.26 28.08 -33.72
N ALA A 1188 5.49 27.14 -34.64
CA ALA A 1188 5.47 25.71 -34.40
C ALA A 1188 6.88 25.17 -34.16
N GLY A 1189 6.96 24.12 -33.33
CA GLY A 1189 8.08 23.21 -33.19
C GLY A 1189 8.26 22.83 -31.72
N LEU A 1190 7.66 21.76 -31.20
CA LEU A 1190 7.78 20.39 -31.70
C LEU A 1190 6.48 19.57 -31.55
N ASN A 1191 6.18 18.77 -32.58
CA ASN A 1191 5.29 17.60 -32.59
C ASN A 1191 5.71 16.59 -31.48
N GLU A 1192 4.89 15.72 -30.91
CA GLU A 1192 4.03 14.71 -31.55
C GLU A 1192 2.87 14.24 -30.65
N ILE A 1193 1.68 14.18 -31.28
CA ILE A 1193 0.71 13.07 -31.27
C ILE A 1193 0.18 12.62 -29.90
N GLN A 1194 -0.95 13.23 -29.50
CA GLN A 1194 -1.97 12.50 -28.74
C GLN A 1194 -2.56 11.41 -29.63
N ASN A 1195 -2.27 10.15 -29.28
CA ASN A 1195 -3.08 9.01 -29.67
C ASN A 1195 -4.50 9.19 -29.08
N LEU A 1196 -5.42 9.79 -29.83
CA LEU A 1196 -6.84 9.52 -29.63
C LEU A 1196 -7.07 8.10 -30.13
N SER A 1197 -7.00 7.13 -29.22
CA SER A 1197 -7.30 5.75 -29.56
C SER A 1197 -8.77 5.64 -29.99
N PHE A 1198 -9.01 5.39 -31.26
CA PHE A 1198 -10.31 4.94 -31.75
C PHE A 1198 -10.77 3.75 -30.88
N ASN A 1199 -11.91 3.89 -30.21
CA ASN A 1199 -12.47 2.88 -29.30
C ASN A 1199 -13.96 2.78 -29.55
N PHE A 1200 -14.48 1.56 -29.70
CA PHE A 1200 -15.88 1.28 -29.96
C PHE A 1200 -16.40 0.19 -29.04
N ILE A 1201 -17.70 0.20 -28.74
CA ILE A 1201 -18.37 -0.85 -27.99
C ILE A 1201 -19.14 -1.71 -28.99
N VAL A 1202 -19.22 -3.02 -28.76
CA VAL A 1202 -20.06 -3.94 -29.54
C VAL A 1202 -21.19 -4.48 -28.66
N TYR A 1203 -22.42 -4.41 -29.15
CA TYR A 1203 -23.60 -4.86 -28.41
C TYR A 1203 -24.68 -5.41 -29.34
N PRO A 1204 -25.50 -6.39 -28.92
CA PRO A 1204 -25.38 -7.13 -27.66
C PRO A 1204 -24.15 -8.05 -27.65
N ASN A 1205 -23.50 -8.19 -26.49
CA ASN A 1205 -22.38 -9.10 -26.28
C ASN A 1205 -22.57 -9.80 -24.92
N PRO A 1206 -23.04 -11.07 -24.88
CA PRO A 1206 -23.15 -12.00 -26.00
C PRO A 1206 -24.23 -11.65 -27.02
N ALA A 1207 -23.91 -11.83 -28.30
CA ALA A 1207 -24.82 -11.60 -29.42
C ALA A 1207 -25.77 -12.78 -29.61
N THR A 1208 -27.03 -12.57 -29.23
CA THR A 1208 -28.10 -13.57 -29.34
C THR A 1208 -28.86 -13.50 -30.66
N GLY A 1209 -28.81 -12.36 -31.36
CA GLY A 1209 -29.42 -12.14 -32.68
C GLY A 1209 -28.42 -12.16 -33.84
N ASN A 1210 -28.92 -11.99 -35.06
CA ASN A 1210 -28.09 -11.99 -36.28
C ASN A 1210 -27.34 -10.67 -36.53
N THR A 1211 -27.52 -9.66 -35.66
CA THR A 1211 -26.94 -8.33 -35.84
C THR A 1211 -26.17 -7.91 -34.59
N LEU A 1212 -24.96 -7.41 -34.79
CA LEU A 1212 -24.11 -6.78 -33.78
C LEU A 1212 -24.05 -5.28 -34.08
N TYR A 1213 -24.40 -4.46 -33.11
CA TYR A 1213 -24.31 -3.00 -33.18
C TYR A 1213 -22.99 -2.53 -32.59
N PHE A 1214 -22.54 -1.36 -33.03
CA PHE A 1214 -21.38 -0.71 -32.46
C PHE A 1214 -21.54 0.81 -32.37
N THR A 1215 -20.87 1.40 -31.39
CA THR A 1215 -20.82 2.85 -31.22
C THR A 1215 -19.53 3.42 -31.81
N ALA A 1216 -19.63 4.18 -32.90
CA ALA A 1216 -18.52 4.98 -33.42
C ALA A 1216 -18.97 6.43 -33.60
N GLN A 1217 -18.20 7.38 -33.04
CA GLN A 1217 -18.42 8.81 -33.24
C GLN A 1217 -17.80 9.26 -34.58
N THR A 1218 -18.29 8.76 -35.71
CA THR A 1218 -17.86 9.28 -37.02
C THR A 1218 -19.04 9.34 -37.97
N SER A 1219 -19.12 10.41 -38.76
CA SER A 1219 -20.11 10.61 -39.85
C SER A 1219 -19.73 9.87 -41.14
N SER A 1220 -18.84 8.88 -41.05
CA SER A 1220 -18.16 8.25 -42.20
C SER A 1220 -18.24 6.71 -42.17
N THR A 1221 -17.86 6.05 -43.28
CA THR A 1221 -18.04 4.60 -43.47
C THR A 1221 -16.93 3.83 -42.75
N ILE A 1222 -17.27 2.83 -41.92
CA ILE A 1222 -16.28 2.04 -41.16
C ILE A 1222 -16.06 0.68 -41.83
N THR A 1223 -14.81 0.27 -41.95
CA THR A 1223 -14.45 -1.08 -42.44
C THR A 1223 -14.21 -2.02 -41.24
N TYR A 1224 -14.73 -3.25 -41.29
CA TYR A 1224 -14.54 -4.23 -40.22
C TYR A 1224 -14.00 -5.58 -40.72
N LYS A 1225 -13.30 -6.29 -39.83
CA LYS A 1225 -12.89 -7.70 -39.96
C LYS A 1225 -13.23 -8.46 -38.68
N ILE A 1226 -13.80 -9.64 -38.81
CA ILE A 1226 -14.09 -10.58 -37.73
C ILE A 1226 -13.14 -11.76 -37.84
N MET A 1227 -12.46 -12.08 -36.75
CA MET A 1227 -11.47 -13.14 -36.63
C MET A 1227 -11.89 -14.14 -35.57
N ASN A 1228 -11.68 -15.43 -35.81
CA ASN A 1228 -11.84 -16.46 -34.79
C ASN A 1228 -10.64 -16.46 -33.80
N MET A 1229 -10.70 -17.28 -32.75
CA MET A 1229 -9.65 -17.35 -31.72
C MET A 1229 -8.26 -17.78 -32.22
N VAL A 1230 -8.14 -18.35 -33.42
CA VAL A 1230 -6.84 -18.70 -34.04
C VAL A 1230 -6.37 -17.65 -35.05
N GLY A 1231 -7.03 -16.50 -35.12
CA GLY A 1231 -6.64 -15.35 -35.96
C GLY A 1231 -7.09 -15.45 -37.42
N GLN A 1232 -7.92 -16.43 -37.80
CA GLN A 1232 -8.45 -16.52 -39.17
C GLN A 1232 -9.61 -15.55 -39.35
N VAL A 1233 -9.59 -14.78 -40.46
CA VAL A 1233 -10.70 -13.86 -40.82
C VAL A 1233 -11.90 -14.68 -41.30
N VAL A 1234 -13.00 -14.60 -40.56
CA VAL A 1234 -14.26 -15.33 -40.79
C VAL A 1234 -15.42 -14.42 -41.19
N GLY A 1235 -15.21 -13.10 -41.20
CA GLY A 1235 -16.15 -12.11 -41.75
C GLY A 1235 -15.44 -10.79 -42.00
N ASN A 1236 -15.86 -10.01 -42.99
CA ASN A 1236 -15.38 -8.64 -43.21
C ASN A 1236 -16.42 -7.85 -44.02
N GLY A 1237 -16.33 -6.53 -43.99
CA GLY A 1237 -17.24 -5.66 -44.73
C GLY A 1237 -17.10 -4.21 -44.34
N THR A 1238 -18.07 -3.39 -44.78
CA THR A 1238 -18.21 -1.99 -44.36
C THR A 1238 -19.57 -1.78 -43.69
N SER A 1239 -19.64 -0.84 -42.75
CA SER A 1239 -20.88 -0.43 -42.09
C SER A 1239 -20.92 1.10 -41.96
N ASN A 1240 -22.05 1.68 -42.30
CA ASN A 1240 -22.34 3.11 -42.26
C ASN A 1240 -23.55 3.45 -41.38
N ASP A 1241 -24.18 2.44 -40.77
CA ASP A 1241 -25.39 2.56 -39.94
C ASP A 1241 -25.17 2.09 -38.49
N GLY A 1242 -23.93 1.76 -38.12
CA GLY A 1242 -23.58 1.30 -36.78
C GLY A 1242 -23.94 -0.17 -36.51
N SER A 1243 -24.21 -0.98 -37.56
CA SER A 1243 -24.59 -2.39 -37.42
C SER A 1243 -23.82 -3.33 -38.35
N ILE A 1244 -23.64 -4.58 -37.91
CA ILE A 1244 -22.94 -5.66 -38.64
C ILE A 1244 -23.77 -6.94 -38.58
N ASN A 1245 -24.05 -7.56 -39.73
CA ASN A 1245 -24.70 -8.86 -39.80
C ASN A 1245 -23.69 -9.98 -39.50
N ILE A 1246 -24.01 -10.81 -38.51
CA ILE A 1246 -23.20 -11.94 -38.01
C ILE A 1246 -23.93 -13.29 -38.12
N GLN A 1247 -24.95 -13.39 -38.98
CA GLN A 1247 -25.77 -14.60 -39.15
C GLN A 1247 -24.94 -15.85 -39.54
N ASP A 1248 -23.85 -15.65 -40.28
CA ASP A 1248 -23.03 -16.73 -40.83
C ASP A 1248 -21.91 -17.18 -39.86
N LEU A 1249 -21.80 -16.55 -38.68
CA LEU A 1249 -20.86 -16.96 -37.65
C LEU A 1249 -21.46 -18.09 -36.80
N SER A 1250 -20.71 -19.19 -36.66
CA SER A 1250 -21.05 -20.26 -35.72
C SER A 1250 -20.91 -19.78 -34.27
N ARG A 1251 -21.50 -20.51 -33.32
CA ARG A 1251 -21.38 -20.20 -31.88
C ARG A 1251 -19.92 -20.20 -31.45
N GLY A 1252 -19.47 -19.15 -30.78
CA GLY A 1252 -18.07 -19.01 -30.34
C GLY A 1252 -17.65 -17.58 -30.02
N THR A 1253 -16.40 -17.43 -29.60
CA THR A 1253 -15.78 -16.12 -29.33
C THR A 1253 -15.01 -15.63 -30.56
N TYR A 1254 -15.22 -14.37 -30.93
CA TYR A 1254 -14.61 -13.72 -32.08
C TYR A 1254 -13.99 -12.38 -31.68
N PHE A 1255 -12.98 -11.95 -32.44
CA PHE A 1255 -12.40 -10.61 -32.37
C PHE A 1255 -12.85 -9.81 -33.59
N MET A 1256 -13.34 -8.59 -33.37
CA MET A 1256 -13.73 -7.64 -34.41
C MET A 1256 -12.71 -6.51 -34.44
N GLU A 1257 -11.97 -6.39 -35.54
CA GLU A 1257 -11.13 -5.24 -35.89
C GLU A 1257 -11.97 -4.25 -36.69
N MET A 1258 -12.02 -2.98 -36.29
CA MET A 1258 -12.61 -1.88 -37.06
C MET A 1258 -11.54 -0.89 -37.46
N THR A 1259 -11.68 -0.34 -38.67
CA THR A 1259 -10.78 0.66 -39.25
C THR A 1259 -11.59 1.86 -39.76
N THR A 1260 -11.20 3.07 -39.36
CA THR A 1260 -11.79 4.33 -39.86
C THR A 1260 -11.15 4.78 -41.18
N ASP A 1261 -11.75 5.77 -41.86
CA ASP A 1261 -11.21 6.35 -43.11
C ASP A 1261 -9.83 7.04 -42.92
N ASN A 1262 -9.47 7.37 -41.67
CA ASN A 1262 -8.17 7.91 -41.28
C ASN A 1262 -7.14 6.81 -40.90
N PHE A 1263 -7.44 5.53 -41.21
CA PHE A 1263 -6.62 4.34 -40.93
C PHE A 1263 -6.41 4.01 -39.44
N GLU A 1264 -7.19 4.58 -38.53
CA GLU A 1264 -7.16 4.22 -37.11
C GLU A 1264 -7.81 2.85 -36.90
N LYS A 1265 -7.19 1.99 -36.07
CA LYS A 1265 -7.65 0.62 -35.84
C LYS A 1265 -7.95 0.36 -34.37
N SER A 1266 -8.99 -0.43 -34.13
CA SER A 1266 -9.33 -0.91 -32.79
C SER A 1266 -9.90 -2.32 -32.86
N VAL A 1267 -9.69 -3.10 -31.80
CA VAL A 1267 -10.12 -4.52 -31.74
C VAL A 1267 -10.95 -4.76 -30.49
N LYS A 1268 -12.12 -5.40 -30.64
CA LYS A 1268 -12.98 -5.83 -29.53
C LYS A 1268 -13.39 -7.28 -29.67
N ALA A 1269 -13.45 -8.00 -28.55
CA ALA A 1269 -13.98 -9.36 -28.52
C ALA A 1269 -15.51 -9.35 -28.34
N PHE A 1270 -16.19 -10.28 -29.02
CA PHE A 1270 -17.60 -10.57 -28.75
C PHE A 1270 -17.88 -12.08 -28.82
N VAL A 1271 -18.94 -12.49 -28.14
CA VAL A 1271 -19.40 -13.88 -28.08
C VAL A 1271 -20.66 -14.02 -28.92
N ARG A 1272 -20.69 -14.97 -29.86
CA ARG A 1272 -21.89 -15.38 -30.60
C ARG A 1272 -22.50 -16.61 -29.91
N ASN A 1273 -23.70 -16.44 -29.35
CA ASN A 1273 -24.44 -17.48 -28.65
C ASN A 1273 -25.43 -18.23 -29.53
#